data_AF-A0A9P1D3F9-F1
#
_entry.id   AF-A0A9P1D3F9-F1
#
_cell.length_a   1.000
_cell.length_b   1.000
_cell.length_c   1.000
_cell.angle_alpha   90.00
_cell.angle_beta   90.00
_cell.angle_gamma   90.00
#
_symmetry.space_group_name_H-M   'P 1'
#
loop_
_entity.id
_entity.type
_entity.pdbx_description
1 polymer ?
#
loop_
_entity_poly.entity_id
_entity_poly.type
_entity_poly.pdbx_seq_one_letter_code
_entity_poly.pdbx_strand_id
1 'polypeptide(L)'
;MDDAGKREFIQKNVTSDLQYIWDDSEVSLDLQYRFAQHYRSLRVFIALGETTADIRTALKNDFQVDPNSGADQRAETAKVVSAWTAGRQLYEKETELHAESKVLGMPRNLQHSERQAMLKAVEAALGVLPEHDTPSSEYLAMKVEECENGEILASSLDEITSKTHKNTSSLQTSLDTAGHVRVVKNKSKGTLPNNTEEYRQALKLEAVTWMCMAAKFKSKHWLSDLKADHFQRFVEYILGDRVNAIKVPYDNQHVAIKPNWALVLQYEHRLRREAFKLVNRGEATLGDALVRVTKDPDLKEAYFTTPLALTTAETPVKYQKTSQKGNNEWTNRQKGKGKGKFQQHKGFGKGAKNNASKGKHGDLSLVAQTPDGRDICFAFNSQGCNGKCGRVHVCRVRGCFGDHAAREHSKFQGNQKKAEILGKPLVVTNQQAFGNWKSWPQFDEDRSYLGPLPAACSHPFHVRKLIGKENGKWKTADAAAYPPPLCKWLAQLIVSRKGESLSELNKQPERPLERLERPVQTQAHHEATAVEESQHQATQEADQDVPSEEQTAGQNTNADVRQHLHRGQKITLEWAGRARELVDGFGLCSPTLWEPSCRGAHMSAEAKGLCMEIFEMLSTFVDKKFADPRREAIKLGLGHFSSSPFTDKELEGLRRSWAALLPSKDMAMVVPERQPFLLGLVGQSLEAFGDPDYSVYMEGTDSFWNGVPVGYDEPLPRIPAVFPPKEKARPLDDSEFNNMACNYKSAEGMADDLEKKFREEEQLGRMVPTTLGRLKADFPDRTPLVAAMGAIRKPNGDVRPLHDGTHFVQLNNQIIFQDQLQYPGPEDAAHMVRHIQEEQEAVFALSADIASAHRLVKIRRRDWPLLGCKARSEDKTIWINCVGTFGISSASYWWSRLFSGIGRLAAYIMQQQNWWQLVYVDDLHLTCLGARKFVNMWIILLIYELVGTPFSYKKFSGGLKVQFVGYLLDYRECLIGITKKRGEWLVNFIEEMRKAGGTVLLRRFNEFVGRLGFVARVLVWLKPFMAPLYTWSSVLDRSSVATAPRLVSLVMRFLSEQLHDCTYVHTCRRPEGLSQELFRTDAKCELGRVVLGGVHLISGAWFSVELRPEQAPYLFKDGGESQWASTTAELLAVLVALHLFGFVGGPVKHVTTPIKISAGTDNLANEHLIKKGLTTRWPLCLVYMQMTKALMDSRLMVQLNWRPRDQNALADALTNEDFSGVDIQKRIHVDWTKLDFSWIWKLWNERNAYLDKDGLRASAKIVKLGDYEKSGW
;
A
#
# COMPACT_ATOMS: atom_id res chain seq x y z
N MET A 1 48.63 21.85 -45.88
CA MET A 1 47.30 22.21 -45.36
C MET A 1 47.49 23.43 -44.50
N ASP A 2 46.72 24.49 -44.72
CA ASP A 2 46.71 25.68 -43.88
C ASP A 2 46.09 25.37 -42.50
N ASP A 3 46.23 26.28 -41.53
CA ASP A 3 45.74 26.06 -40.17
C ASP A 3 44.21 25.90 -40.11
N ALA A 4 43.49 26.56 -41.02
CA ALA A 4 42.04 26.40 -41.15
C ALA A 4 41.67 24.97 -41.59
N GLY A 5 42.33 24.45 -42.63
CA GLY A 5 42.13 23.07 -43.08
C GLY A 5 42.52 22.03 -42.03
N LYS A 6 43.61 22.26 -41.27
CA LYS A 6 44.02 21.35 -40.19
C LYS A 6 42.95 21.25 -39.10
N ARG A 7 42.38 22.38 -38.67
CA ARG A 7 41.29 22.42 -37.67
C ARG A 7 40.04 21.71 -38.19
N GLU A 8 39.66 21.94 -39.45
CA GLU A 8 38.50 21.26 -40.06
C GLU A 8 38.69 19.74 -40.11
N PHE A 9 39.91 19.28 -40.47
CA PHE A 9 40.23 17.85 -40.49
C PHE A 9 40.11 17.22 -39.10
N ILE A 10 40.67 17.86 -38.08
CA ILE A 10 40.60 17.38 -36.69
C ILE A 10 39.14 17.33 -36.22
N GLN A 11 38.38 18.41 -36.42
CA GLN A 11 36.97 18.49 -36.01
C GLN A 11 36.10 17.39 -36.65
N LYS A 12 36.38 17.04 -37.91
CA LYS A 12 35.63 16.03 -38.66
C LYS A 12 35.99 14.61 -38.27
N ASN A 13 37.28 14.33 -38.01
CA ASN A 13 37.79 12.96 -37.90
C ASN A 13 38.11 12.50 -36.48
N VAL A 14 38.19 13.41 -35.50
CA VAL A 14 38.60 13.10 -34.12
C VAL A 14 37.40 13.24 -33.17
N THR A 15 37.28 12.36 -32.17
CA THR A 15 36.22 12.46 -31.14
C THR A 15 36.41 13.68 -30.23
N SER A 16 35.31 14.27 -29.75
CA SER A 16 35.35 15.54 -28.99
C SER A 16 36.13 15.47 -27.68
N ASP A 17 36.11 14.32 -27.01
CA ASP A 17 36.87 14.04 -25.78
C ASP A 17 38.39 14.08 -26.00
N LEU A 18 38.87 13.51 -27.11
CA LEU A 18 40.28 13.52 -27.48
C LEU A 18 40.75 14.92 -27.89
N GLN A 19 39.92 15.65 -28.66
CA GLN A 19 40.20 17.05 -29.00
C GLN A 19 40.33 17.91 -27.73
N TYR A 20 39.41 17.76 -26.78
CA TYR A 20 39.46 18.47 -25.50
C TYR A 20 40.75 18.17 -24.74
N ILE A 21 41.18 16.92 -24.67
CA ILE A 21 42.41 16.53 -23.95
C ILE A 21 43.67 17.12 -24.61
N TRP A 22 43.73 17.14 -25.94
CA TRP A 22 44.84 17.77 -26.65
C TRP A 22 44.89 19.27 -26.44
N ASP A 23 43.73 19.95 -26.45
CA ASP A 23 43.64 21.38 -26.23
C ASP A 23 43.97 21.77 -24.78
N ASP A 24 43.44 21.02 -23.79
CA ASP A 24 43.69 21.23 -22.36
C ASP A 24 45.16 21.00 -21.99
N SER A 25 45.86 20.15 -22.74
CA SER A 25 47.30 19.89 -22.59
C SER A 25 48.17 20.75 -23.52
N GLU A 26 47.59 21.73 -24.22
CA GLU A 26 48.27 22.68 -25.12
C GLU A 26 49.10 22.04 -26.24
N VAL A 27 48.68 20.87 -26.75
CA VAL A 27 49.33 20.18 -27.87
C VAL A 27 49.20 21.02 -29.14
N SER A 28 50.31 21.27 -29.85
CA SER A 28 50.31 22.12 -31.03
C SER A 28 49.40 21.61 -32.16
N LEU A 29 48.75 22.53 -32.88
CA LEU A 29 47.80 22.20 -33.96
C LEU A 29 48.40 21.30 -35.05
N ASP A 30 49.68 21.51 -35.37
CA ASP A 30 50.39 20.68 -36.34
C ASP A 30 50.55 19.24 -35.86
N LEU A 31 50.84 19.05 -34.58
CA LEU A 31 51.01 17.74 -33.98
C LEU A 31 49.65 17.05 -33.75
N GLN A 32 48.61 17.79 -33.36
CA GLN A 32 47.24 17.28 -33.32
C GLN A 32 46.80 16.75 -34.70
N TYR A 33 47.10 17.48 -35.78
CA TYR A 33 46.78 17.05 -37.14
C TYR A 33 47.51 15.76 -37.52
N ARG A 34 48.81 15.65 -37.21
CA ARG A 34 49.59 14.43 -37.43
C ARG A 34 49.05 13.24 -36.65
N PHE A 35 48.68 13.43 -35.37
CA PHE A 35 48.03 12.38 -34.59
C PHE A 35 46.67 12.00 -35.16
N ALA A 36 45.85 12.97 -35.58
CA ALA A 36 44.51 12.72 -36.13
C ALA A 36 44.50 11.82 -37.39
N GLN A 37 45.62 11.69 -38.10
CA GLN A 37 45.74 10.77 -39.23
C GLN A 37 45.62 9.29 -38.80
N HIS A 38 46.05 8.96 -37.57
CA HIS A 38 46.14 7.59 -37.06
C HIS A 38 45.30 7.36 -35.79
N TYR A 39 45.22 8.34 -34.89
CA TYR A 39 44.60 8.26 -33.57
C TYR A 39 43.34 9.14 -33.53
N ARG A 40 42.22 8.56 -33.93
CA ARG A 40 40.94 9.29 -34.12
C ARG A 40 39.99 9.26 -32.91
N SER A 41 40.29 8.46 -31.90
CA SER A 41 39.48 8.39 -30.67
C SER A 41 40.36 8.26 -29.44
N LEU A 42 39.84 8.72 -28.29
CA LEU A 42 40.57 8.66 -27.02
C LEU A 42 41.06 7.24 -26.70
N ARG A 43 40.21 6.23 -26.90
CA ARG A 43 40.53 4.81 -26.73
C ARG A 43 41.75 4.35 -27.55
N VAL A 44 41.86 4.82 -28.79
CA VAL A 44 42.98 4.42 -29.68
C VAL A 44 44.24 5.21 -29.33
N PHE A 45 44.10 6.49 -28.94
CA PHE A 45 45.22 7.33 -28.52
C PHE A 45 45.89 6.83 -27.24
N ILE A 46 45.13 6.40 -26.23
CA ILE A 46 45.73 5.85 -25.00
C ILE A 46 46.41 4.50 -25.23
N ALA A 47 45.99 3.75 -26.26
CA ALA A 47 46.59 2.47 -26.65
C ALA A 47 47.92 2.63 -27.40
N LEU A 48 48.42 3.87 -27.59
CA LEU A 48 49.70 4.18 -28.22
C LEU A 48 50.91 3.56 -27.50
N GLY A 49 50.82 3.33 -26.19
CA GLY A 49 51.88 2.70 -25.39
C GLY A 49 51.39 2.38 -23.98
N GLU A 50 52.17 1.61 -23.20
CA GLU A 50 51.79 1.23 -21.84
C GLU A 50 52.42 2.12 -20.77
N THR A 51 53.56 2.74 -21.08
CA THR A 51 54.34 3.58 -20.18
C THR A 51 54.70 4.93 -20.82
N THR A 52 55.03 5.93 -20.00
CA THR A 52 55.51 7.23 -20.53
C THR A 52 56.82 7.12 -21.32
N ALA A 53 57.60 6.04 -21.14
CA ALA A 53 58.78 5.76 -21.95
C ALA A 53 58.41 5.32 -23.37
N ASP A 54 57.35 4.51 -23.50
CA ASP A 54 56.85 4.05 -24.81
C ASP A 54 56.32 5.24 -25.62
N ILE A 55 55.61 6.17 -24.98
CA ILE A 55 55.09 7.38 -25.64
C ILE A 55 56.24 8.27 -26.14
N ARG A 56 57.30 8.46 -25.34
CA ARG A 56 58.48 9.21 -25.77
C ARG A 56 59.20 8.54 -26.94
N THR A 57 59.21 7.21 -26.97
CA THR A 57 59.81 6.42 -28.05
C THR A 57 58.99 6.52 -29.34
N ALA A 58 57.66 6.39 -29.26
CA ALA A 58 56.75 6.56 -30.39
C ALA A 58 56.80 7.98 -30.95
N LEU A 59 56.86 9.00 -30.09
CA LEU A 59 57.01 10.40 -30.51
C LEU A 59 58.27 10.64 -31.33
N LYS A 60 59.40 10.05 -30.90
CA LYS A 60 60.68 10.16 -31.61
C LYS A 60 60.66 9.40 -32.94
N ASN A 61 60.20 8.16 -32.94
CA ASN A 61 60.31 7.26 -34.08
C ASN A 61 59.25 7.55 -35.16
N ASP A 62 58.02 7.82 -34.75
CA ASP A 62 56.88 7.88 -35.67
C ASP A 62 56.47 9.32 -36.00
N PHE A 63 56.70 10.27 -35.07
CA PHE A 63 56.30 11.66 -35.20
C PHE A 63 57.46 12.65 -35.29
N GLN A 64 58.71 12.18 -35.28
CA GLN A 64 59.94 12.98 -35.37
C GLN A 64 60.04 14.09 -34.29
N VAL A 65 59.44 13.87 -33.12
CA VAL A 65 59.53 14.75 -31.95
C VAL A 65 60.57 14.16 -30.99
N ASP A 66 61.84 14.59 -31.09
CA ASP A 66 62.93 14.11 -30.23
C ASP A 66 63.20 15.09 -29.06
N PRO A 67 62.96 14.69 -27.80
CA PRO A 67 63.23 15.53 -26.64
C PRO A 67 64.72 15.89 -26.47
N ASN A 68 65.64 15.20 -27.13
CA ASN A 68 67.07 15.54 -27.06
C ASN A 68 67.48 16.64 -28.06
N SER A 69 66.61 17.01 -29.01
CA SER A 69 66.95 17.95 -30.09
C SER A 69 66.81 19.44 -29.72
N GLY A 70 66.19 19.78 -28.58
CA GLY A 70 66.06 21.19 -28.14
C GLY A 70 64.99 21.40 -27.06
N ALA A 71 64.96 22.59 -26.45
CA ALA A 71 63.99 22.93 -25.40
C ALA A 71 62.54 22.91 -25.91
N ASP A 72 62.29 23.39 -27.12
CA ASP A 72 60.96 23.42 -27.73
C ASP A 72 60.41 22.00 -28.00
N GLN A 73 61.27 21.09 -28.47
CA GLN A 73 60.89 19.69 -28.68
C GLN A 73 60.65 18.95 -27.35
N ARG A 74 61.35 19.32 -26.26
CA ARG A 74 61.04 18.82 -24.91
C ARG A 74 59.69 19.29 -24.40
N ALA A 75 59.34 20.55 -24.65
CA ALA A 75 58.06 21.11 -24.26
C ALA A 75 56.90 20.41 -25.01
N GLU A 76 57.02 20.21 -26.32
CA GLU A 76 56.03 19.46 -27.11
C GLU A 76 55.91 17.99 -26.66
N THR A 77 57.04 17.33 -26.35
CA THR A 77 57.03 15.98 -25.77
C THR A 77 56.27 15.94 -24.44
N ALA A 78 56.49 16.93 -23.56
CA ALA A 78 55.84 17.00 -22.25
C ALA A 78 54.32 17.20 -22.36
N LYS A 79 53.87 18.06 -23.28
CA LYS A 79 52.45 18.31 -23.56
C LYS A 79 51.72 17.04 -24.02
N VAL A 80 52.33 16.27 -24.92
CA VAL A 80 51.74 15.00 -25.38
C VAL A 80 51.72 13.94 -24.29
N VAL A 81 52.80 13.82 -23.49
CA VAL A 81 52.82 12.89 -22.35
C VAL A 81 51.76 13.28 -21.31
N SER A 82 51.55 14.58 -21.07
CA SER A 82 50.45 15.09 -20.23
C SER A 82 49.09 14.70 -20.79
N ALA A 83 48.85 14.94 -22.09
CA ALA A 83 47.62 14.58 -22.77
C ALA A 83 47.31 13.08 -22.69
N TRP A 84 48.32 12.23 -22.95
CA TRP A 84 48.18 10.77 -22.86
C TRP A 84 47.88 10.31 -21.42
N THR A 85 48.57 10.87 -20.42
CA THR A 85 48.37 10.53 -19.01
C THR A 85 46.97 10.92 -18.53
N ALA A 86 46.54 12.15 -18.84
CA ALA A 86 45.21 12.64 -18.52
C ALA A 86 44.12 11.83 -19.23
N GLY A 87 44.32 11.51 -20.52
CA GLY A 87 43.41 10.69 -21.30
C GLY A 87 43.25 9.27 -20.75
N ARG A 88 44.34 8.64 -20.29
CA ARG A 88 44.29 7.30 -19.68
C ARG A 88 43.52 7.30 -18.37
N GLN A 89 43.77 8.26 -17.48
CA GLN A 89 43.04 8.39 -16.22
C GLN A 89 41.53 8.62 -16.45
N LEU A 90 41.19 9.44 -17.45
CA LEU A 90 39.79 9.69 -17.82
C LEU A 90 39.12 8.43 -18.38
N TYR A 91 39.78 7.70 -19.27
CA TYR A 91 39.24 6.50 -19.90
C TYR A 91 39.09 5.33 -18.93
N GLU A 92 40.06 5.10 -18.04
CA GLU A 92 39.97 4.07 -16.99
C GLU A 92 38.79 4.35 -16.06
N LYS A 93 38.64 5.60 -15.62
CA LYS A 93 37.52 6.03 -14.78
C LYS A 93 36.16 5.99 -15.49
N GLU A 94 36.12 6.33 -16.78
CA GLU A 94 34.93 6.17 -17.62
C GLU A 94 34.51 4.69 -17.73
N THR A 95 35.48 3.79 -17.94
CA THR A 95 35.25 2.35 -18.03
C THR A 95 34.76 1.77 -16.70
N GLU A 96 35.35 2.19 -15.59
CA GLU A 96 34.93 1.82 -14.22
C GLU A 96 33.51 2.28 -13.92
N LEU A 97 33.19 3.57 -14.12
CA LEU A 97 31.85 4.11 -13.88
C LEU A 97 30.78 3.44 -14.76
N HIS A 98 31.13 3.11 -16.00
CA HIS A 98 30.24 2.39 -16.91
C HIS A 98 30.05 0.93 -16.47
N ALA A 99 31.08 0.24 -15.97
CA ALA A 99 30.97 -1.11 -15.42
C ALA A 99 30.14 -1.14 -14.13
N GLU A 100 30.38 -0.19 -13.21
CA GLU A 100 29.60 -0.02 -11.98
C GLU A 100 28.12 0.25 -12.29
N SER A 101 27.83 1.18 -13.20
CA SER A 101 26.45 1.51 -13.60
C SER A 101 25.71 0.29 -14.16
N LYS A 102 26.39 -0.56 -14.96
CA LYS A 102 25.83 -1.82 -15.49
C LYS A 102 25.61 -2.90 -14.42
N VAL A 103 26.46 -2.98 -13.41
CA VAL A 103 26.30 -3.91 -12.27
C VAL A 103 25.16 -3.45 -11.35
N LEU A 104 25.00 -2.14 -11.18
CA LEU A 104 24.06 -1.51 -10.26
C LEU A 104 22.68 -1.24 -10.90
N GLY A 105 22.57 -1.27 -12.23
CA GLY A 105 21.32 -0.98 -12.96
C GLY A 105 20.91 0.50 -12.88
N MET A 106 21.88 1.40 -12.78
CA MET A 106 21.68 2.85 -12.64
C MET A 106 22.10 3.62 -13.89
N PRO A 107 21.50 4.80 -14.18
CA PRO A 107 21.95 5.69 -15.24
C PRO A 107 23.36 6.23 -14.95
N ARG A 108 24.24 6.15 -15.94
CA ARG A 108 25.64 6.61 -15.83
C ARG A 108 25.69 8.14 -15.73
N ASN A 109 26.37 8.69 -14.71
CA ASN A 109 26.64 10.12 -14.65
C ASN A 109 27.83 10.49 -15.56
N LEU A 110 27.64 11.47 -16.45
CA LEU A 110 28.72 11.99 -17.30
C LEU A 110 29.69 12.88 -16.53
N GLN A 111 30.98 12.69 -16.77
CA GLN A 111 32.01 13.50 -16.14
C GLN A 111 31.94 14.96 -16.62
N HIS A 112 32.48 15.90 -15.84
CA HIS A 112 32.44 17.32 -16.20
C HIS A 112 33.23 17.60 -17.49
N SER A 113 34.45 17.05 -17.61
CA SER A 113 35.31 17.18 -18.80
C SER A 113 34.62 16.65 -20.06
N GLU A 114 34.00 15.48 -19.95
CA GLU A 114 33.24 14.83 -21.03
C GLU A 114 32.08 15.70 -21.53
N ARG A 115 31.29 16.27 -20.60
CA ARG A 115 30.20 17.20 -20.96
C ARG A 115 30.70 18.47 -21.63
N GLN A 116 31.77 19.07 -21.10
CA GLN A 116 32.36 20.28 -21.67
C GLN A 116 32.92 20.04 -23.07
N ALA A 117 33.55 18.88 -23.32
CA ALA A 117 34.05 18.49 -24.63
C ALA A 117 32.94 18.42 -25.67
N MET A 118 31.80 17.79 -25.34
CA MET A 118 30.64 17.71 -26.23
C MET A 118 30.04 19.08 -26.54
N LEU A 119 29.88 19.93 -25.51
CA LEU A 119 29.30 21.27 -25.67
C LEU A 119 30.19 22.20 -26.50
N LYS A 120 31.49 22.26 -26.21
CA LYS A 120 32.45 23.08 -26.97
C LYS A 120 32.47 22.70 -28.45
N ALA A 121 32.38 21.41 -28.77
CA ALA A 121 32.35 20.93 -30.16
C ALA A 121 31.11 21.41 -30.92
N VAL A 122 29.96 21.54 -30.24
CA VAL A 122 28.73 22.08 -30.83
C VAL A 122 28.75 23.60 -30.87
N GLU A 123 29.29 24.26 -29.85
CA GLU A 123 29.46 25.73 -29.83
C GLU A 123 30.39 26.22 -30.95
N ALA A 124 31.39 25.43 -31.34
CA ALA A 124 32.23 25.71 -32.50
C ALA A 124 31.44 25.73 -33.82
N ALA A 125 30.33 24.97 -33.90
CA ALA A 125 29.50 24.88 -35.10
C ALA A 125 28.30 25.84 -35.10
N LEU A 126 27.72 26.13 -33.93
CA LEU A 126 26.49 26.93 -33.79
C LEU A 126 26.69 28.29 -33.11
N GLY A 127 27.89 28.58 -32.60
CA GLY A 127 28.16 29.72 -31.71
C GLY A 127 27.85 29.43 -30.24
N VAL A 128 28.09 30.41 -29.38
CA VAL A 128 27.89 30.29 -27.92
C VAL A 128 26.42 29.98 -27.60
N LEU A 129 26.17 28.91 -26.85
CA LEU A 129 24.83 28.46 -26.51
C LEU A 129 24.33 29.12 -25.21
N PRO A 130 23.15 29.77 -25.20
CA PRO A 130 22.55 30.25 -23.95
C PRO A 130 22.06 29.08 -23.08
N GLU A 131 21.94 29.27 -21.76
CA GLU A 131 21.63 28.18 -20.84
C GLU A 131 20.32 27.43 -21.13
N HIS A 132 19.34 28.09 -21.76
CA HIS A 132 18.07 27.46 -22.14
C HIS A 132 18.16 26.57 -23.38
N ASP A 133 19.20 26.77 -24.20
CA ASP A 133 19.52 25.93 -25.38
C ASP A 133 20.61 24.89 -25.06
N THR A 134 21.19 24.94 -23.85
CA THR A 134 22.16 23.95 -23.36
C THR A 134 21.42 22.78 -22.71
N PRO A 135 21.61 21.52 -23.14
CA PRO A 135 20.95 20.37 -22.52
C PRO A 135 21.39 20.13 -21.07
N SER A 136 20.49 19.58 -20.26
CA SER A 136 20.78 19.24 -18.87
C SER A 136 21.80 18.09 -18.78
N SER A 137 22.49 18.00 -17.65
CA SER A 137 23.45 16.92 -17.40
C SER A 137 22.82 15.55 -17.47
N GLU A 138 21.62 15.42 -16.90
CA GLU A 138 20.84 14.19 -16.86
C GLU A 138 20.37 13.78 -18.25
N TYR A 139 19.92 14.73 -19.06
CA TYR A 139 19.43 14.44 -20.41
C TYR A 139 20.57 14.01 -21.35
N LEU A 140 21.73 14.68 -21.28
CA LEU A 140 22.93 14.24 -21.99
C LEU A 140 23.36 12.83 -21.59
N ALA A 141 23.36 12.53 -20.29
CA ALA A 141 23.74 11.23 -19.77
C ALA A 141 22.86 10.09 -20.30
N MET A 142 21.54 10.32 -20.28
CA MET A 142 20.57 9.38 -20.83
C MET A 142 20.81 9.10 -22.32
N LYS A 143 21.08 10.13 -23.13
CA LYS A 143 21.34 9.95 -24.57
C LYS A 143 22.69 9.30 -24.88
N VAL A 144 23.71 9.53 -24.06
CA VAL A 144 24.98 8.81 -24.17
C VAL A 144 24.77 7.31 -23.95
N GLU A 145 24.01 6.94 -22.93
CA GLU A 145 23.70 5.53 -22.62
C GLU A 145 22.93 4.85 -23.76
N GLU A 146 21.91 5.52 -24.33
CA GLU A 146 21.19 5.05 -25.51
C GLU A 146 22.14 4.79 -26.71
N CYS A 147 23.07 5.72 -26.97
CA CYS A 147 24.04 5.60 -28.06
C CYS A 147 25.06 4.45 -27.83
N GLU A 148 25.47 4.24 -26.59
CA GLU A 148 26.39 3.16 -26.18
C GLU A 148 25.73 1.79 -26.32
N ASN A 149 24.48 1.65 -25.87
CA ASN A 149 23.70 0.42 -25.96
C ASN A 149 23.29 0.09 -27.40
N GLY A 150 23.27 1.08 -28.30
CA GLY A 150 22.92 0.90 -29.70
C GLY A 150 21.41 0.84 -29.96
N GLU A 151 20.61 1.30 -29.00
CA GLU A 151 19.15 1.38 -29.09
C GLU A 151 18.73 2.78 -28.68
N ILE A 152 18.45 3.63 -29.66
CA ILE A 152 18.07 5.03 -29.44
C ILE A 152 16.54 5.18 -29.42
N LEU A 153 16.04 6.04 -28.53
CA LEU A 153 14.62 6.26 -28.32
C LEU A 153 14.25 7.73 -28.52
N ALA A 154 13.07 7.96 -29.10
CA ALA A 154 12.50 9.30 -29.17
C ALA A 154 11.96 9.71 -27.79
N SER A 155 12.58 10.70 -27.14
CA SER A 155 12.10 11.21 -25.85
C SER A 155 10.75 11.91 -26.01
N SER A 156 9.89 11.86 -25.00
CA SER A 156 8.73 12.75 -24.96
C SER A 156 9.20 14.21 -24.79
N LEU A 157 8.43 15.19 -25.28
CA LEU A 157 8.85 16.60 -25.24
C LEU A 157 9.03 17.14 -23.81
N ASP A 158 8.30 16.59 -22.83
CA ASP A 158 8.50 16.88 -21.41
C ASP A 158 9.77 16.25 -20.81
N GLU A 159 10.44 15.32 -21.50
CA GLU A 159 11.69 14.73 -21.02
C GLU A 159 12.93 15.49 -21.54
N ILE A 160 12.75 16.34 -22.55
CA ILE A 160 13.81 17.15 -23.16
C ILE A 160 14.08 18.36 -22.26
N THR A 161 15.15 18.30 -21.47
CA THR A 161 15.45 19.30 -20.42
C THR A 161 16.75 20.05 -20.68
N SER A 162 16.75 21.35 -20.38
CA SER A 162 17.91 22.25 -20.48
C SER A 162 18.53 22.55 -19.12
N LYS A 163 19.68 23.22 -19.11
CA LYS A 163 20.38 23.68 -17.90
C LYS A 163 19.54 24.64 -17.04
N THR A 164 18.56 25.34 -17.61
CA THR A 164 17.66 26.24 -16.87
C THR A 164 16.53 25.52 -16.15
N HIS A 165 16.26 24.25 -16.48
CA HIS A 165 15.28 23.46 -15.75
C HIS A 165 15.85 23.14 -14.35
N LYS A 166 15.10 23.50 -13.30
CA LYS A 166 15.52 23.23 -11.93
C LYS A 166 15.67 21.71 -11.76
N ASN A 167 16.87 21.24 -11.44
CA ASN A 167 17.12 19.87 -11.02
C ASN A 167 16.46 19.61 -9.66
N THR A 168 15.16 19.35 -9.69
CA THR A 168 14.41 18.75 -8.59
C THR A 168 14.07 17.33 -8.98
N SER A 169 15.04 16.43 -8.85
CA SER A 169 14.73 15.03 -8.54
C SER A 169 14.15 14.99 -7.12
N SER A 170 12.95 15.55 -6.98
CA SER A 170 12.20 15.52 -5.73
C SER A 170 11.44 14.21 -5.69
N LEU A 171 11.73 13.41 -4.67
CA LEU A 171 10.90 12.29 -4.29
C LEU A 171 9.62 12.90 -3.72
N GLN A 172 8.52 12.85 -4.47
CA GLN A 172 7.23 13.24 -3.93
C GLN A 172 6.74 12.06 -3.09
N THR A 173 6.76 12.27 -1.77
CA THR A 173 6.15 11.39 -0.79
C THR A 173 4.69 11.78 -0.64
N SER A 174 3.79 10.92 -1.13
CA SER A 174 2.38 10.99 -0.76
C SER A 174 2.07 9.87 0.23
N LEU A 175 1.28 10.18 1.25
CA LEU A 175 0.72 9.19 2.14
C LEU A 175 -0.60 8.73 1.53
N ASP A 176 -0.74 7.42 1.31
CA ASP A 176 -2.06 6.88 1.06
C ASP A 176 -2.88 6.85 2.36
N THR A 177 -4.20 6.65 2.24
CA THR A 177 -5.11 6.52 3.38
C THR A 177 -4.79 5.32 4.30
N ALA A 178 -3.89 4.41 3.89
CA ALA A 178 -3.41 3.29 4.70
C ALA A 178 -2.08 3.58 5.42
N GLY A 179 -1.50 4.77 5.26
CA GLY A 179 -0.25 5.17 5.89
C GLY A 179 1.01 4.64 5.22
N HIS A 180 0.91 4.10 4.00
CA HIS A 180 2.09 3.75 3.20
C HIS A 180 2.63 5.01 2.51
N VAL A 181 3.94 5.21 2.64
CA VAL A 181 4.65 6.26 1.91
C VAL A 181 4.84 5.79 0.47
N ARG A 182 4.10 6.39 -0.45
CA ARG A 182 4.31 6.18 -1.89
C ARG A 182 5.36 7.19 -2.35
N VAL A 183 6.54 6.69 -2.66
CA VAL A 183 7.64 7.48 -3.21
C VAL A 183 7.60 7.33 -4.72
N VAL A 184 7.14 8.37 -5.42
CA VAL A 184 7.28 8.46 -6.88
C VAL A 184 8.55 9.27 -7.15
N LYS A 185 9.52 8.63 -7.83
CA LYS A 185 10.70 9.34 -8.35
C LYS A 185 10.20 10.18 -9.51
N ASN A 186 9.92 11.46 -9.29
CA ASN A 186 9.66 12.36 -10.41
C ASN A 186 10.96 12.43 -11.22
N LYS A 187 10.95 11.83 -12.42
CA LYS A 187 11.86 12.24 -13.50
C LYS A 187 11.69 13.75 -13.62
N SER A 188 12.77 14.51 -13.76
CA SER A 188 12.69 15.94 -14.02
C SER A 188 12.00 16.12 -15.38
N LYS A 189 10.68 16.27 -15.35
CA LYS A 189 9.87 16.54 -16.52
C LYS A 189 9.82 18.05 -16.70
N GLY A 190 10.28 18.52 -17.85
CA GLY A 190 9.89 19.83 -18.38
C GLY A 190 8.39 19.91 -18.63
N THR A 191 7.93 21.05 -19.11
CA THR A 191 6.51 21.24 -19.47
C THR A 191 6.31 20.86 -20.93
N LEU A 192 5.24 20.09 -21.22
CA LEU A 192 4.78 19.89 -22.60
C LEU A 192 4.56 21.26 -23.27
N PRO A 193 5.07 21.50 -24.49
CA PRO A 193 4.87 22.76 -25.18
C PRO A 193 3.40 23.10 -25.37
N ASN A 194 2.99 24.30 -24.97
CA ASN A 194 1.60 24.77 -25.09
C ASN A 194 1.38 25.65 -26.32
N ASN A 195 2.46 26.06 -26.98
CA ASN A 195 2.42 26.90 -28.17
C ASN A 195 3.57 26.52 -29.11
N THR A 196 3.51 27.09 -30.32
CA THR A 196 4.48 26.82 -31.37
C THR A 196 5.90 27.24 -31.00
N GLU A 197 6.09 28.31 -30.21
CA GLU A 197 7.44 28.76 -29.82
C GLU A 197 8.10 27.83 -28.80
N GLU A 198 7.35 27.39 -27.79
CA GLU A 198 7.82 26.38 -26.83
C GLU A 198 8.20 25.07 -27.53
N TYR A 199 7.46 24.69 -28.58
CA TYR A 199 7.75 23.51 -29.39
C TYR A 199 9.04 23.68 -30.21
N ARG A 200 9.23 24.84 -30.85
CA ARG A 200 10.48 25.16 -31.55
C ARG A 200 11.68 25.11 -30.62
N GLN A 201 11.52 25.64 -29.41
CA GLN A 201 12.56 25.64 -28.39
C GLN A 201 12.92 24.21 -27.94
N ALA A 202 11.92 23.37 -27.68
CA ALA A 202 12.16 21.97 -27.29
C ALA A 202 12.90 21.18 -28.39
N LEU A 203 12.52 21.34 -29.66
CA LEU A 203 13.21 20.65 -30.76
C LEU A 203 14.56 21.26 -31.11
N LYS A 204 14.77 22.55 -30.85
CA LYS A 204 16.11 23.16 -30.93
C LYS A 204 17.05 22.53 -29.91
N LEU A 205 16.58 22.35 -28.67
CA LEU A 205 17.33 21.70 -27.60
C LEU A 205 17.62 20.22 -27.91
N GLU A 206 16.65 19.53 -28.49
CA GLU A 206 16.82 18.16 -28.99
C GLU A 206 17.89 18.09 -30.10
N ALA A 207 17.86 19.03 -31.05
CA ALA A 207 18.86 19.12 -32.11
C ALA A 207 20.28 19.32 -31.56
N VAL A 208 20.46 20.24 -30.61
CA VAL A 208 21.73 20.47 -29.91
C VAL A 208 22.20 19.20 -29.21
N THR A 209 21.28 18.49 -28.54
CA THR A 209 21.59 17.23 -27.83
C THR A 209 22.11 16.15 -28.77
N TRP A 210 21.45 15.93 -29.91
CA TRP A 210 21.91 14.93 -30.89
C TRP A 210 23.18 15.36 -31.63
N MET A 211 23.43 16.66 -31.78
CA MET A 211 24.72 17.16 -32.26
C MET A 211 25.86 16.91 -31.27
N CYS A 212 25.61 17.01 -29.95
CA CYS A 212 26.56 16.56 -28.93
C CYS A 212 26.87 15.06 -29.08
N MET A 213 25.85 14.23 -29.34
CA MET A 213 26.06 12.79 -29.59
C MET A 213 26.90 12.56 -30.85
N ALA A 214 26.65 13.29 -31.93
CA ALA A 214 27.44 13.22 -33.17
C ALA A 214 28.89 13.71 -33.00
N ALA A 215 29.17 14.58 -32.03
CA ALA A 215 30.52 15.01 -31.69
C ALA A 215 31.29 13.93 -30.90
N LYS A 216 30.64 13.27 -29.93
CA LYS A 216 31.25 12.19 -29.13
C LYS A 216 31.42 10.90 -29.93
N PHE A 217 30.38 10.47 -30.67
CA PHE A 217 30.31 9.15 -31.31
C PHE A 217 30.60 9.18 -32.81
N LYS A 218 31.80 9.63 -33.20
CA LYS A 218 32.23 9.70 -34.62
C LYS A 218 32.21 8.35 -35.35
N SER A 219 32.30 7.24 -34.63
CA SER A 219 32.26 5.88 -35.19
C SER A 219 30.85 5.38 -35.54
N LYS A 220 29.79 6.04 -35.05
CA LYS A 220 28.40 5.64 -35.31
C LYS A 220 27.94 6.28 -36.63
N HIS A 221 27.97 5.50 -37.71
CA HIS A 221 27.65 5.98 -39.06
C HIS A 221 26.27 6.62 -39.20
N TRP A 222 25.28 6.22 -38.39
CA TRP A 222 23.93 6.80 -38.43
C TRP A 222 23.84 8.22 -37.86
N LEU A 223 24.88 8.73 -37.18
CA LEU A 223 25.03 10.14 -36.79
C LEU A 223 25.78 10.98 -37.83
N SER A 224 26.25 10.37 -38.93
CA SER A 224 26.98 11.10 -39.97
C SER A 224 26.13 12.21 -40.59
N ASP A 225 26.78 13.34 -40.88
CA ASP A 225 26.20 14.53 -41.49
C ASP A 225 24.98 15.14 -40.79
N LEU A 226 24.75 14.84 -39.50
CA LEU A 226 23.67 15.42 -38.73
C LEU A 226 23.88 16.95 -38.52
N LYS A 227 22.90 17.75 -38.97
CA LYS A 227 22.90 19.22 -38.86
C LYS A 227 21.63 19.70 -38.16
N ALA A 228 21.71 20.86 -37.51
CA ALA A 228 20.54 21.53 -36.92
C ALA A 228 19.40 21.77 -37.95
N ASP A 229 19.75 22.01 -39.21
CA ASP A 229 18.81 22.19 -40.32
C ASP A 229 17.86 21.00 -40.52
N HIS A 230 18.28 19.75 -40.20
CA HIS A 230 17.40 18.58 -40.30
C HIS A 230 16.22 18.66 -39.31
N PHE A 231 16.49 19.10 -38.07
CA PHE A 231 15.44 19.32 -37.07
C PHE A 231 14.61 20.55 -37.41
N GLN A 232 15.22 21.60 -37.98
CA GLN A 232 14.49 22.78 -38.42
C GLN A 232 13.46 22.44 -39.52
N ARG A 233 13.85 21.68 -40.55
CA ARG A 233 12.91 21.22 -41.60
C ARG A 233 11.80 20.33 -41.04
N PHE A 234 12.12 19.49 -40.05
CA PHE A 234 11.11 18.68 -39.36
C PHE A 234 10.09 19.57 -38.62
N VAL A 235 10.56 20.59 -37.90
CA VAL A 235 9.71 21.59 -37.22
C VAL A 235 8.85 22.37 -38.22
N GLU A 236 9.43 22.80 -39.35
CA GLU A 236 8.72 23.51 -40.41
C GLU A 236 7.61 22.65 -41.03
N TYR A 237 7.82 21.35 -41.19
CA TYR A 237 6.79 20.42 -41.64
C TYR A 237 5.62 20.30 -40.64
N ILE A 238 5.92 20.12 -39.34
CA ILE A 238 4.90 19.99 -38.29
C ILE A 238 4.11 21.30 -38.12
N LEU A 239 4.77 22.45 -38.18
CA LEU A 239 4.13 23.75 -38.01
C LEU A 239 3.51 24.32 -39.30
N GLY A 240 3.84 23.73 -40.45
CA GLY A 240 3.49 24.20 -41.78
C GLY A 240 2.08 23.82 -42.26
N ASP A 241 1.83 24.11 -43.53
CA ASP A 241 0.53 23.97 -44.23
C ASP A 241 0.06 22.53 -44.44
N ARG A 242 0.86 21.55 -44.03
CA ARG A 242 0.52 20.12 -44.11
C ARG A 242 -0.03 19.55 -42.81
N VAL A 243 0.23 20.19 -41.67
CA VAL A 243 -0.11 19.68 -40.33
C VAL A 243 -0.78 20.79 -39.51
N ASN A 244 -0.04 21.62 -38.77
CA ASN A 244 -0.63 22.61 -37.87
C ASN A 244 -1.34 23.78 -38.59
N ALA A 245 -0.85 24.20 -39.76
CA ALA A 245 -1.44 25.28 -40.57
C ALA A 245 -2.23 24.74 -41.77
N ILE A 246 -2.79 23.54 -41.66
CA ILE A 246 -3.47 22.84 -42.75
C ILE A 246 -4.64 23.66 -43.32
N LYS A 247 -4.66 23.77 -44.65
CA LYS A 247 -5.74 24.41 -45.41
C LYS A 247 -6.40 23.38 -46.29
N VAL A 248 -7.70 23.20 -46.13
CA VAL A 248 -8.49 22.25 -46.94
C VAL A 248 -9.28 23.04 -47.98
N PRO A 249 -9.25 22.61 -49.26
CA PRO A 249 -10.09 23.22 -50.28
C PRO A 249 -11.57 22.91 -50.00
N TYR A 250 -12.38 23.95 -49.83
CA TYR A 250 -13.83 23.86 -49.69
C TYR A 250 -14.46 24.97 -50.55
N ASP A 251 -15.28 24.58 -51.52
CA ASP A 251 -16.03 25.49 -52.41
C ASP A 251 -15.16 26.61 -53.05
N ASN A 252 -14.07 26.21 -53.73
CA ASN A 252 -13.08 27.10 -54.36
C ASN A 252 -12.37 28.10 -53.41
N GLN A 253 -12.49 27.95 -52.08
CA GLN A 253 -11.74 28.69 -51.08
C GLN A 253 -10.89 27.74 -50.22
N HIS A 254 -9.70 28.20 -49.81
CA HIS A 254 -8.85 27.44 -48.90
C HIS A 254 -9.25 27.78 -47.45
N VAL A 255 -9.97 26.87 -46.79
CA VAL A 255 -10.38 27.04 -45.40
C VAL A 255 -9.28 26.51 -44.48
N ALA A 256 -8.75 27.36 -43.60
CA ALA A 256 -7.80 26.94 -42.59
C ALA A 256 -8.53 26.09 -41.53
N ILE A 257 -8.12 24.83 -41.39
CA ILE A 257 -8.55 23.98 -40.28
C ILE A 257 -7.49 24.11 -39.20
N LYS A 258 -7.89 24.39 -37.97
CA LYS A 258 -6.97 24.44 -36.83
C LYS A 258 -7.01 23.09 -36.10
N PRO A 259 -6.01 22.20 -36.26
CA PRO A 259 -6.01 20.93 -35.56
C PRO A 259 -5.88 21.14 -34.05
N ASN A 260 -6.37 20.17 -33.27
CA ASN A 260 -6.11 20.15 -31.84
C ASN A 260 -4.60 20.08 -31.59
N TRP A 261 -4.05 20.99 -30.78
CA TRP A 261 -2.62 21.02 -30.47
C TRP A 261 -2.11 19.69 -29.90
N ALA A 262 -2.92 18.99 -29.08
CA ALA A 262 -2.57 17.67 -28.57
C ALA A 262 -2.40 16.62 -29.68
N LEU A 263 -3.24 16.69 -30.74
CA LEU A 263 -3.12 15.80 -31.90
C LEU A 263 -1.85 16.10 -32.70
N VAL A 264 -1.50 17.39 -32.87
CA VAL A 264 -0.23 17.80 -33.50
C VAL A 264 0.96 17.23 -32.74
N LEU A 265 0.96 17.33 -31.40
CA LEU A 265 2.06 16.83 -30.59
C LEU A 265 2.18 15.29 -30.63
N GLN A 266 1.05 14.58 -30.56
CA GLN A 266 1.03 13.11 -30.67
C GLN A 266 1.57 12.65 -32.03
N TYR A 267 1.16 13.30 -33.11
CA TYR A 267 1.62 12.99 -34.46
C TYR A 267 3.13 13.23 -34.62
N GLU A 268 3.63 14.37 -34.15
CA GLU A 268 5.06 14.67 -34.18
C GLU A 268 5.87 13.62 -33.42
N HIS A 269 5.45 13.28 -32.20
CA HIS A 269 6.17 12.29 -31.40
C HIS A 269 6.18 10.92 -32.08
N ARG A 270 5.08 10.55 -32.76
CA ARG A 270 5.01 9.32 -33.57
C ARG A 270 6.00 9.35 -34.74
N LEU A 271 6.08 10.46 -35.48
CA LEU A 271 7.05 10.60 -36.58
C LEU A 271 8.49 10.48 -36.08
N ARG A 272 8.82 11.13 -34.96
CA ARG A 272 10.15 10.95 -34.34
C ARG A 272 10.38 9.48 -34.01
N ARG A 273 9.47 8.79 -33.31
CA ARG A 273 9.61 7.36 -32.99
C ARG A 273 9.90 6.49 -34.21
N GLU A 274 9.22 6.73 -35.33
CA GLU A 274 9.50 5.99 -36.58
C GLU A 274 10.86 6.34 -37.18
N ALA A 275 11.30 7.60 -37.10
CA ALA A 275 12.65 7.98 -37.54
C ALA A 275 13.74 7.25 -36.71
N PHE A 276 13.57 7.19 -35.39
CA PHE A 276 14.47 6.44 -34.50
C PHE A 276 14.46 4.93 -34.79
N LYS A 277 13.30 4.35 -35.17
CA LYS A 277 13.23 2.94 -35.62
C LYS A 277 14.01 2.68 -36.90
N LEU A 278 13.91 3.56 -37.89
CA LEU A 278 14.69 3.44 -39.14
C LEU A 278 16.20 3.46 -38.85
N VAL A 279 16.62 4.29 -37.91
CA VAL A 279 18.02 4.35 -37.45
C VAL A 279 18.43 3.06 -36.73
N ASN A 280 17.62 2.57 -35.77
CA ASN A 280 17.92 1.33 -35.04
C ASN A 280 17.99 0.10 -35.95
N ARG A 281 17.24 0.08 -37.06
CA ARG A 281 17.30 -0.97 -38.09
C ARG A 281 18.48 -0.83 -39.06
N GLY A 282 19.24 0.26 -38.98
CA GLY A 282 20.34 0.57 -39.89
C GLY A 282 19.89 0.97 -41.30
N GLU A 283 18.63 1.40 -41.47
CA GLU A 283 18.06 1.71 -42.78
C GLU A 283 18.32 3.16 -43.25
N ALA A 284 18.62 4.07 -42.32
CA ALA A 284 18.88 5.49 -42.61
C ALA A 284 19.75 6.15 -41.52
N THR A 285 20.41 7.26 -41.85
CA THR A 285 21.01 8.15 -40.84
C THR A 285 19.91 8.94 -40.13
N LEU A 286 20.16 9.47 -38.93
CA LEU A 286 19.15 10.23 -38.18
C LEU A 286 18.65 11.46 -38.97
N GLY A 287 19.56 12.13 -39.70
CA GLY A 287 19.20 13.25 -40.56
C GLY A 287 18.24 12.84 -41.70
N ASP A 288 18.55 11.74 -42.39
CA ASP A 288 17.72 11.21 -43.48
C ASP A 288 16.39 10.64 -42.96
N ALA A 289 16.42 9.93 -41.83
CA ALA A 289 15.24 9.33 -41.20
C ALA A 289 14.21 10.40 -40.82
N LEU A 290 14.64 11.53 -40.23
CA LEU A 290 13.75 12.66 -39.91
C LEU A 290 13.08 13.25 -41.15
N VAL A 291 13.77 13.29 -42.30
CA VAL A 291 13.19 13.75 -43.56
C VAL A 291 12.25 12.70 -44.15
N ARG A 292 12.64 11.42 -44.12
CA ARG A 292 11.88 10.31 -44.71
C ARG A 292 10.51 10.14 -44.07
N VAL A 293 10.40 10.20 -42.74
CA VAL A 293 9.11 10.07 -42.05
C VAL A 293 8.13 11.20 -42.36
N THR A 294 8.60 12.40 -42.70
CA THR A 294 7.72 13.52 -43.10
C THR A 294 7.12 13.36 -44.49
N LYS A 295 7.68 12.46 -45.30
CA LYS A 295 7.21 12.13 -46.66
C LYS A 295 6.34 10.87 -46.70
N ASP A 296 6.19 10.17 -45.58
CA ASP A 296 5.42 8.94 -45.48
C ASP A 296 3.91 9.23 -45.43
N PRO A 297 3.15 8.87 -46.48
CA PRO A 297 1.71 9.15 -46.55
C PRO A 297 0.92 8.29 -45.56
N ASP A 298 1.33 7.04 -45.30
CA ASP A 298 0.63 6.09 -44.46
C ASP A 298 0.68 6.53 -42.99
N LEU A 299 1.85 7.01 -42.54
CA LEU A 299 2.00 7.59 -41.21
C LEU A 299 1.12 8.83 -41.03
N LYS A 300 1.03 9.67 -42.06
CA LYS A 300 0.17 10.87 -42.02
C LYS A 300 -1.31 10.49 -41.98
N GLU A 301 -1.73 9.53 -42.81
CA GLU A 301 -3.12 9.10 -42.87
C GLU A 301 -3.57 8.46 -41.55
N ALA A 302 -2.83 7.47 -41.05
CA ALA A 302 -3.18 6.71 -39.86
C ALA A 302 -3.17 7.55 -38.57
N TYR A 303 -2.19 8.45 -38.41
CA TYR A 303 -1.93 9.13 -37.13
C TYR A 303 -2.28 10.61 -37.10
N PHE A 304 -2.66 11.21 -38.23
CA PHE A 304 -3.06 12.61 -38.30
C PHE A 304 -4.36 12.84 -39.07
N THR A 305 -4.43 12.46 -40.35
CA THR A 305 -5.58 12.75 -41.22
C THR A 305 -6.86 12.06 -40.75
N THR A 306 -6.82 10.76 -40.45
CA THR A 306 -7.99 9.99 -40.00
C THR A 306 -8.49 10.45 -38.62
N PRO A 307 -7.64 10.62 -37.60
CA PRO A 307 -8.05 11.22 -36.33
C PRO A 307 -8.61 12.64 -36.47
N LEU A 308 -8.01 13.47 -37.32
CA LEU A 308 -8.50 14.83 -37.59
C LEU A 308 -9.89 14.79 -38.24
N ALA A 309 -10.12 13.91 -39.21
CA ALA A 309 -11.41 13.75 -39.88
C ALA A 309 -12.51 13.28 -38.91
N LEU A 310 -12.22 12.27 -38.08
CA LEU A 310 -13.14 11.77 -37.07
C LEU A 310 -13.50 12.83 -36.02
N THR A 311 -12.52 13.61 -35.57
CA THR A 311 -12.78 14.69 -34.60
C THR A 311 -13.55 15.87 -35.20
N THR A 312 -13.46 16.13 -36.51
CA THR A 312 -14.35 17.08 -37.20
C THR A 312 -15.75 16.54 -37.50
N ALA A 313 -15.90 15.22 -37.65
CA ALA A 313 -17.19 14.56 -37.93
C ALA A 313 -18.12 14.51 -36.70
N GLU A 314 -17.58 14.62 -35.48
CA GLU A 314 -18.35 14.62 -34.22
C GLU A 314 -19.07 15.94 -33.89
N THR A 315 -19.01 16.96 -34.77
CA THR A 315 -19.87 18.15 -34.63
C THR A 315 -21.24 17.88 -35.29
N PRO A 316 -22.35 17.76 -34.53
CA PRO A 316 -23.66 17.61 -35.14
C PRO A 316 -24.08 18.94 -35.76
N VAL A 317 -24.23 18.92 -37.08
CA VAL A 317 -24.82 19.96 -37.90
C VAL A 317 -26.19 20.36 -37.35
N LYS A 318 -26.33 21.59 -36.83
CA LYS A 318 -27.62 22.28 -36.72
C LYS A 318 -27.58 23.55 -37.56
N TYR A 319 -28.20 23.41 -38.74
CA TYR A 319 -28.92 24.42 -39.51
C TYR A 319 -28.20 25.75 -39.82
N GLN A 320 -27.64 25.79 -41.03
CA GLN A 320 -27.56 27.00 -41.85
C GLN A 320 -28.97 27.53 -42.15
N LYS A 321 -29.20 28.84 -41.93
CA LYS A 321 -29.96 29.70 -42.85
C LYS A 321 -29.72 31.18 -42.56
N THR A 322 -29.25 31.87 -43.61
CA THR A 322 -29.50 33.28 -43.99
C THR A 322 -28.98 34.38 -43.05
N SER A 323 -28.50 35.54 -43.48
CA SER A 323 -28.16 36.14 -44.76
C SER A 323 -27.59 37.52 -44.39
N GLN A 324 -26.49 37.91 -45.04
CA GLN A 324 -26.12 39.29 -45.39
C GLN A 324 -26.03 40.42 -44.34
N LYS A 325 -24.93 41.18 -44.52
CA LYS A 325 -24.58 42.56 -44.14
C LYS A 325 -23.59 42.59 -42.96
N GLY A 326 -22.33 42.99 -43.10
CA GLY A 326 -21.75 43.96 -44.04
C GLY A 326 -21.52 45.27 -43.32
N ASN A 327 -20.31 45.45 -42.76
CA ASN A 327 -19.46 46.64 -42.92
C ASN A 327 -18.27 46.60 -41.96
N ASN A 328 -17.07 46.67 -42.56
CA ASN A 328 -15.95 47.60 -42.29
C ASN A 328 -15.85 48.17 -40.86
N GLU A 329 -14.67 48.28 -40.24
CA GLU A 329 -13.49 48.92 -40.81
C GLU A 329 -12.25 48.75 -39.91
N TRP A 330 -11.10 48.80 -40.57
CA TRP A 330 -9.73 48.82 -40.05
C TRP A 330 -9.41 50.15 -39.32
N THR A 331 -8.53 50.16 -38.30
CA THR A 331 -7.23 50.91 -38.27
C THR A 331 -6.66 51.22 -36.86
N ASN A 332 -5.43 50.72 -36.65
CA ASN A 332 -4.16 51.41 -36.33
C ASN A 332 -3.91 52.28 -35.06
N ARG A 333 -2.83 51.91 -34.33
CA ARG A 333 -1.86 52.73 -33.54
C ARG A 333 -2.40 53.45 -32.27
N GLN A 334 -1.66 53.71 -31.18
CA GLN A 334 -0.25 54.10 -30.98
C GLN A 334 0.17 53.96 -29.49
N LYS A 335 1.48 53.85 -29.21
CA LYS A 335 2.12 53.85 -27.86
C LYS A 335 2.08 55.23 -27.18
N GLY A 336 1.96 55.26 -25.84
CA GLY A 336 2.27 56.43 -24.99
C GLY A 336 2.47 56.08 -23.50
N LYS A 337 3.54 56.60 -22.88
CA LYS A 337 4.01 56.37 -21.49
C LYS A 337 3.37 57.35 -20.49
N GLY A 338 3.19 56.96 -19.21
CA GLY A 338 3.18 57.92 -18.09
C GLY A 338 2.33 57.62 -16.84
N LYS A 339 2.98 57.07 -15.80
CA LYS A 339 2.75 57.03 -14.35
C LYS A 339 1.48 57.69 -13.72
N GLY A 340 0.83 56.95 -12.80
CA GLY A 340 0.22 57.51 -11.57
C GLY A 340 -1.08 56.86 -11.07
N LYS A 341 -0.98 56.01 -10.03
CA LYS A 341 -1.98 55.60 -9.01
C LYS A 341 -3.48 55.71 -9.36
N PHE A 342 -4.17 54.56 -9.45
CA PHE A 342 -5.31 54.16 -8.60
C PHE A 342 -5.77 52.75 -9.00
N GLN A 343 -6.30 52.02 -8.02
CA GLN A 343 -6.79 50.63 -8.11
C GLN A 343 -7.73 50.42 -9.29
N GLN A 344 -7.49 49.36 -10.08
CA GLN A 344 -8.49 48.80 -10.99
C GLN A 344 -8.76 47.33 -10.66
N HIS A 345 -10.03 47.09 -10.39
CA HIS A 345 -10.70 45.80 -10.25
C HIS A 345 -10.27 44.78 -11.32
N LYS A 346 -9.96 43.56 -10.87
CA LYS A 346 -10.01 42.34 -11.68
C LYS A 346 -11.36 41.66 -11.50
N GLY A 347 -12.12 41.59 -12.58
CA GLY A 347 -13.15 40.61 -12.91
C GLY A 347 -13.17 40.53 -14.46
N PHE A 348 -13.43 39.44 -15.17
CA PHE A 348 -13.86 38.05 -14.96
C PHE A 348 -13.13 37.22 -16.06
N GLY A 349 -12.70 35.97 -15.89
CA GLY A 349 -13.51 34.74 -15.91
C GLY A 349 -13.93 34.34 -17.34
N LYS A 350 -13.86 33.10 -17.83
CA LYS A 350 -13.40 31.78 -17.32
C LYS A 350 -13.63 30.75 -18.44
N GLY A 351 -13.05 29.56 -18.33
CA GLY A 351 -13.43 28.40 -19.15
C GLY A 351 -13.07 27.05 -18.54
N ALA A 352 -13.30 26.86 -17.24
CA ALA A 352 -13.18 25.57 -16.53
C ALA A 352 -14.57 25.14 -16.06
N LYS A 353 -14.93 23.87 -16.32
CA LYS A 353 -16.24 23.28 -16.01
C LYS A 353 -16.40 22.93 -14.53
N ASN A 354 -17.51 23.41 -13.98
CA ASN A 354 -18.42 22.83 -13.00
C ASN A 354 -17.90 22.50 -11.58
N ASN A 355 -17.80 23.56 -10.77
CA ASN A 355 -18.17 23.50 -9.35
C ASN A 355 -19.48 24.29 -9.17
N ALA A 356 -20.50 23.64 -8.62
CA ALA A 356 -21.76 24.26 -8.26
C ALA A 356 -21.53 25.31 -7.16
N SER A 357 -21.77 26.58 -7.47
CA SER A 357 -21.84 27.65 -6.49
C SER A 357 -23.12 27.50 -5.65
N LYS A 358 -22.99 27.51 -4.32
CA LYS A 358 -24.12 27.75 -3.40
C LYS A 358 -24.91 28.98 -3.86
N GLY A 359 -26.13 28.77 -4.35
CA GLY A 359 -27.00 29.84 -4.85
C GLY A 359 -27.54 30.72 -3.72
N LYS A 360 -28.07 31.89 -4.09
CA LYS A 360 -28.65 32.94 -3.21
C LYS A 360 -29.80 32.51 -2.26
N HIS A 361 -30.11 31.22 -2.15
CA HIS A 361 -31.23 30.68 -1.37
C HIS A 361 -30.84 29.54 -0.40
N GLY A 362 -29.55 29.27 -0.18
CA GLY A 362 -29.10 28.17 0.70
C GLY A 362 -29.51 26.78 0.18
N ASP A 363 -29.47 25.76 1.04
CA ASP A 363 -29.80 24.36 0.71
C ASP A 363 -31.33 24.10 0.61
N LEU A 364 -32.14 25.12 0.29
CA LEU A 364 -33.59 25.00 0.19
C LEU A 364 -34.00 24.32 -1.13
N SER A 365 -34.82 23.27 -1.06
CA SER A 365 -35.40 22.59 -2.24
C SER A 365 -36.43 23.49 -2.92
N LEU A 366 -36.18 23.94 -4.17
CA LEU A 366 -37.03 24.89 -4.90
C LEU A 366 -37.77 24.23 -6.07
N VAL A 367 -39.07 24.51 -6.20
CA VAL A 367 -39.93 24.05 -7.31
C VAL A 367 -40.20 25.17 -8.32
N ALA A 368 -40.48 24.81 -9.57
CA ALA A 368 -40.73 25.75 -10.67
C ALA A 368 -42.22 26.04 -10.90
N GLN A 369 -43.09 25.15 -10.43
CA GLN A 369 -44.54 25.19 -10.63
C GLN A 369 -45.26 24.98 -9.31
N THR A 370 -46.46 25.53 -9.19
CA THR A 370 -47.38 25.24 -8.08
C THR A 370 -48.00 23.83 -8.26
N PRO A 371 -48.56 23.21 -7.20
CA PRO A 371 -49.14 21.86 -7.31
C PRO A 371 -50.29 21.73 -8.33
N ASP A 372 -50.96 22.83 -8.63
CA ASP A 372 -52.00 22.98 -9.65
C ASP A 372 -51.45 23.29 -11.07
N GLY A 373 -50.13 23.20 -11.28
CA GLY A 373 -49.49 23.24 -12.60
C GLY A 373 -49.21 24.64 -13.16
N ARG A 374 -49.37 25.72 -12.37
CA ARG A 374 -49.08 27.09 -12.82
C ARG A 374 -47.61 27.46 -12.59
N ASP A 375 -47.01 28.15 -13.56
CA ASP A 375 -45.60 28.55 -13.50
C ASP A 375 -45.36 29.63 -12.43
N ILE A 376 -44.36 29.40 -11.57
CA ILE A 376 -43.98 30.34 -10.50
C ILE A 376 -42.99 31.37 -11.04
N CYS A 377 -43.15 32.63 -10.63
CA CYS A 377 -42.26 33.71 -11.01
C CYS A 377 -40.89 33.60 -10.32
N PHE A 378 -39.88 33.22 -11.11
CA PHE A 378 -38.49 33.15 -10.68
C PHE A 378 -37.91 34.52 -10.30
N ALA A 379 -38.32 35.58 -11.01
CA ALA A 379 -37.84 36.94 -10.74
C ALA A 379 -38.32 37.43 -9.37
N PHE A 380 -39.60 37.18 -9.02
CA PHE A 380 -40.15 37.46 -7.70
C PHE A 380 -39.33 36.78 -6.59
N ASN A 381 -38.93 35.52 -6.81
CA ASN A 381 -38.21 34.73 -5.80
C ASN A 381 -36.71 35.05 -5.67
N SER A 382 -36.07 35.60 -6.71
CA SER A 382 -34.61 35.80 -6.75
C SER A 382 -34.16 37.26 -6.67
N GLN A 383 -34.88 38.18 -7.31
CA GLN A 383 -34.42 39.56 -7.53
C GLN A 383 -35.51 40.64 -7.45
N GLY A 384 -36.77 40.26 -7.20
CA GLY A 384 -37.94 41.15 -7.18
C GLY A 384 -38.59 41.26 -8.57
N CYS A 385 -39.93 41.26 -8.63
CA CYS A 385 -40.70 41.34 -9.87
C CYS A 385 -41.74 42.46 -9.77
N ASN A 386 -41.99 43.17 -10.88
CA ASN A 386 -42.91 44.30 -10.97
C ASN A 386 -44.39 43.91 -11.19
N GLY A 387 -44.75 42.63 -11.03
CA GLY A 387 -46.15 42.16 -11.05
C GLY A 387 -46.76 41.91 -12.44
N LYS A 388 -46.06 42.22 -13.53
CA LYS A 388 -46.61 42.13 -14.90
C LYS A 388 -46.17 40.89 -15.69
N CYS A 389 -45.56 39.89 -15.05
CA CYS A 389 -44.91 38.78 -15.74
C CYS A 389 -45.82 37.57 -16.05
N GLY A 390 -47.12 37.63 -15.74
CA GLY A 390 -48.09 36.57 -16.05
C GLY A 390 -47.84 35.22 -15.33
N ARG A 391 -47.02 35.20 -14.29
CA ARG A 391 -46.62 34.01 -13.50
C ARG A 391 -46.96 34.21 -12.03
N VAL A 392 -47.17 33.12 -11.28
CA VAL A 392 -47.63 33.19 -9.89
C VAL A 392 -46.52 33.67 -8.96
N HIS A 393 -46.79 34.69 -8.14
CA HIS A 393 -45.83 35.30 -7.21
C HIS A 393 -45.89 34.66 -5.83
N VAL A 394 -45.40 33.42 -5.72
CA VAL A 394 -45.38 32.65 -4.47
C VAL A 394 -44.00 32.08 -4.17
N CYS A 395 -43.76 31.70 -2.91
CA CYS A 395 -42.51 31.11 -2.46
C CYS A 395 -42.23 29.79 -3.19
N ARG A 396 -41.03 29.68 -3.80
CA ARG A 396 -40.62 28.48 -4.53
C ARG A 396 -40.13 27.33 -3.67
N VAL A 397 -40.03 27.48 -2.35
CA VAL A 397 -39.59 26.36 -1.48
C VAL A 397 -40.66 25.26 -1.50
N ARG A 398 -40.25 24.03 -1.81
CA ARG A 398 -41.13 22.87 -1.94
C ARG A 398 -41.98 22.71 -0.69
N GLY A 399 -43.30 22.84 -0.82
CA GLY A 399 -44.27 22.73 0.27
C GLY A 399 -44.65 24.04 0.98
N CYS A 400 -44.07 25.19 0.60
CA CYS A 400 -44.41 26.48 1.21
C CYS A 400 -45.49 27.24 0.43
N PHE A 401 -45.20 27.63 -0.82
CA PHE A 401 -46.09 28.40 -1.71
C PHE A 401 -46.78 29.64 -1.10
N GLY A 402 -46.24 30.21 -0.02
CA GLY A 402 -46.79 31.41 0.63
C GLY A 402 -46.48 32.71 -0.15
N ASP A 403 -47.13 33.80 0.24
CA ASP A 403 -47.04 35.14 -0.38
C ASP A 403 -45.74 35.90 -0.02
N HIS A 404 -44.61 35.18 -0.01
CA HIS A 404 -43.28 35.74 0.20
C HIS A 404 -42.27 35.10 -0.76
N ALA A 405 -41.16 35.79 -1.02
CA ALA A 405 -40.12 35.26 -1.90
C ALA A 405 -39.28 34.17 -1.19
N ALA A 406 -38.75 33.20 -1.93
CA ALA A 406 -37.88 32.15 -1.39
C ALA A 406 -36.66 32.69 -0.61
N ARG A 407 -36.16 33.88 -0.97
CA ARG A 407 -35.09 34.59 -0.22
C ARG A 407 -35.48 35.00 1.21
N GLU A 408 -36.77 35.16 1.48
CA GLU A 408 -37.31 35.57 2.78
C GLU A 408 -37.86 34.38 3.56
N HIS A 409 -37.78 33.17 3.02
CA HIS A 409 -38.43 31.98 3.58
C HIS A 409 -38.02 31.65 5.02
N SER A 410 -36.75 31.87 5.38
CA SER A 410 -36.25 31.67 6.74
C SER A 410 -36.90 32.59 7.79
N LYS A 411 -37.40 33.77 7.39
CA LYS A 411 -38.10 34.70 8.29
C LYS A 411 -39.52 34.23 8.64
N PHE A 412 -40.11 33.37 7.81
CA PHE A 412 -41.48 32.88 7.96
C PHE A 412 -41.56 31.43 8.45
N GLN A 413 -40.42 30.76 8.67
CA GLN A 413 -40.34 29.38 9.18
C GLN A 413 -40.79 29.21 10.65
N GLY A 414 -40.94 30.31 11.41
CA GLY A 414 -41.15 30.30 12.86
C GLY A 414 -42.59 30.25 13.37
N ASN A 415 -43.64 30.29 12.52
CA ASN A 415 -45.01 30.59 12.98
C ASN A 415 -46.08 29.50 12.76
N GLN A 416 -45.72 28.25 12.43
CA GLN A 416 -46.72 27.20 12.14
C GLN A 416 -46.68 25.93 13.00
N LYS A 417 -45.94 25.90 14.12
CA LYS A 417 -46.01 24.78 15.09
C LYS A 417 -46.18 25.23 16.55
N LYS A 418 -47.06 26.21 16.77
CA LYS A 418 -47.57 26.60 18.11
C LYS A 418 -49.09 26.68 18.09
N ALA A 419 -49.76 25.53 17.95
CA ALA A 419 -51.15 25.30 18.36
C ALA A 419 -51.43 23.79 18.29
N GLU A 420 -52.12 23.25 19.30
CA GLU A 420 -52.49 21.83 19.50
C GLU A 420 -51.28 20.96 19.95
N ILE A 421 -51.16 20.51 21.20
CA ILE A 421 -52.12 19.74 22.00
C ILE A 421 -51.85 20.02 23.50
N LEU A 422 -52.89 20.48 24.21
CA LEU A 422 -52.96 20.53 25.67
C LEU A 422 -53.31 19.12 26.22
N GLY A 423 -52.47 18.58 27.11
CA GLY A 423 -52.73 17.32 27.84
C GLY A 423 -51.94 17.28 29.15
N LYS A 424 -52.65 17.01 30.26
CA LYS A 424 -52.28 17.19 31.69
C LYS A 424 -50.95 16.52 32.13
N PRO A 425 -50.23 17.06 33.14
CA PRO A 425 -49.03 16.42 33.70
C PRO A 425 -49.39 15.25 34.62
N LEU A 426 -48.69 14.13 34.46
CA LEU A 426 -48.67 13.01 35.42
C LEU A 426 -47.44 13.20 36.33
N VAL A 427 -47.67 13.43 37.62
CA VAL A 427 -46.62 13.52 38.65
C VAL A 427 -46.43 12.13 39.25
N VAL A 428 -45.22 11.57 39.20
CA VAL A 428 -44.84 10.31 39.86
C VAL A 428 -44.12 10.63 41.17
N THR A 429 -44.67 10.19 42.30
CA THR A 429 -44.23 10.58 43.65
C THR A 429 -43.45 9.51 44.43
N ASN A 430 -42.98 8.42 43.81
CA ASN A 430 -42.37 7.33 44.59
C ASN A 430 -40.85 7.18 44.36
N GLN A 431 -40.05 7.72 45.28
CA GLN A 431 -38.58 7.76 45.24
C GLN A 431 -37.87 6.47 45.71
N GLN A 432 -38.58 5.46 46.23
CA GLN A 432 -37.93 4.36 46.96
C GLN A 432 -37.46 3.15 46.12
N ALA A 433 -37.74 3.10 44.81
CA ALA A 433 -37.38 1.94 43.96
C ALA A 433 -36.01 2.04 43.26
N PHE A 434 -35.22 3.10 43.48
CA PHE A 434 -33.98 3.36 42.74
C PHE A 434 -32.81 3.59 43.69
N GLY A 435 -31.98 2.57 43.92
CA GLY A 435 -30.84 2.64 44.84
C GLY A 435 -29.84 3.77 44.53
N ASN A 436 -29.45 4.53 45.56
CA ASN A 436 -28.34 5.51 45.63
C ASN A 436 -28.09 6.44 44.43
N TRP A 437 -29.14 6.95 43.78
CA TRP A 437 -29.02 8.11 42.88
C TRP A 437 -29.20 9.41 43.68
N LYS A 438 -28.27 10.36 43.57
CA LYS A 438 -28.28 11.62 44.35
C LYS A 438 -29.44 12.58 44.01
N SER A 439 -30.14 12.43 42.87
CA SER A 439 -31.39 13.16 42.54
C SER A 439 -32.05 12.64 41.26
N TRP A 440 -33.34 12.93 41.07
CA TRP A 440 -34.10 12.66 39.84
C TRP A 440 -33.74 13.64 38.71
N PRO A 441 -33.91 13.24 37.43
CA PRO A 441 -33.87 14.13 36.27
C PRO A 441 -34.70 15.41 36.49
N GLN A 442 -34.04 16.57 36.54
CA GLN A 442 -34.73 17.86 36.60
C GLN A 442 -34.97 18.40 35.20
N PHE A 443 -36.07 19.10 35.02
CA PHE A 443 -36.43 19.78 33.76
C PHE A 443 -36.77 21.23 34.07
N ASP A 444 -36.49 22.14 33.14
CA ASP A 444 -36.97 23.52 33.25
C ASP A 444 -38.46 23.63 32.85
N GLU A 445 -39.01 24.84 32.98
CA GLU A 445 -40.42 25.15 32.68
C GLU A 445 -40.78 24.88 31.20
N ASP A 446 -39.79 24.83 30.32
CA ASP A 446 -39.91 24.48 28.90
C ASP A 446 -39.70 22.97 28.63
N ARG A 447 -39.60 22.15 29.69
CA ARG A 447 -39.34 20.70 29.69
C ARG A 447 -37.98 20.29 29.11
N SER A 448 -36.98 21.16 29.13
CA SER A 448 -35.61 20.82 28.75
C SER A 448 -34.85 20.19 29.91
N TYR A 449 -34.07 19.15 29.65
CA TYR A 449 -33.37 18.37 30.67
C TYR A 449 -32.20 19.15 31.32
N LEU A 450 -32.18 19.23 32.66
CA LEU A 450 -31.20 19.99 33.46
C LEU A 450 -30.11 19.12 34.14
N GLY A 451 -30.22 17.79 34.10
CA GLY A 451 -29.22 16.85 34.66
C GLY A 451 -29.67 16.11 35.94
N PRO A 452 -28.84 15.18 36.49
CA PRO A 452 -27.59 14.65 35.92
C PRO A 452 -27.74 13.23 35.29
N LEU A 453 -27.25 13.02 34.06
CA LEU A 453 -27.06 11.68 33.47
C LEU A 453 -25.61 11.21 33.69
N PRO A 454 -25.36 9.89 33.82
CA PRO A 454 -24.00 9.36 33.90
C PRO A 454 -23.23 9.58 32.59
N ALA A 455 -21.91 9.75 32.68
CA ALA A 455 -21.05 10.14 31.55
C ALA A 455 -20.81 9.03 30.50
N ALA A 456 -21.20 7.78 30.80
CA ALA A 456 -21.10 6.64 29.89
C ALA A 456 -22.18 5.58 30.19
N CYS A 457 -22.60 4.86 29.16
CA CYS A 457 -23.47 3.67 29.24
C CYS A 457 -22.62 2.40 29.17
N SER A 458 -23.04 1.31 29.83
CA SER A 458 -22.32 0.03 29.91
C SER A 458 -22.46 -0.87 28.67
N HIS A 459 -23.14 -0.42 27.61
CA HIS A 459 -23.31 -1.17 26.37
C HIS A 459 -22.29 -0.71 25.30
N PRO A 460 -21.65 -1.63 24.56
CA PRO A 460 -20.52 -1.33 23.68
C PRO A 460 -20.86 -0.55 22.39
N PHE A 461 -22.14 -0.44 22.04
CA PHE A 461 -22.59 0.17 20.77
C PHE A 461 -22.84 1.68 20.84
N HIS A 462 -22.82 2.28 22.03
CA HIS A 462 -23.02 3.73 22.21
C HIS A 462 -21.67 4.44 22.32
N VAL A 463 -21.18 5.04 21.22
CA VAL A 463 -19.81 5.58 21.09
C VAL A 463 -19.68 7.08 21.41
N ARG A 464 -20.76 7.81 21.76
CA ARG A 464 -20.68 9.26 22.02
C ARG A 464 -20.59 9.62 23.51
N LYS A 465 -19.57 10.39 23.88
CA LYS A 465 -19.49 11.11 25.17
C LYS A 465 -20.48 12.28 25.17
N LEU A 466 -21.18 12.50 26.29
CA LEU A 466 -21.99 13.70 26.49
C LEU A 466 -21.08 14.93 26.61
N ILE A 467 -21.40 16.00 25.87
CA ILE A 467 -20.67 17.27 25.90
C ILE A 467 -20.99 17.98 27.22
N GLY A 468 -19.96 18.52 27.89
CA GLY A 468 -20.10 19.28 29.13
C GLY A 468 -20.81 20.63 28.94
N LYS A 469 -21.01 21.35 30.05
CA LYS A 469 -21.61 22.70 30.06
C LYS A 469 -20.81 23.65 29.16
N GLU A 470 -21.52 24.32 28.25
CA GLU A 470 -21.02 25.49 27.54
C GLU A 470 -21.93 26.67 27.92
N ASN A 471 -21.37 27.75 28.46
CA ASN A 471 -22.12 28.92 28.95
C ASN A 471 -23.24 28.62 29.98
N GLY A 472 -22.98 27.67 30.88
CA GLY A 472 -23.89 27.35 32.00
C GLY A 472 -25.13 26.52 31.65
N LYS A 473 -25.33 26.13 30.38
CA LYS A 473 -26.45 25.28 29.94
C LYS A 473 -25.94 23.93 29.42
N TRP A 474 -26.72 22.88 29.66
CA TRP A 474 -26.48 21.54 29.09
C TRP A 474 -27.08 21.48 27.69
N LYS A 475 -26.31 21.06 26.69
CA LYS A 475 -26.83 20.71 25.36
C LYS A 475 -26.97 19.19 25.27
N THR A 476 -28.18 18.66 25.38
CA THR A 476 -28.49 17.28 25.00
C THR A 476 -28.74 17.22 23.49
N ALA A 477 -28.12 16.26 22.80
CA ALA A 477 -28.51 15.90 21.43
C ALA A 477 -29.62 14.83 21.47
N ASP A 478 -30.42 14.73 20.40
CA ASP A 478 -31.60 13.85 20.28
C ASP A 478 -31.33 12.34 20.44
N ALA A 479 -30.07 11.93 20.62
CA ALA A 479 -29.63 10.54 20.77
C ALA A 479 -28.90 10.24 22.10
N ALA A 480 -29.27 10.91 23.19
CA ALA A 480 -28.73 10.62 24.53
C ALA A 480 -29.35 9.33 25.12
N ALA A 481 -28.52 8.40 25.60
CA ALA A 481 -28.98 7.13 26.17
C ALA A 481 -29.38 7.28 27.66
N TYR A 482 -30.50 6.68 28.05
CA TYR A 482 -30.96 6.59 29.43
C TYR A 482 -30.29 5.42 30.19
N PRO A 483 -30.20 5.47 31.53
CA PRO A 483 -29.70 4.35 32.32
C PRO A 483 -30.57 3.10 32.13
N PRO A 484 -29.99 1.87 32.19
CA PRO A 484 -30.74 0.63 31.99
C PRO A 484 -32.02 0.47 32.85
N PRO A 485 -32.07 0.91 34.13
CA PRO A 485 -33.30 0.86 34.92
C PRO A 485 -34.39 1.81 34.41
N LEU A 486 -34.02 2.98 33.88
CA LEU A 486 -34.96 3.94 33.30
C LEU A 486 -35.47 3.46 31.92
N CYS A 487 -34.60 2.85 31.12
CA CYS A 487 -34.99 2.14 29.90
C CYS A 487 -35.95 0.99 30.20
N LYS A 488 -35.67 0.18 31.23
CA LYS A 488 -36.54 -0.91 31.67
C LYS A 488 -37.89 -0.40 32.17
N TRP A 489 -37.92 0.71 32.92
CA TRP A 489 -39.16 1.35 33.39
C TRP A 489 -39.98 1.93 32.24
N LEU A 490 -39.35 2.64 31.29
CA LEU A 490 -40.02 3.13 30.08
C LEU A 490 -40.56 1.98 29.23
N ALA A 491 -39.78 0.90 29.07
CA ALA A 491 -40.22 -0.31 28.38
C ALA A 491 -41.42 -0.97 29.10
N GLN A 492 -41.41 -1.07 30.43
CA GLN A 492 -42.54 -1.57 31.22
C GLN A 492 -43.79 -0.68 31.09
N LEU A 493 -43.62 0.65 31.04
CA LEU A 493 -44.70 1.61 30.78
C LEU A 493 -45.28 1.49 29.36
N ILE A 494 -44.44 1.21 28.37
CA ILE A 494 -44.86 0.98 26.98
C ILE A 494 -45.59 -0.36 26.84
N VAL A 495 -45.10 -1.41 27.51
CA VAL A 495 -45.73 -2.75 27.52
C VAL A 495 -47.08 -2.71 28.24
N SER A 496 -47.17 -2.06 29.40
CA SER A 496 -48.44 -1.87 30.13
C SER A 496 -49.49 -1.03 29.39
N ARG A 497 -49.09 -0.18 28.43
CA ARG A 497 -50.01 0.54 27.53
C ARG A 497 -50.47 -0.27 26.32
N LYS A 498 -49.81 -1.39 26.00
CA LYS A 498 -50.16 -2.27 24.87
C LYS A 498 -51.15 -3.40 25.22
N GLY A 499 -51.65 -3.46 26.45
CA GLY A 499 -52.76 -4.34 26.83
C GLY A 499 -52.37 -5.75 27.29
N GLU A 500 -51.09 -6.05 27.49
CA GLU A 500 -50.66 -7.30 28.11
C GLU A 500 -50.46 -7.13 29.63
N SER A 501 -51.07 -8.03 30.41
CA SER A 501 -51.03 -7.97 31.88
C SER A 501 -49.63 -8.27 32.42
N LEU A 502 -49.12 -7.38 33.29
CA LEU A 502 -47.86 -7.49 34.04
C LEU A 502 -47.70 -8.80 34.84
N SER A 503 -48.76 -9.58 35.03
CA SER A 503 -48.75 -10.83 35.79
C SER A 503 -48.09 -12.01 35.08
N GLU A 504 -47.90 -11.98 33.75
CA GLU A 504 -47.31 -13.10 33.01
C GLU A 504 -45.78 -13.02 32.87
N LEU A 505 -45.22 -11.81 32.80
CA LEU A 505 -43.77 -11.58 32.75
C LEU A 505 -43.03 -11.84 34.08
N ASN A 506 -43.75 -11.81 35.21
CA ASN A 506 -43.19 -12.08 36.55
C ASN A 506 -43.27 -13.56 36.97
N LYS A 507 -43.71 -14.48 36.09
CA LYS A 507 -43.77 -15.92 36.40
C LYS A 507 -42.48 -16.69 36.14
N GLN A 508 -41.40 -16.04 35.70
CA GLN A 508 -40.08 -16.66 35.78
C GLN A 508 -39.49 -16.44 37.17
N PRO A 509 -39.17 -17.50 37.94
CA PRO A 509 -38.62 -17.34 39.27
C PRO A 509 -37.22 -16.71 39.19
N GLU A 510 -37.02 -15.62 39.92
CA GLU A 510 -35.70 -15.07 40.21
C GLU A 510 -34.83 -16.18 40.82
N ARG A 511 -33.76 -16.58 40.11
CA ARG A 511 -32.68 -17.38 40.73
C ARG A 511 -31.58 -16.45 41.22
N PRO A 512 -31.22 -16.51 42.52
CA PRO A 512 -30.14 -15.72 43.10
C PRO A 512 -28.79 -16.05 42.48
N LEU A 513 -27.90 -15.04 42.45
CA LEU A 513 -26.47 -15.19 42.21
C LEU A 513 -25.84 -16.00 43.35
N GLU A 514 -25.88 -17.33 43.27
CA GLU A 514 -25.08 -18.21 44.12
C GLU A 514 -24.03 -18.98 43.31
N ARG A 515 -22.78 -18.67 43.68
CA ARG A 515 -21.56 -19.41 43.40
C ARG A 515 -21.73 -20.85 43.86
N LEU A 516 -21.86 -21.79 42.93
CA LEU A 516 -21.78 -23.22 43.21
C LEU A 516 -20.97 -23.93 42.13
N GLU A 517 -19.83 -24.42 42.57
CA GLU A 517 -19.02 -25.46 41.95
C GLU A 517 -19.84 -26.73 41.67
N ARG A 518 -19.24 -27.62 40.87
CA ARG A 518 -19.42 -29.09 40.78
C ARG A 518 -20.16 -29.58 39.50
N PRO A 519 -20.33 -30.91 39.31
CA PRO A 519 -19.42 -31.77 38.55
C PRO A 519 -20.17 -32.56 37.46
N VAL A 520 -19.44 -33.43 36.75
CA VAL A 520 -19.92 -34.41 35.75
C VAL A 520 -21.05 -35.31 36.29
N GLN A 521 -22.16 -35.49 35.54
CA GLN A 521 -22.79 -36.79 35.21
C GLN A 521 -24.08 -36.70 34.34
N THR A 522 -24.00 -37.36 33.17
CA THR A 522 -24.94 -38.25 32.44
C THR A 522 -26.48 -38.22 32.56
N GLN A 523 -27.10 -38.22 31.35
CA GLN A 523 -28.21 -39.06 30.83
C GLN A 523 -29.70 -38.60 30.78
N ALA A 524 -30.25 -38.75 29.55
CA ALA A 524 -31.54 -39.33 29.12
C ALA A 524 -32.85 -38.47 28.95
N HIS A 525 -33.15 -38.17 27.67
CA HIS A 525 -34.35 -38.44 26.83
C HIS A 525 -35.83 -38.18 27.23
N HIS A 526 -36.60 -37.86 26.16
CA HIS A 526 -38.08 -37.85 25.91
C HIS A 526 -38.87 -36.62 26.43
N GLU A 527 -39.86 -36.01 25.73
CA GLU A 527 -40.61 -36.33 24.51
C GLU A 527 -41.37 -35.07 23.97
N ALA A 528 -41.94 -35.21 22.78
CA ALA A 528 -42.43 -34.18 21.86
C ALA A 528 -43.80 -33.53 22.19
N THR A 529 -44.10 -32.36 21.59
CA THR A 529 -45.13 -32.17 20.53
C THR A 529 -45.31 -30.70 20.13
N ALA A 530 -45.64 -30.51 18.86
CA ALA A 530 -45.62 -29.28 18.05
C ALA A 530 -46.91 -28.45 18.13
N VAL A 531 -46.87 -27.20 17.63
CA VAL A 531 -47.64 -26.71 16.46
C VAL A 531 -47.50 -25.17 16.33
N GLU A 532 -46.80 -24.80 15.25
CA GLU A 532 -47.07 -23.77 14.21
C GLU A 532 -47.22 -22.27 14.51
N GLU A 533 -46.27 -21.54 13.92
CA GLU A 533 -46.43 -20.44 12.95
C GLU A 533 -47.17 -19.14 13.33
N SER A 534 -46.39 -18.06 13.46
CA SER A 534 -46.58 -16.90 12.57
C SER A 534 -45.29 -16.09 12.46
N GLN A 535 -44.97 -15.76 11.21
CA GLN A 535 -43.72 -15.25 10.70
C GLN A 535 -43.55 -13.73 10.90
N HIS A 536 -42.29 -13.37 11.08
CA HIS A 536 -41.58 -12.22 10.52
C HIS A 536 -42.21 -10.81 10.56
N GLN A 537 -41.45 -9.86 11.10
CA GLN A 537 -40.70 -8.97 10.21
C GLN A 537 -39.54 -8.27 10.93
N ALA A 538 -38.37 -8.41 10.30
CA ALA A 538 -37.14 -7.71 10.60
C ALA A 538 -37.25 -6.22 10.25
N THR A 539 -36.36 -5.41 10.82
CA THR A 539 -35.70 -4.35 10.05
C THR A 539 -34.34 -4.04 10.67
N GLN A 540 -33.32 -4.34 9.88
CA GLN A 540 -31.93 -3.92 9.99
C GLN A 540 -31.78 -2.44 9.57
N GLU A 541 -30.57 -1.92 9.81
CA GLU A 541 -29.89 -0.80 9.11
C GLU A 541 -30.34 0.64 9.45
N ALA A 542 -29.50 1.67 9.44
CA ALA A 542 -28.06 1.87 9.28
C ALA A 542 -27.76 3.33 9.71
N ASP A 543 -26.49 3.71 9.95
CA ASP A 543 -25.70 4.47 8.96
C ASP A 543 -24.57 5.35 9.53
N GLN A 544 -23.49 5.38 8.74
CA GLN A 544 -22.45 6.41 8.74
C GLN A 544 -22.86 7.52 7.76
N ASP A 545 -22.45 8.76 8.00
CA ASP A 545 -22.52 9.82 6.98
C ASP A 545 -21.36 9.70 5.97
N VAL A 546 -21.70 9.39 4.71
CA VAL A 546 -21.04 9.84 3.46
C VAL A 546 -22.19 10.37 2.56
N PRO A 547 -22.01 11.47 1.79
CA PRO A 547 -23.11 12.29 1.28
C PRO A 547 -23.93 11.64 0.16
N SER A 548 -25.20 12.06 0.10
CA SER A 548 -26.33 11.47 -0.61
C SER A 548 -26.42 11.80 -2.11
N GLU A 549 -26.54 10.75 -2.94
CA GLU A 549 -27.14 10.79 -4.28
C GLU A 549 -28.52 10.11 -4.22
N GLU A 550 -29.57 10.80 -4.69
CA GLU A 550 -30.95 10.33 -4.72
C GLU A 550 -31.15 9.20 -5.75
N GLN A 551 -31.56 8.01 -5.30
CA GLN A 551 -32.23 7.01 -6.13
C GLN A 551 -33.71 6.92 -5.77
N THR A 552 -34.53 7.07 -6.81
CA THR A 552 -35.95 6.78 -6.88
C THR A 552 -36.25 5.32 -6.49
N ALA A 553 -37.35 5.16 -5.74
CA ALA A 553 -37.83 3.91 -5.16
C ALA A 553 -37.93 2.73 -6.15
N GLY A 554 -37.32 1.61 -5.74
CA GLY A 554 -37.52 0.27 -6.31
C GLY A 554 -37.19 -0.80 -5.27
N GLN A 555 -38.24 -1.34 -4.63
CA GLN A 555 -38.38 -2.65 -3.95
C GLN A 555 -37.17 -3.28 -3.23
N ASN A 556 -37.24 -3.29 -1.89
CA ASN A 556 -36.28 -3.91 -0.96
C ASN A 556 -36.60 -5.41 -0.73
N THR A 557 -35.75 -6.32 -1.21
CA THR A 557 -35.65 -7.73 -0.76
C THR A 557 -34.17 -8.15 -0.76
N ASN A 558 -33.45 -8.01 0.35
CA ASN A 558 -32.17 -8.68 0.57
C ASN A 558 -31.84 -8.69 2.07
N ALA A 559 -32.23 -9.76 2.77
CA ALA A 559 -31.55 -10.15 3.99
C ALA A 559 -30.14 -10.65 3.61
N ASP A 560 -29.11 -10.26 4.37
CA ASP A 560 -27.70 -10.53 4.08
C ASP A 560 -27.42 -12.03 3.81
N VAL A 561 -27.25 -12.40 2.53
CA VAL A 561 -26.97 -13.78 2.04
C VAL A 561 -25.76 -14.42 2.76
N ARG A 562 -24.93 -13.61 3.42
CA ARG A 562 -23.69 -13.99 4.12
C ARG A 562 -23.86 -14.71 5.46
N GLN A 563 -25.05 -14.71 6.07
CA GLN A 563 -25.26 -15.28 7.43
C GLN A 563 -26.29 -16.43 7.47
N HIS A 564 -26.79 -16.87 6.32
CA HIS A 564 -28.04 -17.64 6.26
C HIS A 564 -28.00 -19.04 6.91
N LEU A 565 -26.82 -19.64 7.14
CA LEU A 565 -26.69 -21.00 7.70
C LEU A 565 -26.33 -21.06 9.20
N HIS A 566 -25.97 -19.95 9.82
CA HIS A 566 -25.34 -19.92 11.16
C HIS A 566 -26.04 -18.95 12.10
N ARG A 567 -26.06 -19.27 13.39
CA ARG A 567 -26.74 -18.44 14.40
C ARG A 567 -25.80 -17.35 14.92
N GLY A 568 -26.29 -16.12 15.05
CA GLY A 568 -25.56 -15.04 15.71
C GLY A 568 -24.46 -14.41 14.85
N GLN A 569 -23.63 -13.59 15.48
CA GLN A 569 -22.59 -12.81 14.81
C GLN A 569 -21.28 -13.59 14.66
N LYS A 570 -20.51 -13.22 13.65
CA LYS A 570 -19.14 -13.71 13.47
C LYS A 570 -18.24 -13.29 14.63
N ILE A 571 -17.22 -14.09 14.87
CA ILE A 571 -16.21 -13.84 15.90
C ILE A 571 -15.45 -12.56 15.56
N THR A 572 -15.46 -11.62 16.51
CA THR A 572 -14.69 -10.37 16.45
C THR A 572 -13.49 -10.49 17.37
N LEU A 573 -12.31 -10.16 16.85
CA LEU A 573 -11.07 -10.19 17.61
C LEU A 573 -10.52 -8.79 17.87
N GLU A 574 -9.80 -8.65 18.99
CA GLU A 574 -9.08 -7.45 19.38
C GLU A 574 -7.57 -7.71 19.41
N TRP A 575 -6.82 -6.95 18.59
CA TRP A 575 -5.37 -7.01 18.52
C TRP A 575 -4.77 -5.62 18.32
N ALA A 576 -3.73 -5.27 19.10
CA ALA A 576 -3.03 -3.98 18.99
C ALA A 576 -3.97 -2.75 19.00
N GLY A 577 -5.06 -2.79 19.79
CA GLY A 577 -6.03 -1.70 19.91
C GLY A 577 -6.99 -1.54 18.73
N ARG A 578 -7.07 -2.54 17.83
CA ARG A 578 -8.03 -2.59 16.72
C ARG A 578 -8.93 -3.81 16.86
N ALA A 579 -10.21 -3.65 16.53
CA ALA A 579 -11.17 -4.73 16.43
C ALA A 579 -11.47 -5.03 14.95
N ARG A 580 -11.58 -6.32 14.59
CA ARG A 580 -12.05 -6.77 13.28
C ARG A 580 -12.63 -8.18 13.36
N GLU A 581 -13.37 -8.59 12.33
CA GLU A 581 -13.82 -9.98 12.19
C GLU A 581 -12.63 -10.94 12.00
N LEU A 582 -12.77 -12.17 12.49
CA LEU A 582 -11.86 -13.27 12.23
C LEU A 582 -11.78 -13.56 10.72
N VAL A 583 -10.59 -13.91 10.24
CA VAL A 583 -10.36 -14.44 8.90
C VAL A 583 -9.69 -15.80 9.03
N ASP A 584 -10.35 -16.85 8.54
CA ASP A 584 -9.83 -18.22 8.56
C ASP A 584 -9.21 -18.67 7.21
N GLY A 585 -9.43 -17.90 6.14
CA GLY A 585 -8.96 -18.20 4.78
C GLY A 585 -9.94 -19.00 3.93
N PHE A 586 -11.13 -19.35 4.43
CA PHE A 586 -12.16 -20.14 3.74
C PHE A 586 -13.37 -19.31 3.26
N GLY A 587 -13.26 -17.98 3.33
CA GLY A 587 -14.24 -17.03 2.79
C GLY A 587 -15.28 -16.56 3.81
N LEU A 588 -16.06 -15.55 3.42
CA LEU A 588 -17.01 -14.84 4.28
C LEU A 588 -18.16 -15.72 4.80
N CYS A 589 -18.51 -16.80 4.10
CA CYS A 589 -19.54 -17.77 4.49
C CYS A 589 -18.98 -18.97 5.27
N SER A 590 -17.69 -18.97 5.64
CA SER A 590 -17.08 -20.10 6.32
C SER A 590 -17.68 -20.35 7.72
N PRO A 591 -18.14 -21.57 8.06
CA PRO A 591 -18.71 -21.86 9.37
C PRO A 591 -17.75 -21.62 10.54
N THR A 592 -16.44 -21.71 10.31
CA THR A 592 -15.42 -21.50 11.35
C THR A 592 -15.20 -20.03 11.74
N LEU A 593 -15.94 -19.10 11.12
CA LEU A 593 -16.07 -17.72 11.60
C LEU A 593 -17.08 -17.57 12.75
N TRP A 594 -17.82 -18.64 13.09
CA TRP A 594 -18.75 -18.70 14.22
C TRP A 594 -18.29 -19.72 15.27
N GLU A 595 -18.74 -19.50 16.51
CA GLU A 595 -18.54 -20.44 17.61
C GLU A 595 -19.12 -21.82 17.28
N PRO A 596 -18.52 -22.94 17.73
CA PRO A 596 -18.98 -24.29 17.42
C PRO A 596 -20.49 -24.50 17.62
N SER A 597 -21.05 -24.00 18.72
CA SER A 597 -22.48 -24.11 19.06
C SER A 597 -23.43 -23.39 18.09
N CYS A 598 -22.91 -22.47 17.28
CA CYS A 598 -23.67 -21.65 16.34
C CYS A 598 -23.62 -22.19 14.90
N ARG A 599 -22.71 -23.13 14.62
CA ARG A 599 -22.48 -23.70 13.28
C ARG A 599 -23.67 -24.55 12.85
N GLY A 600 -24.04 -24.40 11.57
CA GLY A 600 -25.13 -25.13 10.93
C GLY A 600 -26.53 -24.91 11.53
N ALA A 601 -26.74 -23.92 12.41
CA ALA A 601 -28.01 -23.76 13.13
C ALA A 601 -29.23 -23.64 12.20
N HIS A 602 -29.07 -23.00 11.04
CA HIS A 602 -30.13 -22.75 10.06
C HIS A 602 -30.05 -23.66 8.83
N MET A 603 -29.16 -24.66 8.81
CA MET A 603 -29.19 -25.70 7.76
C MET A 603 -30.49 -26.50 7.82
N SER A 604 -30.96 -26.97 6.65
CA SER A 604 -32.14 -27.83 6.53
C SER A 604 -31.95 -29.15 7.30
N ALA A 605 -33.06 -29.82 7.61
CA ALA A 605 -33.02 -31.10 8.30
C ALA A 605 -32.28 -32.16 7.47
N GLU A 606 -32.49 -32.16 6.15
CA GLU A 606 -31.86 -33.06 5.20
C GLU A 606 -30.34 -32.81 5.16
N ALA A 607 -29.91 -31.56 5.08
CA ALA A 607 -28.49 -31.19 5.05
C ALA A 607 -27.78 -31.58 6.35
N LYS A 608 -28.43 -31.35 7.51
CA LYS A 608 -27.92 -31.78 8.82
C LYS A 608 -27.83 -33.30 8.91
N GLY A 609 -28.87 -34.01 8.46
CA GLY A 609 -28.89 -35.48 8.41
C GLY A 609 -27.73 -36.04 7.60
N LEU A 610 -27.52 -35.50 6.40
CA LEU A 610 -26.39 -35.90 5.53
C LEU A 610 -25.03 -35.63 6.18
N CYS A 611 -24.82 -34.45 6.78
CA CYS A 611 -23.60 -34.14 7.52
C CYS A 611 -23.36 -35.15 8.67
N MET A 612 -24.40 -35.49 9.42
CA MET A 612 -24.31 -36.46 10.52
C MET A 612 -23.98 -37.86 10.02
N GLU A 613 -24.63 -38.33 8.96
CA GLU A 613 -24.37 -39.65 8.38
C GLU A 613 -22.92 -39.78 7.87
N ILE A 614 -22.42 -38.74 7.18
CA ILE A 614 -21.02 -38.68 6.75
C ILE A 614 -20.10 -38.66 7.98
N PHE A 615 -20.35 -37.80 8.96
CA PHE A 615 -19.53 -37.70 10.16
C PHE A 615 -19.46 -39.03 10.94
N GLU A 616 -20.59 -39.71 11.13
CA GLU A 616 -20.67 -40.99 11.84
C GLU A 616 -19.93 -42.11 11.11
N MET A 617 -20.06 -42.16 9.78
CA MET A 617 -19.31 -43.08 8.93
C MET A 617 -17.79 -42.88 9.11
N LEU A 618 -17.32 -41.64 9.02
CA LEU A 618 -15.90 -41.31 9.16
C LEU A 618 -15.39 -41.53 10.59
N SER A 619 -16.17 -41.15 11.60
CA SER A 619 -15.86 -41.38 13.01
C SER A 619 -15.69 -42.88 13.28
N THR A 620 -16.64 -43.69 12.84
CA THR A 620 -16.61 -45.15 13.03
C THR A 620 -15.39 -45.77 12.36
N PHE A 621 -15.01 -45.28 11.19
CA PHE A 621 -13.80 -45.73 10.51
C PHE A 621 -12.53 -45.36 11.29
N VAL A 622 -12.39 -44.11 11.75
CA VAL A 622 -11.23 -43.65 12.52
C VAL A 622 -11.08 -44.42 13.83
N ASP A 623 -12.17 -44.65 14.55
CA ASP A 623 -12.18 -45.42 15.81
C ASP A 623 -11.73 -46.88 15.60
N LYS A 624 -12.02 -47.46 14.43
CA LYS A 624 -11.53 -48.82 14.05
C LYS A 624 -10.10 -48.82 13.52
N LYS A 625 -9.70 -47.77 12.80
CA LYS A 625 -8.40 -47.67 12.12
C LYS A 625 -7.24 -47.56 13.11
N PHE A 626 -7.43 -46.78 14.16
CA PHE A 626 -6.38 -46.50 15.13
C PHE A 626 -6.72 -47.06 16.51
N ALA A 627 -5.96 -48.06 16.97
CA ALA A 627 -6.09 -48.57 18.33
C ALA A 627 -5.79 -47.48 19.40
N ASP A 628 -4.88 -46.55 19.09
CA ASP A 628 -4.59 -45.36 19.89
C ASP A 628 -4.46 -44.13 18.97
N PRO A 629 -5.58 -43.40 18.72
CA PRO A 629 -5.58 -42.21 17.89
C PRO A 629 -4.63 -41.11 18.39
N ARG A 630 -4.40 -41.03 19.71
CA ARG A 630 -3.50 -40.06 20.33
C ARG A 630 -2.05 -40.36 19.97
N ARG A 631 -1.61 -41.61 20.11
CA ARG A 631 -0.23 -42.01 19.79
C ARG A 631 0.10 -41.71 18.34
N GLU A 632 -0.81 -42.05 17.42
CA GLU A 632 -0.60 -41.81 15.99
C GLU A 632 -0.62 -40.30 15.67
N ALA A 633 -1.51 -39.52 16.30
CA ALA A 633 -1.53 -38.06 16.12
C ALA A 633 -0.22 -37.39 16.58
N ILE A 634 0.35 -37.85 17.70
CA ILE A 634 1.64 -37.35 18.19
C ILE A 634 2.77 -37.74 17.22
N LYS A 635 2.79 -38.97 16.70
CA LYS A 635 3.77 -39.38 15.68
C LYS A 635 3.66 -38.51 14.41
N LEU A 636 2.44 -38.19 13.97
CA LEU A 636 2.21 -37.28 12.85
C LEU A 636 2.77 -35.88 13.15
N GLY A 637 2.45 -35.33 14.32
CA GLY A 637 2.94 -34.02 14.75
C GLY A 637 4.47 -33.94 14.95
N LEU A 638 5.13 -35.08 15.19
CA LEU A 638 6.59 -35.19 15.26
C LEU A 638 7.24 -35.45 13.89
N GLY A 639 6.47 -35.54 12.81
CA GLY A 639 6.98 -35.75 11.46
C GLY A 639 7.44 -37.18 11.17
N HIS A 640 6.93 -38.18 11.90
CA HIS A 640 7.30 -39.59 11.70
C HIS A 640 6.57 -40.27 10.53
N PHE A 641 5.70 -39.56 9.82
CA PHE A 641 5.00 -40.06 8.64
C PHE A 641 5.65 -39.55 7.35
N SER A 642 5.91 -40.46 6.42
CA SER A 642 6.38 -40.15 5.07
C SER A 642 5.26 -40.12 4.03
N SER A 643 4.11 -40.72 4.34
CA SER A 643 2.92 -40.87 3.50
C SER A 643 1.65 -40.96 4.36
N SER A 644 0.49 -40.99 3.70
CA SER A 644 -0.80 -41.16 4.38
C SER A 644 -0.87 -42.46 5.20
N PRO A 645 -1.46 -42.42 6.42
CA PRO A 645 -1.83 -43.63 7.17
C PRO A 645 -3.04 -44.36 6.57
N PHE A 646 -3.79 -43.73 5.67
CA PHE A 646 -4.94 -44.31 5.01
C PHE A 646 -4.52 -44.91 3.68
N THR A 647 -4.88 -46.17 3.45
CA THR A 647 -4.56 -46.87 2.20
C THR A 647 -5.54 -46.46 1.10
N ASP A 648 -5.11 -46.53 -0.16
CA ASP A 648 -5.96 -46.19 -1.30
C ASP A 648 -7.27 -47.01 -1.32
N LYS A 649 -7.20 -48.28 -0.89
CA LYS A 649 -8.39 -49.15 -0.78
C LYS A 649 -9.38 -48.67 0.27
N GLU A 650 -8.90 -48.18 1.41
CA GLU A 650 -9.75 -47.61 2.46
C GLU A 650 -10.38 -46.30 2.00
N LEU A 651 -9.58 -45.40 1.41
CA LEU A 651 -10.07 -44.13 0.87
C LEU A 651 -11.13 -44.36 -0.22
N GLU A 652 -10.88 -45.27 -1.15
CA GLU A 652 -11.83 -45.64 -2.21
C GLU A 652 -13.14 -46.22 -1.65
N GLY A 653 -13.06 -47.08 -0.63
CA GLY A 653 -14.25 -47.64 0.01
C GLY A 653 -15.12 -46.57 0.69
N LEU A 654 -14.48 -45.64 1.40
CA LEU A 654 -15.16 -44.51 2.04
C LEU A 654 -15.72 -43.51 1.02
N ARG A 655 -14.99 -43.22 -0.05
CA ARG A 655 -15.47 -42.38 -1.17
C ARG A 655 -16.74 -42.95 -1.79
N ARG A 656 -16.79 -44.27 -2.04
CA ARG A 656 -18.01 -44.93 -2.54
C ARG A 656 -19.17 -44.85 -1.57
N SER A 657 -18.89 -45.00 -0.27
CA SER A 657 -19.91 -44.89 0.77
C SER A 657 -20.48 -43.48 0.85
N TRP A 658 -19.63 -42.45 0.79
CA TRP A 658 -20.05 -41.06 0.72
C TRP A 658 -20.80 -40.76 -0.58
N ALA A 659 -20.27 -41.17 -1.74
CA ALA A 659 -20.90 -40.97 -3.05
C ALA A 659 -22.30 -41.60 -3.14
N ALA A 660 -22.55 -42.70 -2.42
CA ALA A 660 -23.88 -43.34 -2.36
C ALA A 660 -24.94 -42.48 -1.64
N LEU A 661 -24.52 -41.50 -0.85
CA LEU A 661 -25.40 -40.53 -0.17
C LEU A 661 -25.72 -39.30 -1.03
N LEU A 662 -25.09 -39.18 -2.21
CA LEU A 662 -25.22 -38.01 -3.08
C LEU A 662 -26.11 -38.30 -4.29
N PRO A 663 -26.73 -37.26 -4.90
CA PRO A 663 -27.67 -37.44 -6.02
C PRO A 663 -27.12 -38.25 -7.19
N SER A 664 -25.84 -38.08 -7.53
CA SER A 664 -25.17 -38.78 -8.61
C SER A 664 -23.86 -39.39 -8.13
N LYS A 665 -23.94 -40.64 -7.65
CA LYS A 665 -22.80 -41.46 -7.22
C LYS A 665 -21.69 -41.58 -8.28
N ASP A 666 -22.07 -41.73 -9.55
CA ASP A 666 -21.11 -42.01 -10.62
C ASP A 666 -20.27 -40.76 -10.90
N MET A 667 -20.92 -39.59 -11.03
CA MET A 667 -20.23 -38.31 -11.16
C MET A 667 -19.41 -37.93 -9.91
N ALA A 668 -19.87 -38.30 -8.71
CA ALA A 668 -19.14 -38.03 -7.48
C ALA A 668 -17.77 -38.71 -7.43
N MET A 669 -17.64 -39.87 -8.08
CA MET A 669 -16.44 -40.70 -8.09
C MET A 669 -15.46 -40.38 -9.24
N VAL A 670 -15.83 -39.49 -10.17
CA VAL A 670 -14.96 -39.13 -11.29
C VAL A 670 -13.93 -38.09 -10.85
N VAL A 671 -12.66 -38.37 -11.17
CA VAL A 671 -11.57 -37.39 -11.07
C VAL A 671 -11.34 -36.80 -12.47
N PRO A 672 -11.65 -35.52 -12.70
CA PRO A 672 -11.47 -34.89 -14.01
C PRO A 672 -9.99 -34.87 -14.43
N GLU A 673 -9.74 -34.89 -15.75
CA GLU A 673 -8.38 -34.79 -16.27
C GLU A 673 -7.69 -33.52 -15.73
N ARG A 674 -6.46 -33.67 -15.23
CA ARG A 674 -5.61 -32.60 -14.65
C ARG A 674 -6.17 -31.99 -13.36
N GLN A 675 -7.01 -32.73 -12.64
CA GLN A 675 -7.44 -32.40 -11.28
C GLN A 675 -7.06 -33.54 -10.33
N PRO A 676 -6.56 -33.23 -9.12
CA PRO A 676 -6.38 -34.25 -8.08
C PRO A 676 -7.66 -34.48 -7.27
N PHE A 677 -8.64 -33.58 -7.38
CA PHE A 677 -9.82 -33.55 -6.53
C PHE A 677 -11.00 -34.29 -7.14
N LEU A 678 -11.79 -34.94 -6.28
CA LEU A 678 -13.11 -35.46 -6.60
C LEU A 678 -14.12 -34.31 -6.61
N LEU A 679 -14.03 -33.45 -7.63
CA LEU A 679 -14.83 -32.23 -7.74
C LEU A 679 -16.33 -32.51 -7.72
N GLY A 680 -16.77 -33.68 -8.19
CA GLY A 680 -18.17 -34.07 -8.14
C GLY A 680 -18.66 -34.46 -6.74
N LEU A 681 -17.79 -35.07 -5.92
CA LEU A 681 -18.07 -35.34 -4.52
C LEU A 681 -18.19 -34.02 -3.75
N VAL A 682 -17.27 -33.08 -4.00
CA VAL A 682 -17.25 -31.76 -3.36
C VAL A 682 -18.46 -30.92 -3.77
N GLY A 683 -18.69 -30.75 -5.08
CA GLY A 683 -19.77 -29.91 -5.60
C GLY A 683 -21.15 -30.35 -5.15
N GLN A 684 -21.47 -31.64 -5.26
CA GLN A 684 -22.77 -32.19 -4.82
C GLN A 684 -22.95 -32.09 -3.30
N SER A 685 -21.89 -32.26 -2.52
CA SER A 685 -21.97 -32.13 -1.06
C SER A 685 -22.18 -30.67 -0.65
N LEU A 686 -21.46 -29.73 -1.27
CA LEU A 686 -21.62 -28.30 -1.04
C LEU A 686 -23.02 -27.81 -1.44
N GLU A 687 -23.55 -28.29 -2.55
CA GLU A 687 -24.92 -28.03 -2.99
C GLU A 687 -25.93 -28.51 -1.93
N ALA A 688 -25.81 -29.76 -1.49
CA ALA A 688 -26.67 -30.34 -0.46
C ALA A 688 -26.60 -29.59 0.88
N PHE A 689 -25.46 -28.96 1.19
CA PHE A 689 -25.28 -28.17 2.41
C PHE A 689 -25.74 -26.71 2.28
N GLY A 690 -26.09 -26.25 1.07
CA GLY A 690 -26.49 -24.87 0.79
C GLY A 690 -25.33 -23.88 0.67
N ASP A 691 -24.12 -24.34 0.33
CA ASP A 691 -22.98 -23.45 0.15
C ASP A 691 -23.18 -22.54 -1.08
N PRO A 692 -22.99 -21.21 -0.99
CA PRO A 692 -23.33 -20.31 -2.09
C PRO A 692 -22.40 -20.41 -3.32
N ASP A 693 -21.28 -21.14 -3.23
CA ASP A 693 -20.29 -21.26 -4.30
C ASP A 693 -20.19 -22.70 -4.85
N TYR A 694 -21.19 -23.57 -4.63
CA TYR A 694 -21.12 -24.97 -5.06
C TYR A 694 -20.99 -25.14 -6.58
N SER A 695 -21.63 -24.26 -7.36
CA SER A 695 -21.76 -24.43 -8.82
C SER A 695 -20.42 -24.38 -9.54
N VAL A 696 -19.45 -23.57 -9.08
CA VAL A 696 -18.12 -23.46 -9.74
C VAL A 696 -17.33 -24.78 -9.72
N TYR A 697 -17.71 -25.76 -8.90
CA TYR A 697 -17.03 -27.05 -8.87
C TYR A 697 -17.38 -27.94 -10.08
N MET A 698 -18.58 -27.83 -10.64
CA MET A 698 -19.04 -28.69 -11.75
C MET A 698 -19.77 -27.96 -12.87
N GLU A 699 -20.57 -26.95 -12.56
CA GLU A 699 -21.51 -26.34 -13.48
C GLU A 699 -20.89 -25.20 -14.31
N GLY A 700 -21.33 -25.08 -15.56
CA GLY A 700 -20.90 -24.02 -16.46
C GLY A 700 -19.57 -24.28 -17.17
N THR A 701 -19.24 -23.40 -18.12
CA THR A 701 -18.06 -23.53 -18.97
C THR A 701 -16.75 -23.18 -18.26
N ASP A 702 -16.82 -22.28 -17.27
CA ASP A 702 -15.70 -21.75 -16.51
C ASP A 702 -15.70 -22.30 -15.06
N SER A 703 -15.77 -23.63 -14.93
CA SER A 703 -15.79 -24.36 -13.66
C SER A 703 -14.46 -25.07 -13.37
N PHE A 704 -14.22 -25.52 -12.15
CA PHE A 704 -13.03 -26.32 -11.82
C PHE A 704 -13.00 -27.66 -12.58
N TRP A 705 -14.17 -28.20 -12.94
CA TRP A 705 -14.31 -29.41 -13.74
C TRP A 705 -13.83 -29.22 -15.18
N ASN A 706 -14.34 -28.17 -15.84
CA ASN A 706 -14.05 -27.87 -17.24
C ASN A 706 -12.73 -27.10 -17.44
N GLY A 707 -12.31 -26.37 -16.41
CA GLY A 707 -11.15 -25.48 -16.38
C GLY A 707 -11.58 -24.03 -16.21
N VAL A 708 -10.86 -23.28 -15.38
CA VAL A 708 -11.18 -21.87 -15.08
C VAL A 708 -10.39 -20.90 -15.97
N PRO A 709 -10.92 -19.69 -16.23
CA PRO A 709 -10.28 -18.70 -17.09
C PRO A 709 -9.08 -18.04 -16.43
N VAL A 710 -8.11 -17.61 -17.23
CA VAL A 710 -6.97 -16.79 -16.75
C VAL A 710 -7.43 -15.37 -16.40
N GLY A 711 -8.50 -14.88 -17.03
CA GLY A 711 -9.06 -13.54 -16.81
C GLY A 711 -8.49 -12.45 -17.71
N TYR A 712 -7.98 -12.83 -18.89
CA TYR A 712 -7.36 -11.89 -19.85
C TYR A 712 -8.38 -11.13 -20.71
N ASP A 713 -9.47 -11.79 -21.11
CA ASP A 713 -10.48 -11.18 -22.01
C ASP A 713 -11.53 -10.40 -21.24
N GLU A 714 -11.97 -10.98 -20.13
CA GLU A 714 -13.04 -10.48 -19.30
C GLU A 714 -12.61 -10.54 -17.83
N PRO A 715 -13.09 -9.59 -17.00
CA PRO A 715 -12.86 -9.65 -15.57
C PRO A 715 -13.35 -10.97 -14.98
N LEU A 716 -12.58 -11.53 -14.05
CA LEU A 716 -13.01 -12.70 -13.29
C LEU A 716 -14.29 -12.36 -12.49
N PRO A 717 -15.29 -13.26 -12.51
CA PRO A 717 -16.58 -13.00 -11.88
C PRO A 717 -16.44 -12.81 -10.38
N ARG A 718 -17.28 -11.93 -9.83
CA ARG A 718 -17.32 -11.53 -8.42
C ARG A 718 -18.22 -12.47 -7.62
N ILE A 719 -17.80 -12.86 -6.42
CA ILE A 719 -18.56 -13.76 -5.53
C ILE A 719 -18.77 -13.10 -4.16
N PRO A 720 -19.82 -12.27 -4.01
CA PRO A 720 -20.05 -11.48 -2.80
C PRO A 720 -20.26 -12.27 -1.51
N ALA A 721 -20.69 -13.53 -1.65
CA ALA A 721 -20.95 -14.42 -0.53
C ALA A 721 -19.66 -15.02 0.05
N VAL A 722 -18.57 -15.07 -0.74
CA VAL A 722 -17.30 -15.69 -0.34
C VAL A 722 -16.21 -14.64 -0.13
N PHE A 723 -16.18 -13.57 -0.94
CA PHE A 723 -15.12 -12.57 -0.88
C PHE A 723 -15.66 -11.13 -0.78
N PRO A 724 -14.97 -10.25 -0.02
CA PRO A 724 -15.25 -8.82 -0.06
C PRO A 724 -14.83 -8.20 -1.39
N PRO A 725 -15.41 -7.05 -1.79
CA PRO A 725 -14.99 -6.35 -2.99
C PRO A 725 -13.54 -5.85 -2.89
N LYS A 726 -12.83 -5.85 -4.01
CA LYS A 726 -11.48 -5.31 -4.13
C LYS A 726 -11.50 -3.79 -4.19
N GLU A 727 -10.93 -3.16 -3.16
CA GLU A 727 -10.92 -1.70 -3.04
C GLU A 727 -9.72 -1.03 -3.72
N LYS A 728 -8.60 -1.75 -3.87
CA LYS A 728 -7.33 -1.18 -4.35
C LYS A 728 -6.68 -2.06 -5.41
N ALA A 729 -6.29 -1.44 -6.52
CA ALA A 729 -5.43 -2.04 -7.53
C ALA A 729 -4.03 -1.41 -7.46
N ARG A 730 -2.98 -2.24 -7.59
CA ARG A 730 -1.61 -1.74 -7.75
C ARG A 730 -1.35 -1.54 -9.23
N PRO A 731 -0.73 -0.43 -9.66
CA PRO A 731 -0.21 -0.37 -11.01
C PRO A 731 0.88 -1.42 -11.14
N LEU A 732 0.80 -2.20 -12.22
CA LEU A 732 1.81 -3.14 -12.63
C LEU A 732 2.78 -2.47 -13.60
N ASP A 733 3.85 -3.17 -13.93
CA ASP A 733 4.94 -2.71 -14.78
C ASP A 733 4.45 -2.28 -16.19
N ASP A 734 5.13 -1.30 -16.79
CA ASP A 734 4.79 -0.68 -18.08
C ASP A 734 5.80 -0.97 -19.21
N SER A 735 6.63 -2.01 -19.06
CA SER A 735 7.56 -2.48 -20.12
C SER A 735 6.89 -2.63 -21.47
N GLU A 736 7.60 -2.39 -22.58
CA GLU A 736 7.03 -2.54 -23.92
C GLU A 736 6.50 -3.96 -24.14
N PHE A 737 5.29 -4.04 -24.72
CA PHE A 737 4.63 -5.32 -24.95
C PHE A 737 5.43 -6.17 -25.94
N ASN A 738 5.85 -7.35 -25.49
CA ASN A 738 6.46 -8.37 -26.34
C ASN A 738 5.84 -9.72 -25.98
N ASN A 739 5.12 -10.30 -26.94
CA ASN A 739 4.43 -11.58 -26.79
C ASN A 739 5.40 -12.78 -26.83
N MET A 740 6.67 -12.59 -27.15
CA MET A 740 7.72 -13.60 -27.20
C MET A 740 8.95 -13.11 -26.45
N ALA A 741 8.88 -13.09 -25.13
CA ALA A 741 9.94 -12.58 -24.28
C ALA A 741 11.10 -13.59 -24.14
N CYS A 742 12.34 -13.08 -24.09
CA CYS A 742 13.52 -13.88 -23.78
C CYS A 742 13.66 -14.08 -22.27
N ASN A 743 14.21 -15.22 -21.88
CA ASN A 743 14.46 -15.54 -20.48
C ASN A 743 15.50 -14.60 -19.85
N TYR A 744 15.38 -14.37 -18.55
CA TYR A 744 16.40 -13.65 -17.79
C TYR A 744 17.67 -14.48 -17.68
N LYS A 745 18.83 -13.82 -17.51
CA LYS A 745 20.14 -14.50 -17.33
C LYS A 745 20.13 -15.58 -16.26
N SER A 746 19.34 -15.39 -15.19
CA SER A 746 19.16 -16.40 -14.13
C SER A 746 18.59 -17.71 -14.65
N ALA A 747 17.61 -17.66 -15.57
CA ALA A 747 17.01 -18.85 -16.14
C ALA A 747 17.89 -19.46 -17.23
N GLU A 748 18.53 -18.64 -18.07
CA GLU A 748 19.48 -19.13 -19.08
C GLU A 748 20.63 -19.94 -18.46
N GLY A 749 21.18 -19.45 -17.34
CA GLY A 749 22.22 -20.19 -16.59
C GLY A 749 21.74 -21.46 -15.88
N MET A 750 20.43 -21.72 -15.85
CA MET A 750 19.80 -22.88 -15.19
C MET A 750 18.84 -23.63 -16.11
N ALA A 751 19.01 -23.51 -17.43
CA ALA A 751 18.05 -24.00 -18.40
C ALA A 751 17.85 -25.53 -18.40
N ASP A 752 18.91 -26.32 -18.18
CA ASP A 752 18.79 -27.79 -18.10
C ASP A 752 17.98 -28.23 -16.89
N ASP A 753 18.17 -27.56 -15.74
CA ASP A 753 17.39 -27.80 -14.54
C ASP A 753 15.91 -27.41 -14.73
N LEU A 754 15.64 -26.33 -15.50
CA LEU A 754 14.29 -25.91 -15.86
C LEU A 754 13.60 -26.90 -16.79
N GLU A 755 14.28 -27.35 -17.86
CA GLU A 755 13.76 -28.36 -18.79
C GLU A 755 13.42 -29.65 -18.04
N LYS A 756 14.30 -30.12 -17.14
CA LYS A 756 14.01 -31.27 -16.28
C LYS A 756 12.74 -31.08 -15.46
N LYS A 757 12.55 -29.89 -14.86
CA LYS A 757 11.32 -29.57 -14.11
C LYS A 757 10.08 -29.54 -15.00
N PHE A 758 10.18 -29.02 -16.22
CA PHE A 758 9.06 -29.01 -17.15
C PHE A 758 8.68 -30.42 -17.60
N ARG A 759 9.64 -31.33 -17.77
CA ARG A 759 9.41 -32.75 -18.02
C ARG A 759 8.72 -33.45 -16.84
N GLU A 760 9.11 -33.14 -15.61
CA GLU A 760 8.42 -33.63 -14.40
C GLU A 760 6.96 -33.14 -14.37
N GLU A 761 6.71 -31.88 -14.73
CA GLU A 761 5.35 -31.32 -14.81
C GLU A 761 4.54 -31.87 -15.99
N GLU A 762 5.19 -32.23 -17.10
CA GLU A 762 4.60 -32.91 -18.27
C GLU A 762 4.07 -34.29 -17.89
N GLN A 763 4.87 -35.10 -17.18
CA GLN A 763 4.48 -36.43 -16.71
C GLN A 763 3.25 -36.39 -15.80
N LEU A 764 3.05 -35.28 -15.10
CA LEU A 764 1.90 -35.04 -14.23
C LEU A 764 0.71 -34.41 -14.98
N GLY A 765 0.81 -34.22 -16.30
CA GLY A 765 -0.23 -33.58 -17.11
C GLY A 765 -0.44 -32.10 -16.75
N ARG A 766 0.55 -31.41 -16.19
CA ARG A 766 0.43 -30.00 -15.80
C ARG A 766 1.08 -29.05 -16.81
N MET A 767 1.93 -29.58 -17.68
CA MET A 767 2.50 -28.88 -18.83
C MET A 767 2.43 -29.74 -20.09
N VAL A 768 2.46 -29.09 -21.26
CA VAL A 768 2.59 -29.77 -22.55
C VAL A 768 3.65 -29.07 -23.42
N PRO A 769 4.56 -29.82 -24.07
CA PRO A 769 5.48 -29.25 -25.04
C PRO A 769 4.79 -29.07 -26.39
N THR A 770 5.09 -27.98 -27.08
CA THR A 770 4.58 -27.69 -28.42
C THR A 770 5.57 -26.81 -29.19
N THR A 771 5.20 -26.41 -30.41
CA THR A 771 5.93 -25.42 -31.20
C THR A 771 5.01 -24.25 -31.53
N LEU A 772 5.58 -23.09 -31.88
CA LEU A 772 4.78 -21.91 -32.21
C LEU A 772 3.83 -22.16 -33.38
N GLY A 773 4.27 -22.88 -34.40
CA GLY A 773 3.43 -23.23 -35.56
C GLY A 773 2.25 -24.10 -35.17
N ARG A 774 2.48 -25.13 -34.35
CA ARG A 774 1.41 -26.01 -33.85
C ARG A 774 0.44 -25.26 -32.95
N LEU A 775 0.95 -24.42 -32.05
CA LEU A 775 0.12 -23.64 -31.13
C LEU A 775 -0.80 -22.66 -31.88
N LYS A 776 -0.31 -22.00 -32.94
CA LYS A 776 -1.14 -21.15 -33.81
C LYS A 776 -2.18 -21.95 -34.60
N ALA A 777 -1.85 -23.17 -35.00
CA ALA A 777 -2.79 -24.04 -35.72
C ALA A 777 -3.90 -24.58 -34.79
N ASP A 778 -3.54 -24.97 -33.56
CA ASP A 778 -4.50 -25.49 -32.57
C ASP A 778 -5.37 -24.37 -31.95
N PHE A 779 -4.90 -23.12 -31.97
CA PHE A 779 -5.59 -21.94 -31.41
C PHE A 779 -5.51 -20.74 -32.37
N PRO A 780 -6.21 -20.76 -33.51
CA PRO A 780 -6.12 -19.71 -34.52
C PRO A 780 -6.63 -18.35 -34.03
N ASP A 781 -7.57 -18.35 -33.10
CA ASP A 781 -8.21 -17.13 -32.56
C ASP A 781 -7.44 -16.50 -31.38
N ARG A 782 -6.26 -17.04 -31.02
CA ARG A 782 -5.50 -16.59 -29.85
C ARG A 782 -4.04 -16.33 -30.19
N THR A 783 -3.58 -15.11 -29.94
CA THR A 783 -2.15 -14.78 -29.99
C THR A 783 -1.42 -15.49 -28.86
N PRO A 784 -0.43 -16.35 -29.15
CA PRO A 784 0.38 -16.96 -28.10
C PRO A 784 1.24 -15.95 -27.36
N LEU A 785 1.34 -16.12 -26.04
CA LEU A 785 2.27 -15.41 -25.17
C LEU A 785 3.31 -16.41 -24.67
N VAL A 786 4.58 -16.05 -24.83
CA VAL A 786 5.73 -16.76 -24.27
C VAL A 786 6.41 -15.81 -23.29
N ALA A 787 6.17 -16.04 -22.01
CA ALA A 787 6.69 -15.26 -20.91
C ALA A 787 8.17 -15.55 -20.66
N ALA A 788 8.90 -14.53 -20.21
CA ALA A 788 10.26 -14.69 -19.73
C ALA A 788 10.29 -15.54 -18.45
N MET A 789 11.24 -16.46 -18.37
CA MET A 789 11.51 -17.20 -17.15
C MET A 789 12.61 -16.53 -16.35
N GLY A 790 12.40 -16.46 -15.04
CA GLY A 790 13.45 -16.34 -14.02
C GLY A 790 13.66 -17.68 -13.33
N ALA A 791 14.79 -17.84 -12.63
CA ALA A 791 15.05 -19.05 -11.85
C ALA A 791 15.86 -18.73 -10.60
N ILE A 792 15.54 -19.42 -9.49
CA ILE A 792 16.24 -19.30 -8.22
C ILE A 792 16.63 -20.69 -7.73
N ARG A 793 17.90 -20.89 -7.39
CA ARG A 793 18.37 -22.11 -6.73
C ARG A 793 18.04 -22.07 -5.25
N LYS A 794 17.32 -23.09 -4.77
CA LYS A 794 17.02 -23.28 -3.35
C LYS A 794 18.27 -23.81 -2.61
N PRO A 795 18.34 -23.65 -1.28
CA PRO A 795 19.48 -24.16 -0.48
C PRO A 795 19.70 -25.67 -0.59
N ASN A 796 18.66 -26.44 -0.92
CA ASN A 796 18.74 -27.88 -1.14
C ASN A 796 19.20 -28.26 -2.56
N GLY A 797 19.57 -27.27 -3.40
CA GLY A 797 20.03 -27.48 -4.77
C GLY A 797 18.94 -27.43 -5.84
N ASP A 798 17.66 -27.58 -5.48
CA ASP A 798 16.54 -27.54 -6.43
C ASP A 798 16.36 -26.18 -7.09
N VAL A 799 15.94 -26.17 -8.35
CA VAL A 799 15.58 -24.93 -9.06
C VAL A 799 14.09 -24.62 -8.89
N ARG A 800 13.79 -23.36 -8.59
CA ARG A 800 12.43 -22.80 -8.58
C ARG A 800 12.23 -21.97 -9.86
N PRO A 801 11.38 -22.41 -10.80
CA PRO A 801 10.99 -21.58 -11.94
C PRO A 801 10.15 -20.39 -11.49
N LEU A 802 10.36 -19.24 -12.13
CA LEU A 802 9.57 -18.02 -11.97
C LEU A 802 9.02 -17.61 -13.33
N HIS A 803 7.71 -17.72 -13.53
CA HIS A 803 7.06 -17.37 -14.78
C HIS A 803 6.65 -15.88 -14.73
N ASP A 804 7.26 -15.05 -15.56
CA ASP A 804 7.01 -13.61 -15.51
C ASP A 804 5.81 -13.21 -16.40
N GLY A 805 4.61 -13.23 -15.80
CA GLY A 805 3.41 -12.76 -16.49
C GLY A 805 3.26 -11.24 -16.54
N THR A 806 4.21 -10.46 -15.99
CA THR A 806 4.04 -9.00 -15.83
C THR A 806 4.87 -8.26 -16.87
N HIS A 807 6.18 -8.49 -16.89
CA HIS A 807 7.07 -7.79 -17.81
C HIS A 807 6.94 -8.39 -19.22
N PHE A 808 7.04 -7.53 -20.24
CA PHE A 808 6.94 -7.88 -21.66
C PHE A 808 5.58 -8.42 -22.09
N VAL A 809 5.18 -9.62 -21.67
CA VAL A 809 3.91 -10.23 -22.11
C VAL A 809 2.69 -9.52 -21.52
N GLN A 810 2.85 -8.74 -20.45
CA GLN A 810 1.80 -7.94 -19.79
C GLN A 810 0.50 -8.71 -19.48
N LEU A 811 0.57 -10.04 -19.32
CA LEU A 811 -0.59 -10.89 -19.04
C LEU A 811 -1.28 -10.46 -17.75
N ASN A 812 -0.52 -10.24 -16.68
CA ASN A 812 -1.04 -9.77 -15.39
C ASN A 812 -1.71 -8.40 -15.46
N ASN A 813 -1.28 -7.54 -16.39
CA ASN A 813 -1.85 -6.21 -16.57
C ASN A 813 -3.28 -6.28 -17.13
N GLN A 814 -3.59 -7.34 -17.87
CA GLN A 814 -4.92 -7.59 -18.42
C GLN A 814 -5.82 -8.39 -17.46
N ILE A 815 -5.25 -9.04 -16.44
CA ILE A 815 -6.03 -9.82 -15.47
C ILE A 815 -6.71 -8.90 -14.46
N ILE A 816 -8.04 -8.84 -14.54
CA ILE A 816 -8.87 -8.09 -13.60
C ILE A 816 -9.69 -9.09 -12.79
N PHE A 817 -9.56 -9.05 -11.46
CA PHE A 817 -10.47 -9.74 -10.54
C PHE A 817 -10.99 -8.75 -9.51
N GLN A 818 -12.28 -8.85 -9.24
CA GLN A 818 -13.06 -7.88 -8.46
C GLN A 818 -13.16 -8.23 -6.98
N ASP A 819 -12.68 -9.40 -6.58
CA ASP A 819 -12.71 -9.90 -5.22
C ASP A 819 -11.38 -9.68 -4.49
N GLN A 820 -11.46 -9.33 -3.21
CA GLN A 820 -10.33 -9.16 -2.31
C GLN A 820 -10.07 -10.47 -1.57
N LEU A 821 -8.98 -11.15 -1.91
CA LEU A 821 -8.53 -12.32 -1.18
C LEU A 821 -8.18 -11.94 0.27
N GLN A 822 -8.65 -12.75 1.22
CA GLN A 822 -8.40 -12.61 2.64
C GLN A 822 -7.64 -13.84 3.15
N TYR A 823 -6.58 -13.60 3.91
CA TYR A 823 -5.77 -14.65 4.54
C TYR A 823 -5.61 -14.35 6.03
N PRO A 824 -5.54 -15.39 6.89
CA PRO A 824 -5.28 -15.22 8.31
C PRO A 824 -3.95 -14.51 8.54
N GLY A 825 -4.01 -13.45 9.34
CA GLY A 825 -2.87 -12.72 9.87
C GLY A 825 -2.46 -13.21 11.27
N PRO A 826 -1.40 -12.63 11.84
CA PRO A 826 -0.97 -12.94 13.20
C PRO A 826 -2.03 -12.62 14.26
N GLU A 827 -2.90 -11.64 14.01
CA GLU A 827 -4.01 -11.32 14.89
C GLU A 827 -5.08 -12.42 14.95
N ASP A 828 -5.35 -13.11 13.82
CA ASP A 828 -6.27 -14.28 13.79
C ASP A 828 -5.64 -15.44 14.55
N ALA A 829 -4.36 -15.72 14.31
CA ALA A 829 -3.61 -16.75 15.02
C ALA A 829 -3.52 -16.46 16.53
N ALA A 830 -3.27 -15.21 16.92
CA ALA A 830 -3.21 -14.80 18.32
C ALA A 830 -4.57 -14.91 19.01
N HIS A 831 -5.64 -14.53 18.31
CA HIS A 831 -7.01 -14.72 18.78
C HIS A 831 -7.31 -16.20 19.01
N MET A 832 -6.97 -17.08 18.07
CA MET A 832 -7.17 -18.52 18.22
C MET A 832 -6.40 -19.10 19.41
N VAL A 833 -5.12 -18.73 19.59
CA VAL A 833 -4.32 -19.13 20.78
C VAL A 833 -4.98 -18.67 22.08
N ARG A 834 -5.49 -17.43 22.12
CA ARG A 834 -6.19 -16.88 23.28
C ARG A 834 -7.50 -17.61 23.55
N HIS A 835 -8.38 -17.66 22.56
CA HIS A 835 -9.72 -18.20 22.68
C HIS A 835 -9.69 -19.65 23.14
N ILE A 836 -8.83 -20.48 22.55
CA ILE A 836 -8.65 -21.89 22.95
C ILE A 836 -8.18 -22.02 24.40
N GLN A 837 -7.34 -21.11 24.89
CA GLN A 837 -6.93 -21.11 26.29
C GLN A 837 -8.06 -20.64 27.22
N GLU A 838 -8.87 -19.68 26.79
CA GLU A 838 -10.07 -19.18 27.50
C GLU A 838 -11.15 -20.27 27.64
N GLU A 839 -11.27 -21.19 26.67
CA GLU A 839 -12.14 -22.38 26.75
C GLU A 839 -11.74 -23.38 27.85
N GLN A 840 -10.51 -23.28 28.37
CA GLN A 840 -9.94 -24.16 29.41
C GLN A 840 -9.95 -25.67 29.05
N GLU A 841 -10.12 -26.00 27.78
CA GLU A 841 -10.12 -27.37 27.27
C GLU A 841 -8.72 -27.82 26.85
N ALA A 842 -8.48 -29.13 26.89
CA ALA A 842 -7.22 -29.68 26.41
C ALA A 842 -7.14 -29.56 24.88
N VAL A 843 -6.08 -28.93 24.36
CA VAL A 843 -5.86 -28.72 22.92
C VAL A 843 -4.77 -29.61 22.34
N PHE A 844 -4.91 -29.99 21.06
CA PHE A 844 -3.82 -30.44 20.22
C PHE A 844 -3.87 -29.69 18.89
N ALA A 845 -2.76 -29.10 18.48
CA ALA A 845 -2.65 -28.35 17.23
C ALA A 845 -1.81 -29.14 16.21
N LEU A 846 -2.12 -28.95 14.93
CA LEU A 846 -1.44 -29.56 13.80
C LEU A 846 -1.28 -28.53 12.70
N SER A 847 -0.18 -28.58 11.97
CA SER A 847 0.06 -27.79 10.77
C SER A 847 0.50 -28.72 9.65
N ALA A 848 -0.12 -28.52 8.49
CA ALA A 848 0.03 -29.33 7.29
C ALA A 848 0.33 -28.42 6.09
N ASP A 849 1.10 -28.94 5.14
CA ASP A 849 1.47 -28.25 3.90
C ASP A 849 0.82 -28.97 2.72
N ILE A 850 0.13 -28.23 1.87
CA ILE A 850 -0.56 -28.75 0.69
C ILE A 850 0.38 -28.65 -0.51
N ALA A 851 0.69 -29.80 -1.09
CA ALA A 851 1.66 -29.90 -2.17
C ALA A 851 1.14 -29.20 -3.43
N SER A 852 1.94 -28.27 -3.96
CA SER A 852 1.71 -27.65 -5.27
C SER A 852 0.42 -26.83 -5.42
N ALA A 853 -0.23 -26.37 -4.35
CA ALA A 853 -1.44 -25.51 -4.31
C ALA A 853 -1.87 -24.86 -5.65
N HIS A 854 -1.20 -23.79 -6.11
CA HIS A 854 -1.58 -23.08 -7.34
C HIS A 854 -1.63 -23.95 -8.61
N ARG A 855 -0.82 -25.01 -8.67
CA ARG A 855 -0.76 -25.98 -9.78
C ARG A 855 -1.91 -26.98 -9.76
N LEU A 856 -2.73 -27.01 -8.70
CA LEU A 856 -3.86 -27.93 -8.57
C LEU A 856 -5.14 -27.40 -9.23
N VAL A 857 -5.10 -26.18 -9.79
CA VAL A 857 -6.21 -25.55 -10.49
C VAL A 857 -6.05 -25.73 -12.00
N LYS A 858 -6.98 -26.42 -12.64
CA LYS A 858 -7.03 -26.61 -14.10
C LYS A 858 -7.42 -25.30 -14.80
N ILE A 859 -6.67 -24.93 -15.84
CA ILE A 859 -6.98 -23.77 -16.68
C ILE A 859 -7.73 -24.21 -17.93
N ARG A 860 -8.75 -23.42 -18.31
CA ARG A 860 -9.54 -23.68 -19.52
C ARG A 860 -8.65 -23.73 -20.77
N ARG A 861 -8.93 -24.70 -21.65
CA ARG A 861 -8.07 -24.99 -22.82
C ARG A 861 -7.83 -23.79 -23.73
N ARG A 862 -8.85 -22.94 -23.91
CA ARG A 862 -8.76 -21.72 -24.76
C ARG A 862 -7.68 -20.73 -24.29
N ASP A 863 -7.36 -20.71 -23.00
CA ASP A 863 -6.39 -19.75 -22.44
C ASP A 863 -4.97 -20.31 -22.37
N TRP A 864 -4.76 -21.59 -22.72
CA TRP A 864 -3.44 -22.21 -22.72
C TRP A 864 -2.38 -21.42 -23.52
N PRO A 865 -2.67 -20.83 -24.69
CA PRO A 865 -1.69 -20.04 -25.43
C PRO A 865 -1.16 -18.82 -24.66
N LEU A 866 -1.82 -18.37 -23.59
CA LEU A 866 -1.36 -17.24 -22.77
C LEU A 866 -0.26 -17.62 -21.77
N LEU A 867 -0.09 -18.91 -21.49
CA LEU A 867 0.74 -19.42 -20.39
C LEU A 867 2.02 -20.12 -20.86
N GLY A 868 2.53 -19.71 -22.02
CA GLY A 868 3.72 -20.27 -22.63
C GLY A 868 5.01 -19.76 -21.99
N CYS A 869 6.03 -20.61 -21.97
CA CYS A 869 7.39 -20.27 -21.57
C CYS A 869 8.40 -21.19 -22.28
N LYS A 870 9.70 -20.89 -22.17
CA LYS A 870 10.77 -21.75 -22.69
C LYS A 870 11.82 -22.05 -21.61
N ALA A 871 12.51 -23.17 -21.74
CA ALA A 871 13.68 -23.46 -20.90
C ALA A 871 14.88 -22.61 -21.34
N ARG A 872 15.15 -22.54 -22.65
CA ARG A 872 16.13 -21.62 -23.27
C ARG A 872 15.42 -20.69 -24.26
N SER A 873 15.84 -19.43 -24.37
CA SER A 873 15.18 -18.47 -25.29
C SER A 873 15.19 -18.94 -26.75
N GLU A 874 16.28 -19.61 -27.15
CA GLU A 874 16.53 -20.08 -28.51
C GLU A 874 15.75 -21.36 -28.87
N ASP A 875 15.17 -22.06 -27.88
CA ASP A 875 14.50 -23.33 -28.12
C ASP A 875 13.28 -23.15 -29.04
N LYS A 876 13.09 -24.12 -29.94
CA LYS A 876 11.85 -24.22 -30.74
C LYS A 876 10.67 -24.74 -29.90
N THR A 877 10.97 -25.52 -28.87
CA THR A 877 10.00 -26.06 -27.94
C THR A 877 9.46 -24.95 -27.04
N ILE A 878 8.15 -24.78 -27.05
CA ILE A 878 7.41 -23.93 -26.12
C ILE A 878 6.69 -24.84 -25.15
N TRP A 879 6.82 -24.53 -23.88
CA TRP A 879 6.16 -25.23 -22.79
C TRP A 879 4.92 -24.48 -22.36
N ILE A 880 3.76 -25.14 -22.40
CA ILE A 880 2.47 -24.53 -22.07
C ILE A 880 1.98 -25.05 -20.72
N ASN A 881 1.71 -24.14 -19.78
CA ASN A 881 1.05 -24.49 -18.53
C ASN A 881 -0.44 -24.75 -18.75
N CYS A 882 -0.92 -25.91 -18.32
CA CYS A 882 -2.33 -26.31 -18.42
C CYS A 882 -3.09 -26.11 -17.09
N VAL A 883 -2.38 -25.68 -16.05
CA VAL A 883 -2.86 -25.43 -14.70
C VAL A 883 -2.32 -24.08 -14.21
N GLY A 884 -2.85 -23.57 -13.11
CA GLY A 884 -2.37 -22.32 -12.50
C GLY A 884 -0.86 -22.36 -12.28
N THR A 885 -0.19 -21.21 -12.40
CA THR A 885 1.28 -21.15 -12.28
C THR A 885 1.73 -19.92 -11.51
N PHE A 886 2.83 -20.04 -10.77
CA PHE A 886 3.36 -18.96 -9.96
C PHE A 886 3.88 -17.83 -10.84
N GLY A 887 3.44 -16.61 -10.54
CA GLY A 887 3.74 -15.41 -11.34
C GLY A 887 2.59 -14.96 -12.25
N ILE A 888 1.50 -15.73 -12.31
CA ILE A 888 0.23 -15.32 -12.93
C ILE A 888 -0.79 -14.95 -11.85
N SER A 889 -1.37 -13.76 -11.95
CA SER A 889 -2.18 -13.14 -10.90
C SER A 889 -3.45 -13.91 -10.55
N SER A 890 -4.07 -14.58 -11.54
CA SER A 890 -5.29 -15.37 -11.33
C SER A 890 -5.05 -16.71 -10.64
N ALA A 891 -3.81 -17.22 -10.60
CA ALA A 891 -3.51 -18.52 -10.01
C ALA A 891 -3.83 -18.57 -8.50
N SER A 892 -3.46 -17.53 -7.76
CA SER A 892 -3.78 -17.42 -6.33
C SER A 892 -5.27 -17.21 -6.07
N TYR A 893 -5.95 -16.45 -6.94
CA TYR A 893 -7.40 -16.25 -6.84
C TYR A 893 -8.16 -17.58 -6.95
N TRP A 894 -7.90 -18.34 -8.00
CA TRP A 894 -8.60 -19.60 -8.23
C TRP A 894 -8.24 -20.67 -7.21
N TRP A 895 -6.98 -20.73 -6.78
CA TRP A 895 -6.60 -21.64 -5.69
C TRP A 895 -7.34 -21.31 -4.41
N SER A 896 -7.37 -20.03 -4.01
CA SER A 896 -8.07 -19.61 -2.81
C SER A 896 -9.57 -19.91 -2.91
N ARG A 897 -10.22 -19.70 -4.05
CA ARG A 897 -11.63 -20.07 -4.24
C ARG A 897 -11.85 -21.59 -4.16
N LEU A 898 -11.07 -22.39 -4.90
CA LEU A 898 -11.16 -23.86 -4.89
C LEU A 898 -10.98 -24.44 -3.48
N PHE A 899 -9.92 -24.02 -2.78
CA PHE A 899 -9.61 -24.58 -1.48
C PHE A 899 -10.52 -24.03 -0.38
N SER A 900 -11.08 -22.82 -0.58
CA SER A 900 -12.07 -22.25 0.34
C SER A 900 -13.28 -23.16 0.52
N GLY A 901 -13.90 -23.64 -0.58
CA GLY A 901 -15.05 -24.53 -0.48
C GLY A 901 -14.70 -25.92 0.05
N ILE A 902 -13.46 -26.42 -0.16
CA ILE A 902 -13.00 -27.67 0.46
C ILE A 902 -12.91 -27.54 1.99
N GLY A 903 -12.40 -26.43 2.52
CA GLY A 903 -12.39 -26.24 3.98
C GLY A 903 -13.76 -25.93 4.56
N ARG A 904 -14.66 -25.27 3.80
CA ARG A 904 -16.06 -25.13 4.19
C ARG A 904 -16.77 -26.49 4.23
N LEU A 905 -16.50 -27.38 3.27
CA LEU A 905 -17.00 -28.76 3.28
C LEU A 905 -16.62 -29.50 4.57
N ALA A 906 -15.34 -29.42 4.98
CA ALA A 906 -14.89 -29.99 6.24
C ALA A 906 -15.61 -29.34 7.45
N ALA A 907 -15.81 -28.02 7.42
CA ALA A 907 -16.57 -27.29 8.44
C ALA A 907 -18.04 -27.71 8.54
N TYR A 908 -18.72 -27.92 7.42
CA TYR A 908 -20.10 -28.41 7.41
C TYR A 908 -20.20 -29.82 7.99
N ILE A 909 -19.33 -30.76 7.57
CA ILE A 909 -19.38 -32.14 8.09
C ILE A 909 -19.09 -32.19 9.59
N MET A 910 -18.11 -31.42 10.05
CA MET A 910 -17.75 -31.38 11.46
C MET A 910 -18.75 -30.60 12.34
N GLN A 911 -19.68 -29.84 11.76
CA GLN A 911 -20.75 -29.12 12.47
C GLN A 911 -20.26 -28.44 13.76
N GLN A 912 -20.83 -28.82 14.91
CA GLN A 912 -20.63 -28.23 16.22
C GLN A 912 -19.49 -28.89 17.03
N GLN A 913 -18.65 -29.71 16.39
CA GLN A 913 -17.47 -30.24 17.07
C GLN A 913 -16.52 -29.10 17.49
N ASN A 914 -15.82 -29.28 18.62
CA ASN A 914 -14.89 -28.27 19.15
C ASN A 914 -13.54 -28.31 18.43
N TRP A 915 -13.45 -27.60 17.30
CA TRP A 915 -12.25 -27.47 16.49
C TRP A 915 -12.21 -26.15 15.70
N TRP A 916 -11.01 -25.79 15.23
CA TRP A 916 -10.75 -24.63 14.40
C TRP A 916 -9.75 -24.94 13.29
N GLN A 917 -9.82 -24.13 12.24
CA GLN A 917 -8.89 -24.17 11.12
C GLN A 917 -8.52 -22.76 10.68
N LEU A 918 -7.27 -22.58 10.25
CA LEU A 918 -6.80 -21.43 9.50
C LEU A 918 -6.03 -21.93 8.27
N VAL A 919 -6.20 -21.31 7.12
CA VAL A 919 -5.40 -21.59 5.92
C VAL A 919 -4.76 -20.33 5.36
N TYR A 920 -3.46 -20.39 5.12
CA TYR A 920 -2.73 -19.38 4.37
C TYR A 920 -2.12 -20.03 3.13
N VAL A 921 -2.77 -19.85 1.98
CA VAL A 921 -2.36 -20.45 0.71
C VAL A 921 -2.22 -21.98 0.80
N ASP A 922 -1.01 -22.51 1.02
CA ASP A 922 -0.68 -23.92 1.13
C ASP A 922 -0.48 -24.41 2.58
N ASP A 923 -0.38 -23.50 3.56
CA ASP A 923 -0.26 -23.83 4.98
C ASP A 923 -1.66 -23.97 5.61
N LEU A 924 -2.03 -25.17 6.05
CA LEU A 924 -3.24 -25.46 6.83
C LEU A 924 -2.89 -25.65 8.31
N HIS A 925 -3.58 -24.96 9.19
CA HIS A 925 -3.43 -25.07 10.64
C HIS A 925 -4.73 -25.54 11.27
N LEU A 926 -4.69 -26.62 12.03
CA LEU A 926 -5.83 -27.23 12.70
C LEU A 926 -5.63 -27.19 14.20
N THR A 927 -6.69 -26.91 14.95
CA THR A 927 -6.71 -27.10 16.40
C THR A 927 -7.96 -27.87 16.79
N CYS A 928 -7.79 -28.86 17.66
CA CYS A 928 -8.89 -29.68 18.16
C CYS A 928 -8.88 -29.66 19.68
N LEU A 929 -10.06 -29.52 20.29
CA LEU A 929 -10.24 -29.39 21.74
C LEU A 929 -11.02 -30.57 22.32
N GLY A 930 -10.94 -30.72 23.64
CA GLY A 930 -11.74 -31.67 24.41
C GLY A 930 -11.25 -33.12 24.37
N ALA A 931 -12.11 -34.02 24.86
CA ALA A 931 -11.79 -35.44 25.00
C ALA A 931 -11.54 -36.13 23.65
N ARG A 932 -12.34 -35.81 22.62
CA ARG A 932 -12.26 -36.42 21.27
C ARG A 932 -11.27 -35.74 20.33
N LYS A 933 -10.46 -34.77 20.79
CA LYS A 933 -9.59 -33.96 19.92
C LYS A 933 -8.75 -34.74 18.91
N PHE A 934 -8.19 -35.89 19.30
CA PHE A 934 -7.35 -36.69 18.41
C PHE A 934 -8.16 -37.41 17.34
N VAL A 935 -9.35 -37.90 17.70
CA VAL A 935 -10.29 -38.51 16.75
C VAL A 935 -10.80 -37.46 15.77
N ASN A 936 -11.25 -36.30 16.28
CA ASN A 936 -11.71 -35.19 15.44
C ASN A 936 -10.62 -34.71 14.48
N MET A 937 -9.37 -34.60 14.95
CA MET A 937 -8.22 -34.27 14.10
C MET A 937 -8.05 -35.27 12.94
N TRP A 938 -8.16 -36.57 13.22
CA TRP A 938 -8.06 -37.60 12.17
C TRP A 938 -9.24 -37.59 11.21
N ILE A 939 -10.46 -37.33 11.68
CA ILE A 939 -11.65 -37.18 10.82
C ILE A 939 -11.44 -36.00 9.86
N ILE A 940 -10.96 -34.85 10.35
CA ILE A 940 -10.70 -33.68 9.50
C ILE A 940 -9.67 -34.01 8.40
N LEU A 941 -8.53 -34.60 8.76
CA LEU A 941 -7.52 -35.00 7.79
C LEU A 941 -8.07 -36.00 6.76
N LEU A 942 -8.87 -36.96 7.22
CA LEU A 942 -9.53 -37.93 6.37
C LEU A 942 -10.49 -37.26 5.39
N ILE A 943 -11.28 -36.25 5.80
CA ILE A 943 -12.15 -35.48 4.89
C ILE A 943 -11.32 -34.84 3.77
N TYR A 944 -10.23 -34.15 4.12
CA TYR A 944 -9.36 -33.53 3.12
C TYR A 944 -8.75 -34.54 2.15
N GLU A 945 -8.31 -35.71 2.63
CA GLU A 945 -7.76 -36.77 1.78
C GLU A 945 -8.82 -37.47 0.91
N LEU A 946 -10.03 -37.66 1.45
CA LEU A 946 -11.13 -38.27 0.71
C LEU A 946 -11.50 -37.45 -0.51
N VAL A 947 -11.47 -36.12 -0.43
CA VAL A 947 -11.72 -35.25 -1.59
C VAL A 947 -10.52 -35.10 -2.53
N GLY A 948 -9.35 -35.62 -2.16
CA GLY A 948 -8.15 -35.64 -3.00
C GLY A 948 -7.09 -34.57 -2.67
N THR A 949 -7.09 -34.00 -1.46
CA THR A 949 -6.09 -33.00 -1.05
C THR A 949 -4.69 -33.62 -0.94
N PRO A 950 -3.69 -33.16 -1.70
CA PRO A 950 -2.36 -33.75 -1.68
C PRO A 950 -1.50 -33.13 -0.57
N PHE A 951 -1.44 -33.76 0.59
CA PHE A 951 -0.58 -33.28 1.68
C PHE A 951 0.89 -33.70 1.56
N SER A 952 1.79 -32.82 1.96
CA SER A 952 3.21 -33.09 2.16
C SER A 952 3.48 -33.69 3.55
N TYR A 953 3.32 -35.01 3.75
CA TYR A 953 3.45 -35.66 5.08
C TYR A 953 4.74 -35.33 5.84
N LYS A 954 5.87 -35.24 5.12
CA LYS A 954 7.18 -34.89 5.70
C LYS A 954 7.24 -33.49 6.33
N LYS A 955 6.26 -32.64 6.06
CA LYS A 955 6.16 -31.26 6.58
C LYS A 955 5.11 -31.10 7.67
N PHE A 956 4.40 -32.17 8.06
CA PHE A 956 3.50 -32.08 9.20
C PHE A 956 4.28 -31.73 10.46
N SER A 957 3.67 -30.88 11.28
CA SER A 957 4.16 -30.58 12.61
C SER A 957 2.96 -30.37 13.55
N GLY A 958 3.12 -30.70 14.83
CA GLY A 958 2.00 -30.59 15.77
C GLY A 958 2.42 -30.66 17.23
N GLY A 959 1.45 -30.50 18.12
CA GLY A 959 1.64 -30.44 19.56
C GLY A 959 1.04 -29.16 20.16
N LEU A 960 1.61 -28.73 21.29
CA LEU A 960 1.20 -27.50 21.98
C LEU A 960 1.99 -26.27 21.51
N LYS A 961 3.12 -26.49 20.83
CA LYS A 961 3.95 -25.47 20.20
C LYS A 961 4.15 -25.83 18.74
N VAL A 962 3.71 -24.97 17.85
CA VAL A 962 3.64 -25.28 16.41
C VAL A 962 3.87 -24.01 15.61
N GLN A 963 4.30 -24.14 14.36
CA GLN A 963 4.56 -23.01 13.47
C GLN A 963 3.45 -22.87 12.43
N PHE A 964 3.02 -21.63 12.18
CA PHE A 964 2.05 -21.31 11.13
C PHE A 964 2.43 -20.02 10.43
N VAL A 965 2.60 -20.05 9.10
CA VAL A 965 3.04 -18.90 8.27
C VAL A 965 4.34 -18.26 8.80
N GLY A 966 5.15 -19.05 9.50
CA GLY A 966 6.39 -18.57 10.13
C GLY A 966 6.24 -17.83 11.46
N TYR A 967 5.05 -17.84 12.05
CA TYR A 967 4.81 -17.48 13.44
C TYR A 967 4.93 -18.74 14.32
N LEU A 968 5.46 -18.57 15.53
CA LEU A 968 5.45 -19.59 16.57
C LEU A 968 4.18 -19.40 17.40
N LEU A 969 3.34 -20.42 17.47
CA LEU A 969 2.12 -20.46 18.29
C LEU A 969 2.37 -21.40 19.47
N ASP A 970 2.24 -20.88 20.69
CA ASP A 970 2.39 -21.63 21.93
C ASP A 970 1.07 -21.62 22.69
N TYR A 971 0.29 -22.70 22.51
CA TYR A 971 -1.01 -22.87 23.13
C TYR A 971 -0.91 -23.15 24.64
N ARG A 972 0.22 -23.66 25.12
CA ARG A 972 0.42 -23.95 26.55
C ARG A 972 0.63 -22.66 27.34
N GLU A 973 1.54 -21.81 26.86
CA GLU A 973 1.89 -20.57 27.55
C GLU A 973 1.04 -19.38 27.07
N CYS A 974 0.14 -19.61 26.10
CA CYS A 974 -0.69 -18.59 25.46
C CYS A 974 0.16 -17.46 24.85
N LEU A 975 1.19 -17.85 24.07
CA LEU A 975 2.14 -16.92 23.44
C LEU A 975 2.11 -17.04 21.91
N ILE A 976 2.42 -15.96 21.23
CA ILE A 976 2.66 -15.89 19.79
C ILE A 976 3.97 -15.16 19.50
N GLY A 977 4.75 -15.60 18.52
CA GLY A 977 6.03 -14.98 18.22
C GLY A 977 6.65 -15.41 16.91
N ILE A 978 7.98 -15.36 16.88
CA ILE A 978 8.81 -15.96 15.85
C ILE A 978 9.71 -17.03 16.46
N THR A 979 10.26 -17.89 15.61
CA THR A 979 11.23 -18.88 16.06
C THR A 979 12.54 -18.24 16.50
N LYS A 980 13.24 -18.90 17.42
CA LYS A 980 14.56 -18.48 17.90
C LYS A 980 15.54 -18.21 16.74
N LYS A 981 15.57 -19.11 15.75
CA LYS A 981 16.39 -18.98 14.54
C LYS A 981 16.11 -17.70 13.75
N ARG A 982 14.83 -17.29 13.62
CA ARG A 982 14.47 -16.04 12.94
C ARG A 982 14.88 -14.81 13.76
N GLY A 983 14.70 -14.90 15.08
CA GLY A 983 15.14 -13.85 16.01
C GLY A 983 16.66 -13.64 16.00
N GLU A 984 17.43 -14.73 16.12
CA GLU A 984 18.90 -14.73 16.08
C GLU A 984 19.42 -14.14 14.75
N TRP A 985 18.75 -14.41 13.63
CA TRP A 985 19.12 -13.81 12.35
C TRP A 985 19.03 -12.28 12.37
N LEU A 986 18.00 -11.69 13.01
CA LEU A 986 17.86 -10.23 13.13
C LEU A 986 18.97 -9.63 13.99
N VAL A 987 19.25 -10.26 15.13
CA VAL A 987 20.31 -9.83 16.05
C VAL A 987 21.68 -9.94 15.38
N ASN A 988 21.95 -11.04 14.69
CA ASN A 988 23.20 -11.25 13.94
C ASN A 988 23.37 -10.21 12.83
N PHE A 989 22.31 -9.87 12.10
CA PHE A 989 22.36 -8.81 11.10
C PHE A 989 22.76 -7.46 11.73
N ILE A 990 22.13 -7.09 12.85
CA ILE A 990 22.45 -5.85 13.57
C ILE A 990 23.91 -5.85 14.02
N GLU A 991 24.39 -6.98 14.55
CA GLU A 991 25.75 -7.12 15.05
C GLU A 991 26.80 -7.10 13.93
N GLU A 992 26.55 -7.74 12.81
CA GLU A 992 27.42 -7.67 11.63
C GLU A 992 27.53 -6.24 11.09
N MET A 993 26.40 -5.55 10.98
CA MET A 993 26.37 -4.16 10.57
C MET A 993 27.14 -3.27 11.55
N ARG A 994 27.00 -3.51 12.86
CA ARG A 994 27.75 -2.81 13.90
C ARG A 994 29.26 -3.06 13.76
N LYS A 995 29.69 -4.30 13.53
CA LYS A 995 31.10 -4.67 13.29
C LYS A 995 31.66 -4.01 12.03
N ALA A 996 30.84 -3.80 11.01
CA ALA A 996 31.19 -3.07 9.79
C ALA A 996 31.13 -1.53 9.94
N GLY A 997 31.09 -1.00 11.18
CA GLY A 997 31.03 0.44 11.44
C GLY A 997 29.70 1.09 11.01
N GLY A 998 28.63 0.32 10.90
CA GLY A 998 27.32 0.77 10.40
C GLY A 998 27.19 0.72 8.87
N THR A 999 28.20 0.27 8.15
CA THR A 999 28.20 0.21 6.68
C THR A 999 27.51 -1.06 6.18
N VAL A 1000 26.55 -0.91 5.27
CA VAL A 1000 25.79 -2.03 4.71
C VAL A 1000 25.32 -1.75 3.29
N LEU A 1001 25.26 -2.80 2.47
CA LEU A 1001 24.60 -2.76 1.17
C LEU A 1001 23.08 -2.57 1.37
N LEU A 1002 22.50 -1.53 0.76
CA LEU A 1002 21.11 -1.16 0.97
C LEU A 1002 20.11 -2.25 0.59
N ARG A 1003 20.42 -3.09 -0.40
CA ARG A 1003 19.63 -4.30 -0.71
C ARG A 1003 19.51 -5.21 0.49
N ARG A 1004 20.64 -5.48 1.17
CA ARG A 1004 20.69 -6.32 2.36
C ARG A 1004 19.97 -5.67 3.54
N PHE A 1005 20.10 -4.34 3.68
CA PHE A 1005 19.34 -3.57 4.68
C PHE A 1005 17.83 -3.60 4.42
N ASN A 1006 17.40 -3.50 3.16
CA ASN A 1006 16.00 -3.63 2.76
C ASN A 1006 15.42 -5.01 3.08
N GLU A 1007 16.21 -6.08 2.90
CA GLU A 1007 15.83 -7.43 3.33
C GLU A 1007 15.63 -7.50 4.84
N PHE A 1008 16.53 -6.87 5.62
CA PHE A 1008 16.40 -6.78 7.07
C PHE A 1008 15.14 -6.00 7.49
N VAL A 1009 14.93 -4.79 6.95
CA VAL A 1009 13.75 -3.95 7.27
C VAL A 1009 12.45 -4.65 6.85
N GLY A 1010 12.44 -5.34 5.70
CA GLY A 1010 11.30 -6.13 5.24
C GLY A 1010 10.95 -7.28 6.19
N ARG A 1011 11.96 -8.03 6.65
CA ARG A 1011 11.76 -9.08 7.68
C ARG A 1011 11.32 -8.49 9.01
N LEU A 1012 11.89 -7.37 9.43
CA LEU A 1012 11.47 -6.68 10.65
C LEU A 1012 10.01 -6.23 10.57
N GLY A 1013 9.56 -5.77 9.40
CA GLY A 1013 8.14 -5.42 9.16
C GLY A 1013 7.20 -6.60 9.29
N PHE A 1014 7.61 -7.78 8.83
CA PHE A 1014 6.87 -9.03 9.08
C PHE A 1014 6.79 -9.34 10.58
N VAL A 1015 7.91 -9.25 11.30
CA VAL A 1015 7.98 -9.53 12.74
C VAL A 1015 7.17 -8.53 13.56
N ALA A 1016 7.17 -7.25 13.18
CA ALA A 1016 6.43 -6.19 13.85
C ALA A 1016 4.90 -6.36 13.78
N ARG A 1017 4.38 -7.25 12.91
CA ARG A 1017 2.96 -7.63 12.94
C ARG A 1017 2.59 -8.43 14.20
N VAL A 1018 3.54 -9.20 14.74
CA VAL A 1018 3.40 -9.97 15.99
C VAL A 1018 3.99 -9.23 17.17
N LEU A 1019 5.25 -8.79 17.06
CA LEU A 1019 5.94 -8.02 18.10
C LEU A 1019 5.62 -6.53 17.92
N VAL A 1020 4.41 -6.15 18.33
CA VAL A 1020 3.82 -4.82 18.05
C VAL A 1020 4.68 -3.67 18.59
N TRP A 1021 5.45 -3.90 19.66
CA TRP A 1021 6.37 -2.92 20.25
C TRP A 1021 7.49 -2.49 19.29
N LEU A 1022 7.80 -3.26 18.24
CA LEU A 1022 8.81 -2.89 17.24
C LEU A 1022 8.37 -1.73 16.34
N LYS A 1023 7.06 -1.62 16.05
CA LYS A 1023 6.49 -0.66 15.08
C LYS A 1023 6.97 0.78 15.30
N PRO A 1024 6.95 1.35 16.52
CA PRO A 1024 7.43 2.71 16.76
C PRO A 1024 8.85 3.00 16.26
N PHE A 1025 9.73 1.99 16.31
CA PHE A 1025 11.15 2.14 16.06
C PHE A 1025 11.53 1.87 14.61
N MET A 1026 10.59 1.45 13.77
CA MET A 1026 10.86 1.16 12.36
C MET A 1026 10.92 2.41 11.48
N ALA A 1027 10.30 3.52 11.89
CA ALA A 1027 10.21 4.71 11.04
C ALA A 1027 11.58 5.27 10.62
N PRO A 1028 12.58 5.41 11.51
CA PRO A 1028 13.93 5.82 11.09
C PRO A 1028 14.59 4.85 10.10
N LEU A 1029 14.35 3.54 10.25
CA LEU A 1029 14.89 2.51 9.36
C LEU A 1029 14.28 2.61 7.96
N TYR A 1030 12.96 2.76 7.86
CA TYR A 1030 12.26 2.96 6.59
C TYR A 1030 12.63 4.28 5.93
N THR A 1031 12.80 5.34 6.72
CA THR A 1031 13.19 6.65 6.20
C THR A 1031 14.57 6.54 5.54
N TRP A 1032 15.54 5.93 6.22
CA TRP A 1032 16.87 5.75 5.65
C TRP A 1032 16.87 4.83 4.41
N SER A 1033 16.15 3.72 4.45
CA SER A 1033 16.07 2.82 3.30
C SER A 1033 15.38 3.43 2.08
N SER A 1034 14.49 4.40 2.27
CA SER A 1034 13.74 5.04 1.18
C SER A 1034 14.54 6.09 0.40
N VAL A 1035 15.60 6.64 1.00
CA VAL A 1035 16.38 7.75 0.42
C VAL A 1035 17.50 7.25 -0.48
N LEU A 1036 17.97 6.03 -0.27
CA LEU A 1036 19.11 5.45 -0.98
C LEU A 1036 18.65 4.36 -1.96
N ASP A 1037 19.36 4.23 -3.07
CA ASP A 1037 19.09 3.15 -4.01
C ASP A 1037 19.48 1.78 -3.42
N ARG A 1038 18.81 0.72 -3.86
CA ARG A 1038 19.04 -0.64 -3.36
C ARG A 1038 20.46 -1.13 -3.60
N SER A 1039 21.12 -0.64 -4.62
CA SER A 1039 22.47 -1.05 -4.99
C SER A 1039 23.58 -0.27 -4.26
N SER A 1040 23.23 0.80 -3.55
CA SER A 1040 24.18 1.62 -2.79
C SER A 1040 24.74 0.88 -1.57
N VAL A 1041 26.03 1.10 -1.29
CA VAL A 1041 26.65 0.78 0.00
C VAL A 1041 26.74 2.07 0.79
N ALA A 1042 26.16 2.11 1.99
CA ALA A 1042 26.18 3.32 2.81
C ALA A 1042 26.34 3.00 4.29
N THR A 1043 26.95 3.94 5.00
CA THR A 1043 27.04 3.93 6.45
C THR A 1043 25.75 4.48 7.05
N ALA A 1044 25.17 3.73 7.98
CA ALA A 1044 23.96 4.14 8.66
C ALA A 1044 24.14 5.44 9.44
N PRO A 1045 23.18 6.37 9.35
CA PRO A 1045 23.09 7.50 10.25
C PRO A 1045 23.08 7.02 11.70
N ARG A 1046 23.66 7.80 12.61
CA ARG A 1046 23.74 7.41 14.03
C ARG A 1046 22.39 7.09 14.66
N LEU A 1047 21.31 7.78 14.27
CA LEU A 1047 19.96 7.47 14.74
C LEU A 1047 19.52 6.04 14.33
N VAL A 1048 19.81 5.63 13.09
CA VAL A 1048 19.57 4.25 12.63
C VAL A 1048 20.39 3.28 13.47
N SER A 1049 21.67 3.56 13.67
CA SER A 1049 22.56 2.71 14.49
C SER A 1049 22.08 2.60 15.95
N LEU A 1050 21.53 3.67 16.53
CA LEU A 1050 20.99 3.70 17.89
C LEU A 1050 19.68 2.92 18.00
N VAL A 1051 18.77 3.11 17.05
CA VAL A 1051 17.55 2.31 16.94
C VAL A 1051 17.91 0.84 16.81
N MET A 1052 18.88 0.49 15.95
CA MET A 1052 19.35 -0.88 15.77
C MET A 1052 19.93 -1.46 17.07
N ARG A 1053 20.70 -0.67 17.82
CA ARG A 1053 21.18 -1.06 19.16
C ARG A 1053 20.03 -1.32 20.13
N PHE A 1054 19.05 -0.42 20.17
CA PHE A 1054 17.86 -0.59 21.01
C PHE A 1054 17.12 -1.86 20.66
N LEU A 1055 16.87 -2.09 19.36
CA LEU A 1055 16.22 -3.31 18.88
C LEU A 1055 17.00 -4.56 19.27
N SER A 1056 18.33 -4.55 19.16
CA SER A 1056 19.18 -5.68 19.55
C SER A 1056 19.08 -5.99 21.05
N GLU A 1057 19.23 -4.97 21.92
CA GLU A 1057 19.11 -5.13 23.37
C GLU A 1057 17.70 -5.65 23.73
N GLN A 1058 16.63 -5.06 23.18
CA GLN A 1058 15.26 -5.49 23.48
C GLN A 1058 14.91 -6.88 22.93
N LEU A 1059 15.40 -7.27 21.75
CA LEU A 1059 15.18 -8.61 21.19
C LEU A 1059 15.92 -9.70 21.97
N HIS A 1060 17.04 -9.36 22.61
CA HIS A 1060 17.76 -10.27 23.50
C HIS A 1060 17.01 -10.46 24.83
N ASP A 1061 16.52 -9.37 25.43
CA ASP A 1061 15.88 -9.38 26.75
C ASP A 1061 14.44 -9.92 26.70
N CYS A 1062 13.69 -9.62 25.64
CA CYS A 1062 12.28 -9.98 25.49
C CYS A 1062 12.11 -11.14 24.52
N THR A 1063 12.34 -12.38 25.00
CA THR A 1063 12.12 -13.66 24.28
C THR A 1063 11.17 -13.48 23.11
N TYR A 1064 11.57 -13.81 21.87
CA TYR A 1064 10.97 -13.47 20.55
C TYR A 1064 9.45 -13.76 20.33
N VAL A 1065 8.64 -13.61 21.35
CA VAL A 1065 7.26 -14.01 21.59
C VAL A 1065 6.57 -12.93 22.43
N HIS A 1066 5.26 -12.85 22.29
CA HIS A 1066 4.38 -11.93 22.98
C HIS A 1066 3.20 -12.74 23.54
N THR A 1067 2.66 -12.30 24.68
CA THR A 1067 1.50 -12.97 25.27
C THR A 1067 0.22 -12.64 24.50
N CYS A 1068 -0.57 -13.67 24.23
CA CYS A 1068 -1.90 -13.51 23.66
C CYS A 1068 -2.94 -13.19 24.74
N ARG A 1069 -2.64 -13.34 26.04
CA ARG A 1069 -3.63 -13.13 27.11
C ARG A 1069 -4.16 -11.69 27.12
N ARG A 1070 -5.44 -11.53 27.46
CA ARG A 1070 -6.00 -10.19 27.66
C ARG A 1070 -5.31 -9.55 28.88
N PRO A 1071 -4.87 -8.29 28.77
CA PRO A 1071 -4.33 -7.60 29.93
C PRO A 1071 -5.40 -7.50 31.03
N GLU A 1072 -5.01 -7.76 32.27
CA GLU A 1072 -5.89 -7.48 33.41
C GLU A 1072 -5.92 -5.95 33.60
N GLY A 1073 -7.08 -5.35 33.33
CA GLY A 1073 -7.27 -3.92 33.46
C GLY A 1073 -7.66 -3.54 34.87
N LEU A 1074 -6.93 -2.61 35.49
CA LEU A 1074 -7.44 -1.91 36.66
C LEU A 1074 -8.50 -0.92 36.18
N SER A 1075 -9.75 -1.10 36.64
CA SER A 1075 -10.93 -0.34 36.17
C SER A 1075 -10.87 1.15 36.47
N GLN A 1076 -10.03 1.55 37.42
CA GLN A 1076 -9.88 2.93 37.87
C GLN A 1076 -8.58 3.57 37.38
N GLU A 1077 -8.62 4.88 37.17
CA GLU A 1077 -7.43 5.70 36.98
C GLU A 1077 -6.60 5.71 38.27
N LEU A 1078 -5.30 5.41 38.16
CA LEU A 1078 -4.42 5.22 39.32
C LEU A 1078 -3.67 6.49 39.70
N PHE A 1079 -3.28 7.30 38.72
CA PHE A 1079 -2.55 8.53 38.96
C PHE A 1079 -2.82 9.59 37.90
N ARG A 1080 -2.55 10.84 38.25
CA ARG A 1080 -2.56 12.00 37.34
C ARG A 1080 -1.20 12.69 37.36
N THR A 1081 -0.80 13.22 36.22
CA THR A 1081 0.46 13.97 36.07
C THR A 1081 0.25 15.25 35.30
N ASP A 1082 1.15 16.18 35.52
CA ASP A 1082 1.26 17.44 34.78
C ASP A 1082 2.72 17.89 34.74
N ALA A 1083 3.06 18.81 33.83
CA ALA A 1083 4.35 19.46 33.77
C ALA A 1083 4.23 20.93 33.36
N LYS A 1084 4.93 21.80 34.11
CA LYS A 1084 5.02 23.22 33.82
C LYS A 1084 6.38 23.58 33.24
N CYS A 1085 6.38 24.22 32.08
CA CYS A 1085 7.59 24.68 31.40
C CYS A 1085 7.74 26.20 31.53
N GLU A 1086 8.78 26.64 32.25
CA GLU A 1086 9.13 28.05 32.43
C GLU A 1086 10.57 28.32 31.95
N LEU A 1087 10.95 29.59 31.86
CA LEU A 1087 12.31 29.96 31.48
C LEU A 1087 13.30 29.49 32.57
N GLY A 1088 14.25 28.64 32.19
CA GLY A 1088 15.30 28.15 33.08
C GLY A 1088 14.88 27.06 34.08
N ARG A 1089 13.59 26.67 34.11
CA ARG A 1089 13.12 25.56 34.95
C ARG A 1089 11.92 24.82 34.35
N VAL A 1090 11.79 23.54 34.68
CA VAL A 1090 10.61 22.71 34.39
C VAL A 1090 10.17 22.04 35.69
N VAL A 1091 8.89 22.12 36.04
CA VAL A 1091 8.35 21.46 37.23
C VAL A 1091 7.49 20.29 36.80
N LEU A 1092 7.79 19.08 37.29
CA LEU A 1092 6.96 17.89 37.06
C LEU A 1092 6.14 17.59 38.32
N GLY A 1093 4.85 17.34 38.15
CA GLY A 1093 3.92 17.05 39.25
C GLY A 1093 3.13 15.78 38.99
N GLY A 1094 2.81 15.05 40.06
CA GLY A 1094 1.93 13.90 39.95
C GLY A 1094 1.36 13.42 41.27
N VAL A 1095 0.17 12.84 41.21
CA VAL A 1095 -0.59 12.36 42.37
C VAL A 1095 -1.17 10.98 42.09
N HIS A 1096 -0.98 10.07 43.04
CA HIS A 1096 -1.59 8.75 43.04
C HIS A 1096 -2.97 8.83 43.68
N LEU A 1097 -4.01 8.53 42.91
CA LEU A 1097 -5.41 8.78 43.26
C LEU A 1097 -5.94 7.88 44.39
N ILE A 1098 -5.32 6.73 44.62
CA ILE A 1098 -5.77 5.78 45.66
C ILE A 1098 -5.08 6.06 47.00
N SER A 1099 -3.75 6.17 47.00
CA SER A 1099 -2.98 6.37 48.24
C SER A 1099 -2.93 7.83 48.69
N GLY A 1100 -3.13 8.77 47.75
CA GLY A 1100 -2.86 10.20 47.95
C GLY A 1100 -1.37 10.54 47.98
N ALA A 1101 -0.48 9.59 47.66
CA ALA A 1101 0.95 9.87 47.52
C ALA A 1101 1.19 10.78 46.31
N TRP A 1102 2.09 11.75 46.45
CA TRP A 1102 2.31 12.75 45.41
C TRP A 1102 3.76 13.19 45.34
N PHE A 1103 4.15 13.79 44.21
CA PHE A 1103 5.46 14.38 44.03
C PHE A 1103 5.36 15.71 43.29
N SER A 1104 6.35 16.57 43.53
CA SER A 1104 6.64 17.78 42.75
C SER A 1104 8.15 17.95 42.74
N VAL A 1105 8.74 18.02 41.54
CA VAL A 1105 10.19 18.11 41.31
C VAL A 1105 10.50 19.21 40.29
N GLU A 1106 11.35 20.15 40.69
CA GLU A 1106 11.93 21.16 39.80
C GLU A 1106 13.17 20.59 39.11
N LEU A 1107 13.23 20.76 37.79
CA LEU A 1107 14.34 20.36 36.93
C LEU A 1107 15.00 21.59 36.32
N ARG A 1108 16.33 21.59 36.33
CA ARG A 1108 17.17 22.62 35.73
C ARG A 1108 17.93 22.08 34.49
N PRO A 1109 18.48 22.95 33.64
CA PRO A 1109 19.21 22.54 32.44
C PRO A 1109 20.32 21.51 32.69
N GLU A 1110 20.96 21.52 33.86
CA GLU A 1110 22.01 20.57 34.21
C GLU A 1110 21.46 19.15 34.42
N GLN A 1111 20.21 19.02 34.89
CA GLN A 1111 19.57 17.74 35.22
C GLN A 1111 18.84 17.11 34.04
N ALA A 1112 18.22 17.94 33.19
CA ALA A 1112 17.42 17.50 32.05
C ALA A 1112 17.66 18.39 30.82
N PRO A 1113 18.90 18.47 30.30
CA PRO A 1113 19.28 19.40 29.22
C PRO A 1113 18.45 19.23 27.95
N TYR A 1114 17.85 18.05 27.75
CA TYR A 1114 16.96 17.76 26.64
C TYR A 1114 15.62 18.47 26.66
N LEU A 1115 15.23 19.09 27.78
CA LEU A 1115 14.02 19.91 27.86
C LEU A 1115 14.29 21.39 27.56
N PHE A 1116 15.56 21.81 27.46
CA PHE A 1116 15.94 23.22 27.38
C PHE A 1116 16.70 23.53 26.09
N LYS A 1117 16.50 24.74 25.55
CA LYS A 1117 17.41 25.33 24.55
C LYS A 1117 18.57 26.05 25.24
N ASP A 1118 19.57 26.49 24.47
CA ASP A 1118 20.74 27.23 24.96
C ASP A 1118 20.38 28.50 25.77
N GLY A 1119 19.22 29.12 25.49
CA GLY A 1119 18.69 30.27 26.24
C GLY A 1119 17.81 29.93 27.45
N GLY A 1120 17.71 28.66 27.84
CA GLY A 1120 16.85 28.20 28.95
C GLY A 1120 15.36 28.06 28.60
N GLU A 1121 14.96 28.27 27.35
CA GLU A 1121 13.57 28.06 26.91
C GLU A 1121 13.17 26.58 26.96
N SER A 1122 12.02 26.27 27.57
CA SER A 1122 11.52 24.90 27.75
C SER A 1122 10.12 24.63 27.16
N GLN A 1123 9.34 25.67 26.84
CA GLN A 1123 7.94 25.53 26.37
C GLN A 1123 7.77 24.66 25.12
N TRP A 1124 8.77 24.64 24.24
CA TRP A 1124 8.81 23.82 23.02
C TRP A 1124 8.80 22.30 23.30
N ALA A 1125 9.25 21.91 24.51
CA ALA A 1125 9.36 20.53 24.97
C ALA A 1125 8.24 20.14 25.96
N SER A 1126 7.18 20.95 26.11
CA SER A 1126 6.04 20.70 27.01
C SER A 1126 5.47 19.29 26.93
N THR A 1127 5.16 18.79 25.73
CA THR A 1127 4.69 17.40 25.54
C THR A 1127 5.68 16.36 26.08
N THR A 1128 6.98 16.60 25.89
CA THR A 1128 8.04 15.71 26.40
C THR A 1128 8.14 15.78 27.92
N ALA A 1129 8.05 16.97 28.50
CA ALA A 1129 8.08 17.17 29.95
C ALA A 1129 6.89 16.45 30.62
N GLU A 1130 5.71 16.54 30.04
CA GLU A 1130 4.54 15.82 30.56
C GLU A 1130 4.66 14.30 30.42
N LEU A 1131 5.20 13.81 29.31
CA LEU A 1131 5.46 12.36 29.17
C LEU A 1131 6.53 11.90 30.19
N LEU A 1132 7.50 12.76 30.48
CA LEU A 1132 8.51 12.50 31.51
C LEU A 1132 7.88 12.49 32.90
N ALA A 1133 6.90 13.35 33.19
CA ALA A 1133 6.12 13.29 34.43
C ALA A 1133 5.40 11.94 34.58
N VAL A 1134 4.82 11.41 33.50
CA VAL A 1134 4.24 10.04 33.49
C VAL A 1134 5.31 8.99 33.81
N LEU A 1135 6.47 9.03 33.17
CA LEU A 1135 7.56 8.08 33.43
C LEU A 1135 8.04 8.16 34.89
N VAL A 1136 8.21 9.36 35.43
CA VAL A 1136 8.59 9.59 36.83
C VAL A 1136 7.52 9.04 37.77
N ALA A 1137 6.24 9.28 37.50
CA ALA A 1137 5.13 8.72 38.28
C ALA A 1137 5.15 7.19 38.30
N LEU A 1138 5.45 6.55 37.16
CA LEU A 1138 5.58 5.09 37.08
C LEU A 1138 6.68 4.56 38.02
N HIS A 1139 7.84 5.22 38.08
CA HIS A 1139 8.91 4.85 38.98
C HIS A 1139 8.54 5.08 40.45
N LEU A 1140 8.07 6.30 40.78
CA LEU A 1140 7.84 6.70 42.17
C LEU A 1140 6.67 5.99 42.84
N PHE A 1141 5.62 5.67 42.08
CA PHE A 1141 4.47 4.91 42.59
C PHE A 1141 4.69 3.39 42.56
N GLY A 1142 5.92 2.94 42.25
CA GLY A 1142 6.31 1.53 42.34
C GLY A 1142 5.74 0.63 41.24
N PHE A 1143 5.35 1.21 40.09
CA PHE A 1143 4.91 0.43 38.93
C PHE A 1143 6.09 -0.16 38.17
N VAL A 1144 7.20 0.57 38.05
CA VAL A 1144 8.42 0.12 37.34
C VAL A 1144 9.65 0.23 38.24
N GLY A 1145 10.70 -0.56 37.94
CA GLY A 1145 11.99 -0.50 38.67
C GLY A 1145 12.07 -1.32 39.97
N GLY A 1146 11.04 -2.10 40.31
CA GLY A 1146 11.08 -3.11 41.38
C GLY A 1146 11.54 -4.50 40.91
N PRO A 1147 11.73 -5.48 41.81
CA PRO A 1147 12.04 -6.86 41.41
C PRO A 1147 10.95 -7.38 40.46
N VAL A 1148 11.37 -7.97 39.34
CA VAL A 1148 10.48 -8.49 38.30
C VAL A 1148 9.49 -9.46 38.94
N LYS A 1149 8.25 -9.01 39.17
CA LYS A 1149 7.18 -9.94 39.49
C LYS A 1149 7.02 -10.80 38.25
N HIS A 1150 7.16 -12.11 38.38
CA HIS A 1150 6.92 -13.06 37.28
C HIS A 1150 5.43 -13.08 36.93
N VAL A 1151 4.89 -11.97 36.40
CA VAL A 1151 3.52 -11.89 35.94
C VAL A 1151 3.49 -12.41 34.51
N THR A 1152 2.79 -13.52 34.30
CA THR A 1152 2.64 -14.12 32.95
C THR A 1152 1.62 -13.36 32.10
N THR A 1153 0.70 -12.62 32.74
CA THR A 1153 -0.33 -11.78 32.10
C THR A 1153 0.04 -10.28 32.21
N PRO A 1154 -0.03 -9.48 31.12
CA PRO A 1154 0.23 -8.05 31.22
C PRO A 1154 -0.80 -7.36 32.12
N ILE A 1155 -0.37 -6.41 32.94
CA ILE A 1155 -1.29 -5.58 33.71
C ILE A 1155 -1.46 -4.26 32.96
N LYS A 1156 -2.71 -3.87 32.70
CA LYS A 1156 -3.02 -2.59 32.07
C LYS A 1156 -3.47 -1.59 33.13
N ILE A 1157 -2.68 -0.54 33.31
CA ILE A 1157 -2.98 0.55 34.23
C ILE A 1157 -3.46 1.79 33.48
N SER A 1158 -4.28 2.59 34.14
CA SER A 1158 -4.92 3.79 33.59
C SER A 1158 -4.39 5.02 34.32
N ALA A 1159 -3.98 6.06 33.58
CA ALA A 1159 -3.48 7.32 34.13
C ALA A 1159 -4.03 8.54 33.37
N GLY A 1160 -4.07 9.69 34.05
CA GLY A 1160 -4.58 10.95 33.51
C GLY A 1160 -3.49 11.99 33.25
N THR A 1161 -3.66 12.77 32.17
CA THR A 1161 -2.83 13.93 31.79
C THR A 1161 -3.72 14.90 31.01
N ASP A 1162 -3.43 16.21 31.03
CA ASP A 1162 -4.14 17.19 30.22
C ASP A 1162 -3.57 17.36 28.80
N ASN A 1163 -2.57 16.55 28.42
CA ASN A 1163 -1.99 16.56 27.09
C ASN A 1163 -2.52 15.44 26.18
N LEU A 1164 -3.37 15.87 25.25
CA LEU A 1164 -4.00 14.99 24.26
C LEU A 1164 -2.97 14.31 23.35
N ALA A 1165 -1.82 14.94 23.09
CA ALA A 1165 -0.78 14.35 22.25
C ALA A 1165 -0.13 13.13 22.93
N ASN A 1166 -0.02 13.10 24.25
CA ASN A 1166 0.51 11.95 24.99
C ASN A 1166 -0.46 10.75 24.96
N GLU A 1167 -1.77 10.98 25.06
CA GLU A 1167 -2.77 9.92 24.81
C GLU A 1167 -2.65 9.35 23.39
N HIS A 1168 -2.57 10.23 22.38
CA HIS A 1168 -2.40 9.79 21.00
C HIS A 1168 -1.09 9.05 20.77
N LEU A 1169 0.01 9.47 21.39
CA LEU A 1169 1.31 8.81 21.33
C LEU A 1169 1.23 7.39 21.87
N ILE A 1170 0.66 7.19 23.06
CA ILE A 1170 0.51 5.86 23.66
C ILE A 1170 -0.39 4.95 22.82
N LYS A 1171 -1.51 5.48 22.30
CA LYS A 1171 -2.44 4.71 21.46
C LYS A 1171 -1.84 4.32 20.11
N LYS A 1172 -1.12 5.23 19.46
CA LYS A 1172 -0.50 4.99 18.14
C LYS A 1172 0.81 4.21 18.25
N GLY A 1173 1.51 4.36 19.37
CA GLY A 1173 2.84 3.80 19.60
C GLY A 1173 3.84 4.24 18.54
N LEU A 1174 3.91 5.54 18.23
CA LEU A 1174 4.84 6.06 17.21
C LEU A 1174 5.12 7.55 17.41
N THR A 1175 6.40 7.94 17.43
CA THR A 1175 6.84 9.33 17.30
C THR A 1175 8.26 9.40 16.73
N THR A 1176 8.48 10.38 15.86
CA THR A 1176 9.81 10.78 15.39
C THR A 1176 10.23 12.15 15.94
N ARG A 1177 9.37 12.79 16.75
CA ARG A 1177 9.62 14.13 17.28
C ARG A 1177 10.70 14.06 18.37
N TRP A 1178 11.80 14.79 18.17
CA TRP A 1178 12.81 14.98 19.19
C TRP A 1178 12.39 16.12 20.14
N PRO A 1179 12.62 16.04 21.46
CA PRO A 1179 13.20 14.95 22.26
C PRO A 1179 12.15 13.92 22.73
N LEU A 1180 10.88 14.03 22.31
CA LEU A 1180 9.77 13.18 22.76
C LEU A 1180 10.06 11.67 22.55
N CYS A 1181 10.72 11.31 21.45
CA CYS A 1181 11.12 9.93 21.18
C CYS A 1181 12.08 9.35 22.23
N LEU A 1182 12.89 10.17 22.90
CA LEU A 1182 13.82 9.74 23.96
C LEU A 1182 13.07 9.16 25.14
N VAL A 1183 12.13 9.95 25.67
CA VAL A 1183 11.31 9.60 26.82
C VAL A 1183 10.43 8.41 26.47
N TYR A 1184 9.88 8.38 25.26
CA TYR A 1184 9.07 7.25 24.79
C TYR A 1184 9.87 5.94 24.70
N MET A 1185 11.12 5.96 24.22
CA MET A 1185 12.00 4.77 24.18
C MET A 1185 12.32 4.25 25.58
N GLN A 1186 12.70 5.14 26.51
CA GLN A 1186 12.98 4.77 27.90
C GLN A 1186 11.74 4.19 28.59
N MET A 1187 10.59 4.85 28.42
CA MET A 1187 9.32 4.39 29.00
C MET A 1187 8.90 3.05 28.40
N THR A 1188 9.06 2.85 27.08
CA THR A 1188 8.76 1.55 26.43
C THR A 1188 9.58 0.43 27.04
N LYS A 1189 10.89 0.65 27.25
CA LYS A 1189 11.75 -0.31 27.95
C LYS A 1189 11.26 -0.59 29.38
N ALA A 1190 11.01 0.45 30.17
CA ALA A 1190 10.57 0.29 31.56
C ALA A 1190 9.26 -0.51 31.67
N LEU A 1191 8.32 -0.27 30.74
CA LEU A 1191 7.06 -0.99 30.64
C LEU A 1191 7.25 -2.45 30.20
N MET A 1192 8.15 -2.71 29.25
CA MET A 1192 8.49 -4.06 28.79
C MET A 1192 9.14 -4.89 29.91
N ASP A 1193 10.14 -4.33 30.60
CA ASP A 1193 10.84 -4.97 31.72
C ASP A 1193 9.88 -5.32 32.87
N SER A 1194 8.86 -4.49 33.08
CA SER A 1194 7.86 -4.65 34.14
C SER A 1194 6.59 -5.39 33.71
N ARG A 1195 6.48 -5.80 32.43
CA ARG A 1195 5.27 -6.40 31.81
C ARG A 1195 3.99 -5.58 32.04
N LEU A 1196 4.12 -4.26 31.95
CA LEU A 1196 3.02 -3.33 32.14
C LEU A 1196 2.58 -2.70 30.83
N MET A 1197 1.30 -2.36 30.77
CA MET A 1197 0.73 -1.49 29.74
C MET A 1197 0.14 -0.27 30.41
N VAL A 1198 0.44 0.91 29.88
CA VAL A 1198 -0.16 2.16 30.35
C VAL A 1198 -1.18 2.63 29.33
N GLN A 1199 -2.37 2.95 29.80
CA GLN A 1199 -3.36 3.73 29.06
C GLN A 1199 -3.37 5.14 29.63
N LEU A 1200 -3.08 6.13 28.79
CA LEU A 1200 -3.28 7.53 29.12
C LEU A 1200 -4.67 7.97 28.68
N ASN A 1201 -5.38 8.66 29.56
CA ASN A 1201 -6.64 9.30 29.26
C ASN A 1201 -6.49 10.81 29.42
N TRP A 1202 -6.81 11.54 28.36
CA TRP A 1202 -6.87 12.98 28.39
C TRP A 1202 -7.94 13.44 29.38
N ARG A 1203 -7.56 14.42 30.20
CA ARG A 1203 -8.44 15.10 31.14
C ARG A 1203 -8.44 16.59 30.81
N PRO A 1204 -9.61 17.23 30.71
CA PRO A 1204 -9.62 18.69 30.61
C PRO A 1204 -9.03 19.29 31.90
N ARG A 1205 -8.47 20.50 31.80
CA ARG A 1205 -7.66 21.13 32.87
C ARG A 1205 -8.38 21.23 34.21
N ASP A 1206 -9.68 21.50 34.19
CA ASP A 1206 -10.54 21.53 35.37
C ASP A 1206 -10.55 20.19 36.12
N GLN A 1207 -10.42 19.08 35.41
CA GLN A 1207 -10.33 17.73 35.97
C GLN A 1207 -8.88 17.34 36.32
N ASN A 1208 -7.86 18.02 35.81
CA ASN A 1208 -6.44 17.78 36.16
C ASN A 1208 -5.90 18.75 37.23
N ALA A 1209 -6.76 19.60 37.81
CA ALA A 1209 -6.38 20.72 38.68
C ALA A 1209 -5.42 20.36 39.83
N LEU A 1210 -5.55 19.16 40.41
CA LEU A 1210 -4.66 18.73 41.49
C LEU A 1210 -3.22 18.50 41.01
N ALA A 1211 -3.02 17.92 39.81
CA ALA A 1211 -1.69 17.73 39.25
C ALA A 1211 -1.10 19.06 38.75
N ASP A 1212 -1.93 19.94 38.17
CA ASP A 1212 -1.54 21.30 37.78
C ASP A 1212 -1.06 22.12 38.99
N ALA A 1213 -1.80 22.11 40.10
CA ALA A 1213 -1.41 22.78 41.34
C ALA A 1213 -0.02 22.34 41.85
N LEU A 1214 0.29 21.04 41.78
CA LEU A 1214 1.60 20.51 42.15
C LEU A 1214 2.75 21.06 41.29
N THR A 1215 2.50 21.36 40.02
CA THR A 1215 3.49 22.00 39.13
C THR A 1215 3.62 23.50 39.36
N ASN A 1216 2.59 24.13 39.95
CA ASN A 1216 2.59 25.52 40.40
C ASN A 1216 3.12 25.69 41.83
N GLU A 1217 3.65 24.62 42.44
CA GLU A 1217 4.15 24.59 43.81
C GLU A 1217 3.06 24.93 44.86
N ASP A 1218 1.79 24.75 44.50
CA ASP A 1218 0.65 24.83 45.40
C ASP A 1218 0.32 23.45 45.98
N PHE A 1219 0.61 23.28 47.27
CA PHE A 1219 0.41 22.03 48.00
C PHE A 1219 -0.82 22.05 48.91
N SER A 1220 -1.67 23.08 48.82
CA SER A 1220 -2.85 23.23 49.69
C SER A 1220 -3.88 22.09 49.52
N GLY A 1221 -3.93 21.47 48.34
CA GLY A 1221 -4.83 20.37 48.01
C GLY A 1221 -4.33 18.96 48.33
N VAL A 1222 -3.13 18.80 48.91
CA VAL A 1222 -2.50 17.50 49.17
C VAL A 1222 -1.98 17.36 50.60
N ASP A 1223 -1.91 16.12 51.10
CA ASP A 1223 -1.35 15.82 52.41
C ASP A 1223 0.17 15.82 52.36
N ILE A 1224 0.80 16.78 53.06
CA ILE A 1224 2.26 16.96 53.08
C ILE A 1224 3.00 15.71 53.57
N GLN A 1225 2.39 14.91 54.47
CA GLN A 1225 3.02 13.69 54.98
C GLN A 1225 3.15 12.60 53.91
N LYS A 1226 2.39 12.70 52.81
CA LYS A 1226 2.38 11.73 51.69
C LYS A 1226 3.29 12.16 50.52
N ARG A 1227 4.09 13.22 50.68
CA ARG A 1227 5.03 13.66 49.67
C ARG A 1227 6.14 12.62 49.48
N ILE A 1228 6.33 12.17 48.24
CA ILE A 1228 7.48 11.36 47.84
C ILE A 1228 8.63 12.31 47.51
N HIS A 1229 9.73 12.21 48.26
CA HIS A 1229 10.95 12.93 47.93
C HIS A 1229 11.61 12.32 46.70
N VAL A 1230 11.73 13.11 45.64
CA VAL A 1230 12.29 12.66 44.35
C VAL A 1230 13.81 12.82 44.37
N ASP A 1231 14.53 11.71 44.41
CA ASP A 1231 15.96 11.67 44.14
C ASP A 1231 16.19 11.43 42.65
N TRP A 1232 16.43 12.51 41.89
CA TRP A 1232 16.59 12.45 40.43
C TRP A 1232 17.71 11.50 39.99
N THR A 1233 18.74 11.32 40.82
CA THR A 1233 19.91 10.50 40.48
C THR A 1233 19.65 9.00 40.58
N LYS A 1234 18.57 8.59 41.29
CA LYS A 1234 18.19 7.19 41.47
C LYS A 1234 17.21 6.67 40.41
N LEU A 1235 16.70 7.54 39.54
CA LEU A 1235 15.80 7.15 38.45
C LEU A 1235 16.60 6.61 37.25
N ASP A 1236 16.13 5.51 36.65
CA ASP A 1236 16.77 4.96 35.44
C ASP A 1236 16.39 5.76 34.20
N PHE A 1237 17.32 6.62 33.76
CA PHE A 1237 17.26 7.35 32.50
C PHE A 1237 18.40 6.96 31.54
N SER A 1238 18.93 5.73 31.68
CA SER A 1238 20.10 5.27 30.93
C SER A 1238 19.94 5.40 29.41
N TRP A 1239 18.76 5.12 28.85
CA TRP A 1239 18.50 5.25 27.41
C TRP A 1239 18.34 6.70 26.96
N ILE A 1240 17.70 7.55 27.78
CA ILE A 1240 17.61 8.99 27.49
C ILE A 1240 19.03 9.56 27.35
N TRP A 1241 19.93 9.24 28.30
CA TRP A 1241 21.31 9.72 28.27
C TRP A 1241 22.14 9.12 27.13
N LYS A 1242 22.03 7.81 26.86
CA LYS A 1242 22.69 7.17 25.71
C LYS A 1242 22.32 7.88 24.41
N LEU A 1243 21.03 8.14 24.18
CA LEU A 1243 20.55 8.80 22.97
C LEU A 1243 20.90 10.30 22.93
N TRP A 1244 20.81 10.99 24.08
CA TRP A 1244 21.13 12.40 24.19
C TRP A 1244 22.60 12.71 23.95
N ASN A 1245 23.51 11.91 24.51
CA ASN A 1245 24.95 12.14 24.36
C ASN A 1245 25.42 11.94 22.91
N GLU A 1246 24.76 11.08 22.15
CA GLU A 1246 25.03 10.84 20.73
C GLU A 1246 24.54 11.99 19.82
N ARG A 1247 23.69 12.88 20.32
CA ARG A 1247 23.16 14.05 19.58
C ARG A 1247 24.27 14.97 19.10
N ASN A 1248 25.34 15.18 19.87
CA ASN A 1248 26.39 16.15 19.51
C ASN A 1248 27.13 15.76 18.23
N ALA A 1249 27.08 14.49 17.83
CA ALA A 1249 27.61 14.04 16.55
C ALA A 1249 26.57 14.00 15.41
N TYR A 1250 25.28 14.15 15.73
CA TYR A 1250 24.23 14.49 14.75
C TYR A 1250 24.29 15.98 14.37
N LEU A 1251 24.76 16.80 15.31
CA LEU A 1251 24.96 18.24 15.19
C LEU A 1251 26.39 18.63 14.78
N ASP A 1252 27.22 17.70 14.29
CA ASP A 1252 28.53 18.00 13.71
C ASP A 1252 28.34 18.78 12.41
N LYS A 1253 28.03 20.07 12.58
CA LYS A 1253 27.79 21.05 11.52
C LYS A 1253 29.01 21.17 10.62
N ASP A 1254 30.20 20.96 11.16
CA ASP A 1254 31.46 21.12 10.44
C ASP A 1254 31.80 19.86 9.64
N GLY A 1255 31.53 18.67 10.17
CA GLY A 1255 31.55 17.41 9.41
C GLY A 1255 30.48 17.35 8.30
N LEU A 1256 29.26 17.84 8.58
CA LEU A 1256 28.19 17.98 7.59
C LEU A 1256 28.50 19.05 6.53
N ARG A 1257 29.14 20.17 6.89
CA ARG A 1257 29.59 21.19 5.92
C ARG A 1257 30.79 20.75 5.10
N ALA A 1258 31.71 19.99 5.70
CA ALA A 1258 32.84 19.40 5.00
C ALA A 1258 32.37 18.35 3.97
N SER A 1259 31.35 17.56 4.30
CA SER A 1259 30.72 16.59 3.39
C SER A 1259 29.69 17.22 2.43
N ALA A 1260 29.05 18.33 2.78
CA ALA A 1260 28.13 19.07 1.90
C ALA A 1260 28.81 19.82 0.74
N LYS A 1261 30.15 19.89 0.70
CA LYS A 1261 30.86 20.30 -0.52
C LYS A 1261 30.66 19.32 -1.70
N ILE A 1262 30.06 18.14 -1.45
CA ILE A 1262 29.85 17.08 -2.44
C ILE A 1262 28.39 17.04 -2.95
N VAL A 1263 27.39 17.60 -2.23
CA VAL A 1263 25.97 17.62 -2.66
C VAL A 1263 25.28 18.92 -2.23
N LYS A 1264 24.71 19.67 -3.19
CA LYS A 1264 23.83 20.82 -2.90
C LYS A 1264 22.51 20.34 -2.30
N LEU A 1265 22.40 20.40 -0.97
CA LEU A 1265 21.11 20.32 -0.29
C LEU A 1265 20.29 21.56 -0.69
N GLY A 1266 19.13 21.36 -1.35
CA GLY A 1266 18.17 22.43 -1.62
C GLY A 1266 17.61 23.04 -0.33
N ASP A 1267 16.79 24.08 -0.46
CA ASP A 1267 16.17 24.84 0.64
C ASP A 1267 15.28 23.95 1.52
N TYR A 1268 15.92 23.16 2.37
CA TYR A 1268 15.31 22.59 3.56
C TYR A 1268 15.23 23.74 4.55
N GLU A 1269 14.06 24.38 4.65
CA GLU A 1269 13.74 25.16 5.85
C GLU A 1269 13.83 24.21 7.03
N LYS A 1270 14.92 24.34 7.78
CA LYS A 1270 15.09 23.69 9.07
C LYS A 1270 13.92 24.09 9.94
N SER A 1271 13.16 23.12 10.46
CA SER A 1271 12.55 23.34 11.76
C SER A 1271 13.66 23.79 12.69
N GLY A 1272 13.39 24.76 13.58
CA GLY A 1272 14.39 25.27 14.51
C GLY A 1272 14.99 24.24 15.47
N TRP A 1273 14.72 22.94 15.27
CA TRP A 1273 15.35 21.75 15.82
C TRP A 1273 15.31 20.62 14.79
#